data_AF-A0A9P9XRN2-F1
#
_entry.id   AF-A0A9P9XRN2-F1
#
_cell.length_a   1.000
_cell.length_b   1.000
_cell.length_c   1.000
_cell.angle_alpha   90.00
_cell.angle_beta   90.00
_cell.angle_gamma   90.00
#
_symmetry.space_group_name_H-M   'P 1'
#
loop_
_entity.id
_entity.type
_entity.pdbx_description
1 polymer ?
#
loop_
_entity_poly.entity_id
_entity_poly.type
_entity_poly.pdbx_seq_one_letter_code
_entity_poly.pdbx_strand_id
1 'polypeptide(L)'
;MDYRDDIPWGHRKKSQKPYTIRRKPISPKTLSYEPIYVETSNGTASNNDIWKPREETNLIANAESEFSNTSRSIKPSSKSQISTSYTDSNVSNGLLKATENVKVAGIDEESNHKRCVAASWRPTWLRPLVLAIFASLFLFLAVALAVMLWYSANNSGLFESRQSLLHTYVWRFGPTAFLTILTIFWARVELQAMMYMPWISLRSGPSLGESDLALDYTTMLLPLVFSRSFRRRHYLVFLVASISALLKAQIILAPGLYSLTELQVTRPIDVLLQDTFDSVTPESTYTPDASVYYRARAQYDFNVDYPYGVAEGFAFQTFYTGSEFSRGTVANPVTATVDGLFLGTQCVRLNSYAILEQHNIANYQGRGLYMNFTVELQFDGCEEPVIVPHFDAWSSPRLNATFWGLQTDSKVARPCSGLPLQAPAFLYYNGVFKLRSDNSSEYLHPPAAVICEPHAWVSKVQVTDDGVKPTVMAVYDERRPLFTPNIMTMFNNSLPPKDIWHADTVSGWTGPLSVDLRFRGHATTEFPEVVTTDMLQDSSQNITQRLGPFASHYHLRQKQSSGGSGTSLQRIVRLTINPKICLAMIALFIFNAGITTFLLWRYYHDTSVWHRDPATLLGNSMFLSNHPDITNRTAEIKGPSPDWKSGAFTPLVLKTTSRVVFCIFTILLASSLIVTLRHSETSDGLATIDGDGYLHLMWTSFPATIALGVSLYISSCDWSYRDLATLYHLSRAACNSCDLDRSLLDMLGLRALYYSFRYRLWSVTVSQSLALVCGILTSLISIIFTVEIIPGSTPIQFQQKTWFQIRDNVGYELDYTAKQEMFNGLWTRREEGSLTYPENTFDNLLFHDFESIDTLDPSKNLSVAITTPATKVESQCTQLSEDTYDISHYNTTTTNGTVAYYAAVVVTFCDPGNDKPRRIKKDIDLGITDPADPLGSIYFSGMLRTQANPVVDGCMLESQLAHSNLTTALYPTYVWGAFDPAQKNFSFVAVWTCKYSWVEVDAETNLIFSDGRLAIDPENPPRPDMASTRPLDPTLDLNTWFAMYPEVDLGGTGDQFKGVEGPFRPLIQPYGTLDMSAFGDEGQQADVMQDIYHNYALSSAQLANVVNRKFITAESGPAPAPVVEATVYDNGRRRLVQNPTITYIVVGILGAVILFNIWALVSALIRCCGGGASWLLDMDARGLAPDGFHSIASAASLLQNSNVATHLPPGSEMMSSDEVHGHMHGLDLRLGWFRRECDQTRHYTIGVMGDPAFHYMGVRRSSKRASAGSFRK
;
A
#
# COMPACT_ATOMS: atom_id res chain seq x y z
N MET A 1 70.04 -5.65 -31.02
CA MET A 1 69.92 -5.23 -32.43
C MET A 1 68.66 -4.39 -32.52
N ASP A 2 68.89 -3.08 -32.63
CA ASP A 2 68.13 -2.00 -33.28
C ASP A 2 66.64 -1.71 -32.96
N TYR A 3 66.48 -0.62 -32.19
CA TYR A 3 65.85 0.68 -32.53
C TYR A 3 64.34 0.81 -32.83
N ARG A 4 63.67 1.53 -31.89
CA ARG A 4 62.83 2.76 -32.04
C ARG A 4 61.60 2.78 -32.97
N ASP A 5 60.42 3.06 -32.41
CA ASP A 5 59.80 4.41 -32.27
C ASP A 5 58.26 4.34 -32.14
N ASP A 6 57.75 5.22 -31.28
CA ASP A 6 56.36 5.49 -30.93
C ASP A 6 55.52 6.08 -32.08
N ILE A 7 54.20 5.82 -32.08
CA ILE A 7 53.07 6.78 -32.08
C ILE A 7 51.72 6.05 -32.29
N PRO A 8 50.62 6.48 -31.64
CA PRO A 8 49.37 5.73 -31.51
C PRO A 8 48.37 5.96 -32.65
N TRP A 9 47.56 4.93 -32.88
CA TRP A 9 46.42 4.94 -33.79
C TRP A 9 45.24 5.74 -33.24
N GLY A 10 44.75 6.70 -34.03
CA GLY A 10 43.34 7.02 -34.09
C GLY A 10 42.58 6.01 -34.96
N HIS A 11 41.29 5.81 -34.71
CA HIS A 11 40.25 5.82 -35.75
C HIS A 11 38.84 5.49 -35.22
N ARG A 12 37.94 6.46 -35.45
CA ARG A 12 36.57 6.31 -35.99
C ARG A 12 35.96 4.91 -35.96
N LYS A 13 35.01 4.68 -35.05
CA LYS A 13 33.98 3.64 -35.25
C LYS A 13 33.04 4.08 -36.38
N LYS A 14 32.90 3.20 -37.38
CA LYS A 14 32.05 3.33 -38.56
C LYS A 14 30.57 3.32 -38.18
N SER A 15 29.83 4.20 -38.87
CA SER A 15 28.37 4.25 -38.90
C SER A 15 27.76 2.88 -39.28
N GLN A 16 26.82 2.38 -38.48
CA GLN A 16 25.90 1.32 -38.91
C GLN A 16 24.97 1.87 -40.01
N LYS A 17 24.82 1.10 -41.10
CA LYS A 17 23.92 1.44 -42.21
C LYS A 17 22.45 1.37 -41.76
N PRO A 18 21.57 2.26 -42.27
CA PRO A 18 20.15 2.20 -42.02
C PRO A 18 19.48 1.03 -42.77
N TYR A 19 18.60 0.30 -42.09
CA TYR A 19 17.71 -0.68 -42.70
C TYR A 19 16.72 0.02 -43.63
N THR A 20 16.68 -0.43 -44.88
CA THR A 20 15.77 0.05 -45.92
C THR A 20 14.47 -0.76 -45.87
N ILE A 21 13.38 -0.16 -45.39
CA ILE A 21 12.03 -0.74 -45.49
C ILE A 21 11.41 -0.32 -46.83
N ARG A 22 11.08 -1.33 -47.64
CA ARG A 22 10.40 -1.22 -48.94
C ARG A 22 8.96 -0.74 -48.73
N ARG A 23 8.62 0.48 -49.16
CA ARG A 23 7.22 0.93 -49.28
C ARG A 23 6.53 0.19 -50.44
N LYS A 24 5.42 -0.50 -50.16
CA LYS A 24 4.43 -0.91 -51.17
C LYS A 24 3.36 0.19 -51.29
N PRO A 25 2.84 0.49 -52.49
CA PRO A 25 1.80 1.50 -52.67
C PRO A 25 0.43 0.88 -52.37
N ILE A 26 -0.42 1.61 -51.65
CA ILE A 26 -1.84 1.27 -51.47
C ILE A 26 -2.66 2.42 -52.07
N SER A 27 -3.55 2.05 -52.99
CA SER A 27 -4.43 2.93 -53.75
C SER A 27 -5.56 3.52 -52.87
N PRO A 28 -6.16 4.65 -53.29
CA PRO A 28 -7.24 5.28 -52.53
C PRO A 28 -8.59 4.60 -52.81
N LYS A 29 -9.38 4.36 -51.76
CA LYS A 29 -10.84 4.24 -51.89
C LYS A 29 -11.53 5.07 -50.81
N THR A 30 -12.09 6.17 -51.30
CA THR A 30 -13.33 6.87 -50.89
C THR A 30 -14.25 6.14 -49.91
N LEU A 31 -14.65 6.85 -48.86
CA LEU A 31 -16.06 6.89 -48.45
C LEU A 31 -16.44 8.29 -47.96
N SER A 32 -17.62 8.69 -48.40
CA SER A 32 -18.21 10.02 -48.49
C SER A 32 -18.72 10.57 -47.16
N TYR A 33 -18.48 11.87 -46.94
CA TYR A 33 -19.31 12.72 -46.09
C TYR A 33 -20.19 13.59 -46.98
N GLU A 34 -21.50 13.61 -46.71
CA GLU A 34 -22.45 14.59 -47.25
C GLU A 34 -22.77 15.62 -46.15
N PRO A 35 -22.96 16.91 -46.48
CA PRO A 35 -22.84 18.00 -45.52
C PRO A 35 -24.21 18.48 -45.01
N ILE A 36 -24.25 19.04 -43.80
CA ILE A 36 -25.25 20.03 -43.43
C ILE A 36 -24.51 21.30 -43.03
N TYR A 37 -24.95 22.38 -43.65
CA TYR A 37 -24.33 23.69 -43.73
C TYR A 37 -25.15 24.72 -42.91
N VAL A 38 -24.48 25.83 -42.61
CA VAL A 38 -24.98 27.23 -42.57
C VAL A 38 -25.37 27.85 -41.21
N GLU A 39 -24.41 28.66 -40.73
CA GLU A 39 -24.46 30.13 -40.56
C GLU A 39 -25.44 30.81 -39.58
N THR A 40 -24.81 31.39 -38.55
CA THR A 40 -24.76 32.82 -38.19
C THR A 40 -25.92 33.78 -38.48
N SER A 41 -26.36 34.41 -37.38
CA SER A 41 -26.40 35.86 -37.12
C SER A 41 -27.74 36.61 -37.09
N ASN A 42 -27.78 37.52 -36.11
CA ASN A 42 -28.44 38.83 -36.07
C ASN A 42 -29.97 38.94 -35.87
N GLY A 43 -30.34 39.39 -34.67
CA GLY A 43 -30.82 40.77 -34.53
C GLY A 43 -32.31 41.01 -34.22
N THR A 44 -32.52 41.86 -33.21
CA THR A 44 -33.62 42.83 -32.98
C THR A 44 -34.80 42.48 -32.05
N ALA A 45 -34.74 43.14 -30.87
CA ALA A 45 -35.77 43.84 -30.08
C ALA A 45 -37.29 43.57 -30.33
N SER A 46 -38.06 43.26 -29.28
CA SER A 46 -38.73 44.25 -28.39
C SER A 46 -39.71 43.61 -27.38
N ASN A 47 -39.56 43.97 -26.11
CA ASN A 47 -40.52 44.28 -25.03
C ASN A 47 -41.79 43.46 -24.67
N ASN A 48 -41.97 43.44 -23.33
CA ASN A 48 -43.13 43.16 -22.45
C ASN A 48 -43.31 41.66 -22.09
N ASP A 49 -43.41 41.24 -20.83
CA ASP A 49 -43.61 41.94 -19.56
C ASP A 49 -43.43 40.94 -18.38
N ILE A 50 -43.18 41.49 -17.18
CA ILE A 50 -43.64 40.97 -15.87
C ILE A 50 -42.79 39.92 -15.11
N TRP A 51 -42.07 40.49 -14.11
CA TRP A 51 -41.71 40.04 -12.75
C TRP A 51 -40.52 39.09 -12.46
N LYS A 52 -39.58 39.66 -11.70
CA LYS A 52 -38.42 39.14 -10.94
C LYS A 52 -38.77 39.19 -9.42
N PRO A 53 -37.87 38.86 -8.47
CA PRO A 53 -37.04 37.66 -8.28
C PRO A 53 -37.04 37.20 -6.79
N ARG A 54 -36.21 36.19 -6.43
CA ARG A 54 -35.16 36.26 -5.36
C ARG A 54 -34.92 34.93 -4.64
N GLU A 55 -33.64 34.68 -4.43
CA GLU A 55 -32.94 33.59 -3.74
C GLU A 55 -33.10 33.56 -2.21
N GLU A 56 -32.48 32.52 -1.62
CA GLU A 56 -31.58 32.54 -0.45
C GLU A 56 -32.01 31.84 0.87
N THR A 57 -31.28 30.75 1.15
CA THR A 57 -30.55 30.38 2.40
C THR A 57 -31.22 30.22 3.78
N ASN A 58 -30.95 29.02 4.35
CA ASN A 58 -30.28 28.72 5.65
C ASN A 58 -30.95 28.87 7.05
N LEU A 59 -30.81 27.76 7.79
CA LEU A 59 -30.30 27.56 9.18
C LEU A 59 -31.20 27.66 10.44
N ILE A 60 -31.10 26.56 11.23
CA ILE A 60 -30.97 26.37 12.70
C ILE A 60 -32.08 26.85 13.68
N ALA A 61 -32.59 25.94 14.53
CA ALA A 61 -32.45 25.94 16.01
C ALA A 61 -33.58 25.19 16.77
N ASN A 62 -33.17 24.22 17.60
CA ASN A 62 -33.61 23.81 18.96
C ASN A 62 -35.05 24.04 19.46
N ALA A 63 -35.66 23.00 20.06
CA ALA A 63 -35.80 22.85 21.53
C ALA A 63 -36.91 21.84 21.95
N GLU A 64 -36.72 21.29 23.14
CA GLU A 64 -37.41 20.19 23.84
C GLU A 64 -38.90 20.39 24.18
N SER A 65 -39.66 19.30 24.35
CA SER A 65 -40.02 18.75 25.69
C SER A 65 -41.26 17.85 25.65
N GLU A 66 -41.21 16.85 26.52
CA GLU A 66 -42.19 15.81 26.80
C GLU A 66 -43.58 16.35 27.20
N PHE A 67 -44.65 15.61 26.91
CA PHE A 67 -45.71 15.41 27.91
C PHE A 67 -46.46 14.08 27.68
N SER A 68 -46.75 13.45 28.80
CA SER A 68 -47.22 12.09 28.96
C SER A 68 -48.74 12.00 29.12
N ASN A 69 -49.21 10.75 29.01
CA ASN A 69 -50.22 10.09 29.83
C ASN A 69 -51.67 9.90 29.32
N THR A 70 -52.01 8.60 29.31
CA THR A 70 -53.26 7.97 29.78
C THR A 70 -54.54 8.26 28.97
N SER A 71 -55.33 7.28 28.58
CA SER A 71 -55.97 6.29 29.45
C SER A 71 -56.76 5.28 28.61
N ARG A 72 -57.32 4.31 29.33
CA ARG A 72 -57.71 2.95 28.93
C ARG A 72 -59.22 2.88 28.60
N SER A 73 -59.55 1.89 27.75
CA SER A 73 -60.63 0.91 27.93
C SER A 73 -61.95 1.07 27.15
N ILE A 74 -62.47 -0.13 26.82
CA ILE A 74 -63.86 -0.55 26.60
C ILE A 74 -64.32 -0.76 25.12
N LYS A 75 -64.31 -2.06 24.74
CA LYS A 75 -65.14 -2.75 23.72
C LYS A 75 -66.64 -2.50 23.96
N PRO A 76 -67.56 -2.58 22.96
CA PRO A 76 -67.92 -3.89 22.39
C PRO A 76 -68.42 -3.90 20.92
N SER A 77 -68.62 -5.13 20.46
CA SER A 77 -69.09 -5.61 19.16
C SER A 77 -70.46 -5.09 18.71
N SER A 78 -70.67 -4.98 17.40
CA SER A 78 -71.86 -5.56 16.73
C SER A 78 -71.65 -5.71 15.22
N LYS A 79 -72.45 -6.59 14.64
CA LYS A 79 -72.41 -7.17 13.29
C LYS A 79 -73.16 -6.32 12.24
N SER A 80 -73.00 -6.79 11.01
CA SER A 80 -74.00 -6.96 9.94
C SER A 80 -74.27 -5.84 8.92
N GLN A 81 -73.75 -6.09 7.70
CA GLN A 81 -74.50 -6.52 6.49
C GLN A 81 -75.36 -5.47 5.74
N ILE A 82 -75.13 -5.33 4.41
CA ILE A 82 -76.09 -5.55 3.29
C ILE A 82 -75.89 -4.62 2.05
N SER A 83 -75.47 -5.25 0.95
CA SER A 83 -76.02 -5.24 -0.45
C SER A 83 -75.72 -4.20 -1.55
N THR A 84 -75.69 -4.79 -2.77
CA THR A 84 -76.04 -4.32 -4.14
C THR A 84 -75.01 -3.50 -4.93
N SER A 85 -74.81 -3.61 -6.26
CA SER A 85 -75.21 -4.55 -7.34
C SER A 85 -74.63 -4.07 -8.71
N TYR A 86 -74.42 -5.00 -9.67
CA TYR A 86 -74.39 -4.90 -11.17
C TYR A 86 -73.37 -4.02 -11.96
N THR A 87 -72.68 -4.63 -12.96
CA THR A 87 -72.97 -4.51 -14.42
C THR A 87 -72.01 -5.36 -15.31
N ASP A 88 -72.52 -5.76 -16.49
CA ASP A 88 -72.04 -6.74 -17.49
C ASP A 88 -71.01 -6.24 -18.54
N SER A 89 -70.32 -7.17 -19.24
CA SER A 89 -70.22 -7.22 -20.73
C SER A 89 -69.51 -8.49 -21.32
N ASN A 90 -70.26 -9.18 -22.21
CA ASN A 90 -70.00 -10.05 -23.40
C ASN A 90 -68.57 -10.42 -23.89
N VAL A 91 -68.24 -11.44 -24.72
CA VAL A 91 -68.68 -12.81 -25.15
C VAL A 91 -67.83 -13.19 -26.40
N SER A 92 -67.33 -14.43 -26.53
CA SER A 92 -67.29 -15.29 -27.77
C SER A 92 -66.52 -16.61 -27.51
N ASN A 93 -67.23 -17.75 -27.34
CA ASN A 93 -67.45 -18.91 -28.25
C ASN A 93 -66.24 -19.87 -28.45
N GLY A 94 -66.34 -21.20 -28.41
CA GLY A 94 -67.49 -22.14 -28.40
C GLY A 94 -67.12 -23.55 -27.87
N LEU A 95 -68.11 -24.30 -27.35
CA LEU A 95 -68.82 -25.47 -27.97
C LEU A 95 -67.99 -26.78 -27.95
N LEU A 96 -68.40 -27.96 -27.46
CA LEU A 96 -69.68 -28.71 -27.43
C LEU A 96 -69.66 -29.73 -26.25
N LYS A 97 -70.70 -29.82 -25.40
CA LYS A 97 -71.90 -30.71 -25.46
C LYS A 97 -71.59 -32.14 -24.94
N ALA A 98 -72.29 -32.72 -23.97
CA ALA A 98 -73.73 -33.02 -23.92
C ALA A 98 -74.13 -33.36 -22.45
N THR A 99 -75.12 -32.69 -21.83
CA THR A 99 -76.56 -33.07 -21.67
C THR A 99 -76.77 -34.43 -20.98
N GLU A 100 -77.65 -34.62 -19.98
CA GLU A 100 -79.03 -34.15 -19.89
C GLU A 100 -79.64 -34.39 -18.48
N ASN A 101 -80.41 -33.40 -18.00
CA ASN A 101 -81.64 -33.36 -17.16
C ASN A 101 -82.14 -34.64 -16.42
N VAL A 102 -82.76 -34.55 -15.24
CA VAL A 102 -84.20 -34.22 -15.05
C VAL A 102 -84.53 -33.91 -13.57
N LYS A 103 -85.49 -32.98 -13.40
CA LYS A 103 -86.18 -32.50 -12.18
C LYS A 103 -86.99 -33.59 -11.45
N VAL A 104 -87.26 -33.42 -10.15
CA VAL A 104 -88.60 -33.16 -9.56
C VAL A 104 -88.52 -33.16 -8.02
N ALA A 105 -89.38 -32.33 -7.44
CA ALA A 105 -89.47 -31.89 -6.06
C ALA A 105 -90.04 -32.93 -5.07
N GLY A 106 -89.72 -32.73 -3.78
CA GLY A 106 -90.73 -32.77 -2.72
C GLY A 106 -90.43 -33.63 -1.51
N ILE A 107 -90.37 -32.93 -0.37
CA ILE A 107 -90.78 -33.33 0.99
C ILE A 107 -89.65 -33.79 1.93
N ASP A 108 -89.70 -33.13 3.08
CA ASP A 108 -88.80 -33.15 4.22
C ASP A 108 -88.58 -34.54 4.81
N GLU A 109 -87.31 -34.93 4.93
CA GLU A 109 -86.85 -35.73 6.05
C GLU A 109 -85.56 -35.09 6.59
N GLU A 110 -85.66 -34.71 7.86
CA GLU A 110 -84.63 -34.14 8.70
C GLU A 110 -83.48 -35.15 8.88
N SER A 111 -82.62 -35.28 7.87
CA SER A 111 -81.34 -35.98 8.02
C SER A 111 -80.28 -34.96 8.46
N ASN A 112 -79.96 -35.03 9.76
CA ASN A 112 -78.83 -34.35 10.36
C ASN A 112 -77.53 -34.99 9.82
N HIS A 113 -77.19 -34.67 8.58
CA HIS A 113 -75.87 -34.95 8.00
C HIS A 113 -74.86 -34.07 8.72
N LYS A 114 -74.19 -34.64 9.72
CA LYS A 114 -72.93 -34.12 10.26
C LYS A 114 -72.04 -33.70 9.08
N ARG A 115 -71.75 -32.40 8.96
CA ARG A 115 -70.61 -31.94 8.14
C ARG A 115 -69.38 -32.69 8.63
N CYS A 116 -68.85 -33.61 7.81
CA CYS A 116 -67.48 -34.07 7.97
C CYS A 116 -66.57 -32.85 7.90
N VAL A 117 -66.00 -32.45 9.04
CA VAL A 117 -64.94 -31.46 9.12
C VAL A 117 -63.75 -32.04 8.35
N ALA A 118 -63.32 -31.40 7.27
CA ALA A 118 -62.19 -31.86 6.47
C ALA A 118 -60.89 -31.79 7.30
N ALA A 119 -60.14 -32.89 7.34
CA ALA A 119 -58.82 -32.96 7.97
C ALA A 119 -57.88 -31.89 7.40
N SER A 120 -57.34 -30.99 8.24
CA SER A 120 -56.56 -29.83 7.81
C SER A 120 -55.18 -29.70 8.47
N TRP A 121 -54.76 -30.66 9.31
CA TRP A 121 -53.48 -30.56 10.00
C TRP A 121 -52.33 -30.83 9.03
N ARG A 122 -51.41 -29.85 8.95
CA ARG A 122 -50.18 -29.86 8.13
C ARG A 122 -49.00 -29.50 9.04
N PRO A 123 -47.88 -30.25 9.00
CA PRO A 123 -46.65 -29.87 9.70
C PRO A 123 -46.22 -28.45 9.28
N THR A 124 -45.85 -27.62 10.23
CA THR A 124 -45.65 -26.17 10.01
C THR A 124 -44.58 -25.85 8.96
N TRP A 125 -43.48 -26.61 8.93
CA TRP A 125 -42.34 -26.38 8.04
C TRP A 125 -42.51 -27.04 6.65
N LEU A 126 -43.43 -27.99 6.51
CA LEU A 126 -43.82 -28.60 5.23
C LEU A 126 -45.00 -27.86 4.55
N ARG A 127 -45.47 -26.74 5.12
CA ARG A 127 -46.54 -25.96 4.49
C ARG A 127 -46.06 -25.38 3.16
N PRO A 128 -46.93 -25.33 2.13
CA PRO A 128 -46.57 -24.78 0.82
C PRO A 128 -46.01 -23.36 0.89
N LEU A 129 -46.55 -22.52 1.78
CA LEU A 129 -46.06 -21.16 1.99
C LEU A 129 -44.61 -21.13 2.50
N VAL A 130 -44.24 -22.03 3.42
CA VAL A 130 -42.87 -22.10 3.95
C VAL A 130 -41.89 -22.59 2.87
N LEU A 131 -42.27 -23.64 2.13
CA LEU A 131 -41.46 -24.14 1.01
C LEU A 131 -41.34 -23.10 -0.12
N ALA A 132 -42.38 -22.32 -0.40
CA ALA A 132 -42.35 -21.22 -1.36
C ALA A 132 -41.39 -20.11 -0.92
N ILE A 133 -41.38 -19.76 0.38
CA ILE A 133 -40.44 -18.79 0.94
C ILE A 133 -39.00 -19.28 0.75
N PHE A 134 -38.69 -20.55 1.03
CA PHE A 134 -37.35 -21.09 0.80
C PHE A 134 -36.96 -21.11 -0.68
N ALA A 135 -37.87 -21.53 -1.57
CA ALA A 135 -37.63 -21.53 -3.01
C ALA A 135 -37.33 -20.11 -3.54
N SER A 136 -38.14 -19.13 -3.12
CA SER A 136 -37.95 -17.73 -3.44
C SER A 136 -36.62 -17.20 -2.87
N LEU A 137 -36.25 -17.60 -1.66
CA LEU A 137 -35.00 -17.17 -1.03
C LEU A 137 -33.77 -17.73 -1.75
N PHE A 138 -33.78 -19.02 -2.12
CA PHE A 138 -32.69 -19.61 -2.90
C PHE A 138 -32.53 -18.96 -4.28
N LEU A 139 -33.64 -18.67 -4.96
CA LEU A 139 -33.63 -17.94 -6.23
C LEU A 139 -33.08 -16.51 -6.04
N PHE A 140 -33.53 -15.80 -5.02
CA PHE A 140 -33.05 -14.46 -4.68
C PHE A 140 -31.53 -14.46 -4.43
N LEU A 141 -31.00 -15.42 -3.67
CA LEU A 141 -29.56 -15.54 -3.41
C LEU A 141 -28.75 -15.83 -4.68
N ALA A 142 -29.27 -16.67 -5.58
CA ALA A 142 -28.64 -16.93 -6.88
C ALA A 142 -28.55 -15.65 -7.72
N VAL A 143 -29.65 -14.89 -7.80
CA VAL A 143 -29.69 -13.61 -8.53
C VAL A 143 -28.76 -12.57 -7.89
N ALA A 144 -28.77 -12.45 -6.55
CA ALA A 144 -27.91 -11.51 -5.84
C ALA A 144 -26.42 -11.78 -6.10
N LEU A 145 -25.99 -13.05 -6.07
CA LEU A 145 -24.61 -13.42 -6.41
C LEU A 145 -24.26 -13.15 -7.87
N ALA A 146 -25.19 -13.39 -8.81
CA ALA A 146 -24.98 -13.08 -10.23
C ALA A 146 -24.83 -11.57 -10.47
N VAL A 147 -25.68 -10.75 -9.85
CA VAL A 147 -25.60 -9.29 -9.91
C VAL A 147 -24.29 -8.79 -9.29
N MET A 148 -23.88 -9.33 -8.14
CA MET A 148 -22.61 -8.97 -7.51
C MET A 148 -21.41 -9.35 -8.38
N LEU A 149 -21.42 -10.52 -9.04
CA LEU A 149 -20.35 -10.94 -9.94
C LEU A 149 -20.27 -10.03 -11.18
N TRP A 150 -21.41 -9.69 -11.79
CA TRP A 150 -21.47 -8.76 -12.91
C TRP A 150 -20.98 -7.37 -12.54
N TYR A 151 -21.42 -6.84 -11.39
CA TYR A 151 -20.98 -5.55 -10.87
C TYR A 151 -19.48 -5.54 -10.57
N SER A 152 -18.97 -6.58 -9.90
CA SER A 152 -17.53 -6.70 -9.59
C SER A 152 -16.67 -6.79 -10.85
N ALA A 153 -17.17 -7.44 -11.92
CA ALA A 153 -16.45 -7.56 -13.18
C ALA A 153 -16.41 -6.23 -13.95
N ASN A 154 -17.50 -5.45 -13.91
CA ASN A 154 -17.60 -4.19 -14.65
C ASN A 154 -16.94 -3.00 -13.94
N ASN A 155 -16.85 -3.02 -12.61
CA ASN A 155 -16.34 -1.91 -11.80
C ASN A 155 -15.00 -2.22 -11.09
N SER A 156 -14.31 -3.30 -11.50
CA SER A 156 -13.01 -3.70 -10.95
C SER A 156 -13.04 -3.86 -9.42
N GLY A 157 -14.03 -4.59 -8.91
CA GLY A 157 -14.27 -4.81 -7.47
C GLY A 157 -15.60 -4.21 -6.96
N LEU A 158 -16.00 -4.59 -5.75
CA LEU A 158 -17.27 -4.16 -5.13
C LEU A 158 -17.12 -2.86 -4.33
N PHE A 159 -16.17 -2.83 -3.41
CA PHE A 159 -15.96 -1.73 -2.46
C PHE A 159 -14.47 -1.50 -2.22
N GLU A 160 -14.13 -0.26 -1.89
CA GLU A 160 -12.81 0.16 -1.45
C GLU A 160 -12.60 -0.18 0.03
N SER A 161 -11.54 -0.93 0.34
CA SER A 161 -11.22 -1.43 1.69
C SER A 161 -10.81 -0.32 2.68
N ARG A 162 -10.64 0.93 2.24
CA ARG A 162 -10.24 2.06 3.10
C ARG A 162 -11.28 2.34 4.20
N GLN A 163 -12.53 1.90 4.04
CA GLN A 163 -13.58 2.04 5.05
C GLN A 163 -13.45 0.99 6.17
N SER A 164 -12.48 1.15 7.08
CA SER A 164 -12.31 0.40 8.33
C SER A 164 -12.14 -1.13 8.21
N LEU A 165 -11.18 -1.69 8.95
CA LEU A 165 -10.97 -3.15 9.08
C LEU A 165 -12.28 -3.92 9.36
N LEU A 166 -13.20 -3.29 10.10
CA LEU A 166 -14.50 -3.82 10.47
C LEU A 166 -15.38 -4.16 9.25
N HIS A 167 -15.36 -3.36 8.19
CA HIS A 167 -16.16 -3.60 6.99
C HIS A 167 -15.65 -4.82 6.20
N THR A 168 -14.33 -4.99 6.11
CA THR A 168 -13.70 -6.17 5.49
C THR A 168 -14.05 -7.46 6.23
N TYR A 169 -14.09 -7.44 7.57
CA TYR A 169 -14.54 -8.58 8.37
C TYR A 169 -16.03 -8.89 8.18
N VAL A 170 -16.90 -7.87 8.08
CA VAL A 170 -18.35 -8.05 7.85
C VAL A 170 -18.62 -8.74 6.53
N TRP A 171 -17.92 -8.40 5.45
CA TRP A 171 -18.14 -9.04 4.15
C TRP A 171 -17.65 -10.49 4.08
N ARG A 172 -16.58 -10.85 4.81
CA ARG A 172 -16.14 -12.26 4.92
C ARG A 172 -17.02 -13.09 5.86
N PHE A 173 -17.52 -12.50 6.95
CA PHE A 173 -18.36 -13.19 7.95
C PHE A 173 -19.85 -13.24 7.58
N GLY A 174 -20.35 -12.22 6.89
CA GLY A 174 -21.77 -12.03 6.61
C GLY A 174 -22.40 -13.22 5.88
N PRO A 175 -21.86 -13.68 4.73
CA PRO A 175 -22.46 -14.78 3.98
C PRO A 175 -22.43 -16.12 4.72
N THR A 176 -21.34 -16.43 5.43
CA THR A 176 -21.24 -17.67 6.22
C THR A 176 -22.24 -17.66 7.39
N ALA A 177 -22.35 -16.55 8.11
CA ALA A 177 -23.35 -16.37 9.17
C ALA A 177 -24.79 -16.45 8.63
N PHE A 178 -25.07 -15.83 7.48
CA PHE A 178 -26.40 -15.91 6.87
C PHE A 178 -26.75 -17.35 6.44
N LEU A 179 -25.82 -18.08 5.82
CA LEU A 179 -26.04 -19.46 5.40
C LEU A 179 -26.20 -20.42 6.57
N THR A 180 -25.45 -20.22 7.66
CA THR A 180 -25.63 -21.03 8.88
C THR A 180 -27.03 -20.83 9.47
N ILE A 181 -27.52 -19.60 9.57
CA ILE A 181 -28.91 -19.32 9.99
C ILE A 181 -29.92 -20.00 9.07
N LEU A 182 -29.71 -19.91 7.75
CA LEU A 182 -30.55 -20.56 6.76
C LEU A 182 -30.59 -22.09 6.94
N THR A 183 -29.44 -22.72 7.22
CA THR A 183 -29.40 -24.17 7.51
C THR A 183 -30.12 -24.55 8.79
N ILE A 184 -30.11 -23.71 9.83
CA ILE A 184 -30.85 -23.97 11.08
C ILE A 184 -32.36 -24.03 10.80
N PHE A 185 -32.88 -23.12 9.97
CA PHE A 185 -34.29 -23.14 9.57
C PHE A 185 -34.62 -24.33 8.65
N TRP A 186 -33.76 -24.61 7.67
CA TRP A 186 -33.97 -25.75 6.76
C TRP A 186 -33.90 -27.11 7.48
N ALA A 187 -33.07 -27.25 8.50
CA ALA A 187 -33.00 -28.45 9.33
C ALA A 187 -34.35 -28.80 9.98
N ARG A 188 -35.26 -27.83 10.14
CA ARG A 188 -36.64 -28.07 10.62
C ARG A 188 -37.51 -28.74 9.54
N VAL A 189 -37.35 -28.33 8.29
CA VAL A 189 -38.01 -28.97 7.14
C VAL A 189 -37.53 -30.41 7.02
N GLU A 190 -36.23 -30.64 7.15
CA GLU A 190 -35.62 -31.97 7.16
C GLU A 190 -36.14 -32.85 8.29
N LEU A 191 -36.21 -32.31 9.51
CA LEU A 191 -36.75 -33.00 10.68
C LEU A 191 -38.18 -33.48 10.44
N GLN A 192 -39.07 -32.57 10.04
CA GLN A 192 -40.48 -32.90 9.84
C GLN A 192 -40.64 -33.87 8.66
N ALA A 193 -39.86 -33.72 7.59
CA ALA A 193 -39.86 -34.66 6.49
C ALA A 193 -39.51 -36.08 6.95
N MET A 194 -38.46 -36.25 7.77
CA MET A 194 -38.06 -37.55 8.31
C MET A 194 -39.09 -38.14 9.27
N MET A 195 -39.67 -37.30 10.15
CA MET A 195 -40.64 -37.71 11.18
C MET A 195 -41.98 -38.15 10.58
N TYR A 196 -42.49 -37.43 9.57
CA TYR A 196 -43.80 -37.70 8.98
C TYR A 196 -43.77 -38.66 7.79
N MET A 197 -42.61 -38.98 7.21
CA MET A 197 -42.52 -39.89 6.06
C MET A 197 -43.18 -41.27 6.29
N PRO A 198 -42.98 -41.96 7.43
CA PRO A 198 -43.65 -43.25 7.68
C PRO A 198 -45.18 -43.14 7.66
N TRP A 199 -45.72 -42.04 8.20
CA TRP A 199 -47.15 -41.76 8.23
C TRP A 199 -47.71 -41.43 6.85
N ILE A 200 -47.00 -40.61 6.07
CA ILE A 200 -47.37 -40.27 4.69
C ILE A 200 -47.41 -41.55 3.83
N SER A 201 -46.42 -42.43 3.99
CA SER A 201 -46.34 -43.71 3.27
C SER A 201 -47.53 -44.62 3.61
N LEU A 202 -47.85 -44.78 4.91
CA LEU A 202 -48.97 -45.60 5.39
C LEU A 202 -50.32 -45.22 4.77
N ARG A 203 -50.56 -43.92 4.56
CA ARG A 203 -51.81 -43.46 3.95
C ARG A 203 -51.86 -43.68 2.45
N SER A 204 -50.73 -43.53 1.76
CA SER A 204 -50.66 -43.64 0.30
C SER A 204 -50.87 -45.08 -0.22
N GLY A 205 -50.73 -46.10 0.64
CA GLY A 205 -50.99 -47.49 0.31
C GLY A 205 -51.40 -48.34 1.53
N PRO A 206 -52.62 -48.89 1.60
CA PRO A 206 -53.09 -49.70 2.74
C PRO A 206 -52.44 -51.10 2.87
N SER A 207 -51.59 -51.49 1.91
CA SER A 207 -50.83 -52.75 1.88
C SER A 207 -49.32 -52.53 2.12
N LEU A 208 -48.96 -51.69 3.09
CA LEU A 208 -47.56 -51.47 3.47
C LEU A 208 -46.94 -52.75 4.04
N GLY A 209 -45.70 -53.06 3.64
CA GLY A 209 -44.95 -54.21 4.14
C GLY A 209 -44.43 -54.00 5.57
N GLU A 210 -44.12 -55.09 6.27
CA GLU A 210 -43.64 -55.08 7.67
C GLU A 210 -42.42 -54.16 7.89
N SER A 211 -41.58 -54.01 6.87
CA SER A 211 -40.36 -53.19 6.92
C SER A 211 -40.59 -51.68 6.91
N ASP A 212 -41.80 -51.21 6.58
CA ASP A 212 -42.14 -49.79 6.51
C ASP A 212 -42.83 -49.30 7.79
N LEU A 213 -43.58 -50.17 8.48
CA LEU A 213 -44.13 -49.89 9.81
C LEU A 213 -43.06 -49.79 10.91
N ALA A 214 -41.92 -50.48 10.72
CA ALA A 214 -40.76 -50.42 11.61
C ALA A 214 -39.72 -49.34 11.22
N LEU A 215 -40.01 -48.50 10.22
CA LEU A 215 -39.07 -47.51 9.71
C LEU A 215 -39.00 -46.26 10.59
N ASP A 216 -37.78 -45.81 10.89
CA ASP A 216 -37.52 -44.56 11.60
C ASP A 216 -36.30 -43.87 10.98
N TYR A 217 -36.51 -42.73 10.31
CA TYR A 217 -35.42 -41.94 9.73
C TYR A 217 -34.74 -41.01 10.74
N THR A 218 -35.41 -40.67 11.84
CA THR A 218 -34.95 -39.64 12.80
C THR A 218 -33.79 -40.12 13.67
N THR A 219 -33.67 -41.43 13.86
CA THR A 219 -32.60 -42.09 14.62
C THR A 219 -31.41 -42.52 13.74
N MET A 220 -31.52 -42.40 12.41
CA MET A 220 -30.48 -42.77 11.45
C MET A 220 -29.50 -41.61 11.19
N LEU A 221 -28.24 -41.94 10.91
CA LEU A 221 -27.24 -40.96 10.45
C LEU A 221 -27.56 -40.49 9.02
N LEU A 222 -27.29 -39.22 8.72
CA LEU A 222 -27.59 -38.58 7.41
C LEU A 222 -27.17 -39.41 6.18
N PRO A 223 -25.94 -39.95 6.09
CA PRO A 223 -25.53 -40.72 4.90
C PRO A 223 -26.35 -42.01 4.72
N LEU A 224 -26.77 -42.60 5.84
CA LEU A 224 -27.63 -43.78 5.82
C LEU A 224 -29.06 -43.41 5.40
N VAL A 225 -29.56 -42.25 5.85
CA VAL A 225 -30.87 -41.72 5.40
C VAL A 225 -30.87 -41.49 3.90
N PHE A 226 -29.83 -40.88 3.32
CA PHE A 226 -29.69 -40.69 1.88
C PHE A 226 -29.78 -42.01 1.11
N SER A 227 -28.94 -42.97 1.46
CA SER A 227 -28.88 -44.27 0.76
C SER A 227 -30.19 -45.05 0.89
N ARG A 228 -30.75 -45.09 2.10
CA ARG A 228 -31.96 -45.87 2.40
C ARG A 228 -33.23 -45.22 1.86
N SER A 229 -33.37 -43.89 1.90
CA SER A 229 -34.51 -43.17 1.33
C SER A 229 -34.56 -43.31 -0.20
N PHE A 230 -33.41 -43.20 -0.86
CA PHE A 230 -33.31 -43.40 -2.31
C PHE A 230 -33.69 -44.83 -2.71
N ARG A 231 -33.09 -45.85 -2.07
CA ARG A 231 -33.39 -47.26 -2.34
C ARG A 231 -34.86 -47.62 -2.10
N ARG A 232 -35.49 -47.02 -1.08
CA ARG A 232 -36.91 -47.23 -0.74
C ARG A 232 -37.88 -46.32 -1.50
N ARG A 233 -37.40 -45.52 -2.47
CA ARG A 233 -38.22 -44.55 -3.25
C ARG A 233 -38.96 -43.51 -2.39
N HIS A 234 -38.43 -43.21 -1.21
CA HIS A 234 -38.94 -42.15 -0.33
C HIS A 234 -38.32 -40.80 -0.74
N TYR A 235 -38.72 -40.32 -1.93
CA TYR A 235 -38.09 -39.16 -2.58
C TYR A 235 -38.22 -37.86 -1.79
N LEU A 236 -39.28 -37.67 -1.00
CA LEU A 236 -39.45 -36.49 -0.14
C LEU A 236 -38.27 -36.34 0.84
N VAL A 237 -37.91 -37.41 1.55
CA VAL A 237 -36.79 -37.39 2.52
C VAL A 237 -35.46 -37.26 1.79
N PHE A 238 -35.29 -37.96 0.66
CA PHE A 238 -34.07 -37.89 -0.15
C PHE A 238 -33.79 -36.45 -0.61
N LEU A 239 -34.77 -35.78 -1.21
CA LEU A 239 -34.64 -34.44 -1.75
C LEU A 239 -34.43 -33.37 -0.68
N VAL A 240 -35.13 -33.46 0.46
CA VAL A 240 -34.95 -32.51 1.57
C VAL A 240 -33.57 -32.67 2.21
N ALA A 241 -33.10 -33.92 2.39
CA ALA A 241 -31.74 -34.19 2.84
C ALA A 241 -30.70 -33.69 1.83
N SER A 242 -30.94 -33.84 0.52
CA SER A 242 -30.07 -33.30 -0.54
C SER A 242 -29.84 -31.80 -0.37
N ILE A 243 -30.91 -31.02 -0.15
CA ILE A 243 -30.79 -29.58 0.08
C ILE A 243 -29.95 -29.29 1.34
N SER A 244 -30.15 -30.04 2.44
CA SER A 244 -29.33 -29.90 3.65
C SER A 244 -27.83 -30.14 3.39
N ALA A 245 -27.48 -31.13 2.56
CA ALA A 245 -26.10 -31.40 2.18
C ALA A 245 -25.51 -30.28 1.31
N LEU A 246 -26.29 -29.75 0.36
CA LEU A 246 -25.84 -28.67 -0.52
C LEU A 246 -25.65 -27.35 0.22
N LEU A 247 -26.52 -27.01 1.16
CA LEU A 247 -26.33 -25.81 2.00
C LEU A 247 -25.06 -25.92 2.86
N LYS A 248 -24.75 -27.12 3.38
CA LYS A 248 -23.49 -27.36 4.11
C LYS A 248 -22.27 -27.20 3.19
N ALA A 249 -22.35 -27.65 1.93
CA ALA A 249 -21.30 -27.41 0.94
C ALA A 249 -21.12 -25.91 0.63
N GLN A 250 -22.22 -25.15 0.54
CA GLN A 250 -22.15 -23.70 0.34
C GLN A 250 -21.52 -22.95 1.51
N ILE A 251 -21.74 -23.38 2.76
CA ILE A 251 -21.07 -22.81 3.93
C ILE A 251 -19.54 -22.97 3.82
N ILE A 252 -19.06 -24.11 3.31
CA ILE A 252 -17.61 -24.36 3.12
C ILE A 252 -17.04 -23.46 2.01
N LEU A 253 -17.82 -23.14 0.98
CA LEU A 253 -17.40 -22.31 -0.15
C LEU A 253 -17.43 -20.80 0.15
N ALA A 254 -18.34 -20.35 1.01
CA ALA A 254 -18.60 -18.94 1.27
C ALA A 254 -17.35 -18.11 1.71
N PRO A 255 -16.43 -18.61 2.56
CA PRO A 255 -15.22 -17.87 2.90
C PRO A 255 -14.31 -17.57 1.71
N GLY A 256 -14.28 -18.45 0.71
CA GLY A 256 -13.47 -18.28 -0.49
C GLY A 256 -14.10 -17.36 -1.55
N LEU A 257 -15.31 -16.87 -1.31
CA LEU A 257 -16.04 -16.05 -2.28
C LEU A 257 -15.33 -14.72 -2.59
N TYR A 258 -14.66 -14.12 -1.59
CA TYR A 258 -14.02 -12.80 -1.74
C TYR A 258 -12.49 -12.85 -1.63
N SER A 259 -11.82 -12.15 -2.54
CA SER A 259 -10.38 -11.88 -2.56
C SER A 259 -10.12 -10.37 -2.46
N LEU A 260 -8.95 -10.00 -1.92
CA LEU A 260 -8.48 -8.62 -1.91
C LEU A 260 -7.53 -8.44 -3.10
N THR A 261 -7.72 -7.39 -3.88
CA THR A 261 -6.88 -7.08 -5.03
C THR A 261 -6.44 -5.62 -4.95
N GLU A 262 -5.15 -5.39 -5.11
CA GLU A 262 -4.58 -4.03 -5.16
C GLU A 262 -4.74 -3.47 -6.57
N LEU A 263 -5.35 -2.28 -6.68
CA LEU A 263 -5.50 -1.56 -7.94
C LEU A 263 -4.94 -0.16 -7.80
N GLN A 264 -4.24 0.30 -8.83
CA GLN A 264 -3.79 1.69 -8.94
C GLN A 264 -4.89 2.48 -9.66
N VAL A 265 -5.44 3.49 -9.00
CA VAL A 265 -6.53 4.32 -9.56
C VAL A 265 -6.10 5.78 -9.55
N THR A 266 -6.18 6.42 -10.71
CA THR A 266 -5.94 7.84 -10.91
C THR A 266 -7.14 8.64 -10.39
N ARG A 267 -6.93 9.55 -9.43
CA ARG A 267 -7.96 10.47 -8.90
C ARG A 267 -7.60 11.93 -9.18
N PRO A 268 -8.56 12.77 -9.57
CA PRO A 268 -8.32 14.21 -9.69
C PRO A 268 -8.07 14.81 -8.31
N ILE A 269 -7.09 15.71 -8.22
CA ILE A 269 -6.74 16.47 -7.02
C ILE A 269 -6.48 17.93 -7.39
N ASP A 270 -6.73 18.83 -6.44
CA ASP A 270 -6.40 20.24 -6.59
C ASP A 270 -4.91 20.44 -6.27
N VAL A 271 -4.21 21.11 -7.19
CA VAL A 271 -2.80 21.47 -7.03
C VAL A 271 -2.68 22.99 -6.91
N LEU A 272 -1.72 23.44 -6.11
CA LEU A 272 -1.38 24.85 -5.96
C LEU A 272 -0.06 25.10 -6.68
N LEU A 273 -0.11 25.75 -7.84
CA LEU A 273 1.06 26.25 -8.54
C LEU A 273 1.70 27.34 -7.69
N GLN A 274 3.02 27.34 -7.53
CA GLN A 274 3.75 28.30 -6.70
C GLN A 274 4.34 29.47 -7.50
N ASP A 275 4.61 29.25 -8.78
CA ASP A 275 5.40 30.17 -9.59
C ASP A 275 4.83 30.39 -10.99
N THR A 276 5.23 31.49 -11.64
CA THR A 276 4.95 31.79 -13.06
C THR A 276 6.19 32.25 -13.84
N PHE A 277 6.09 32.22 -15.17
CA PHE A 277 7.09 32.69 -16.15
C PHE A 277 6.58 33.86 -17.02
N ASP A 278 5.54 34.57 -16.61
CA ASP A 278 4.79 35.51 -17.48
C ASP A 278 5.43 36.89 -17.73
N SER A 279 6.45 37.32 -16.97
CA SER A 279 6.95 38.71 -17.06
C SER A 279 8.47 38.83 -17.28
N VAL A 280 8.83 39.86 -18.04
CA VAL A 280 10.21 40.22 -18.41
C VAL A 280 10.86 40.95 -17.25
N THR A 281 11.91 40.37 -16.66
CA THR A 281 12.70 41.06 -15.62
C THR A 281 13.55 42.18 -16.24
N PRO A 282 13.53 43.41 -15.69
CA PRO A 282 14.41 44.49 -16.14
C PRO A 282 15.90 44.15 -15.93
N GLU A 283 16.77 44.72 -16.77
CA GLU A 283 18.23 44.49 -16.77
C GLU A 283 18.90 44.76 -15.41
N SER A 284 18.36 45.71 -14.64
CA SER A 284 18.87 46.12 -13.33
C SER A 284 18.60 45.14 -12.18
N THR A 285 18.01 43.98 -12.45
CA THR A 285 17.50 43.06 -11.40
C THR A 285 18.26 41.72 -11.34
N TYR A 286 19.15 41.41 -12.28
CA TYR A 286 19.94 40.17 -12.22
C TYR A 286 21.15 40.34 -11.30
N THR A 287 21.04 39.88 -10.05
CA THR A 287 22.18 39.74 -9.15
C THR A 287 23.12 38.64 -9.68
N PRO A 288 24.45 38.84 -9.69
CA PRO A 288 25.40 37.77 -9.97
C PRO A 288 25.15 36.55 -9.09
N ASP A 289 24.97 35.39 -9.69
CA ASP A 289 24.70 34.12 -9.00
C ASP A 289 25.42 32.97 -9.73
N ALA A 290 26.67 32.75 -9.35
CA ALA A 290 27.49 31.66 -9.90
C ALA A 290 26.98 30.25 -9.52
N SER A 291 26.03 30.13 -8.58
CA SER A 291 25.48 28.82 -8.21
C SER A 291 24.74 28.14 -9.36
N VAL A 292 24.23 28.92 -10.33
CA VAL A 292 23.63 28.41 -11.57
C VAL A 292 24.64 27.56 -12.34
N TYR A 293 25.86 28.08 -12.56
CA TYR A 293 26.93 27.35 -13.22
C TYR A 293 27.36 26.11 -12.43
N TYR A 294 27.53 26.26 -11.12
CA TYR A 294 27.96 25.18 -10.23
C TYR A 294 26.93 24.05 -10.13
N ARG A 295 25.63 24.36 -10.05
CA ARG A 295 24.55 23.37 -10.05
C ARG A 295 24.44 22.65 -11.40
N ALA A 296 24.51 23.39 -12.51
CA ALA A 296 24.51 22.77 -13.82
C ALA A 296 25.73 21.85 -14.03
N ARG A 297 26.90 22.24 -13.53
CA ARG A 297 28.11 21.42 -13.58
C ARG A 297 27.97 20.17 -12.72
N ALA A 298 27.44 20.27 -11.50
CA ALA A 298 27.16 19.10 -10.65
C ALA A 298 26.22 18.09 -11.34
N GLN A 299 25.16 18.58 -11.99
CA GLN A 299 24.26 17.75 -12.81
C GLN A 299 25.02 17.03 -13.93
N TYR A 300 25.90 17.73 -14.64
CA TYR A 300 26.63 17.19 -15.79
C TYR A 300 27.70 16.17 -15.37
N ASP A 301 28.50 16.48 -14.35
CA ASP A 301 29.63 15.66 -13.93
C ASP A 301 29.19 14.43 -13.11
N PHE A 302 28.11 14.56 -12.31
CA PHE A 302 27.71 13.53 -11.34
C PHE A 302 26.30 12.98 -11.53
N ASN A 303 25.53 13.48 -12.50
CA ASN A 303 24.13 13.10 -12.70
C ASN A 303 23.29 13.23 -11.41
N VAL A 304 23.57 14.27 -10.60
CA VAL A 304 22.73 14.67 -9.46
C VAL A 304 21.29 14.84 -9.94
N ASP A 305 20.29 14.71 -9.09
CA ASP A 305 18.92 14.98 -9.51
C ASP A 305 18.70 16.48 -9.74
N TYR A 306 17.93 16.80 -10.77
CA TYR A 306 17.53 18.17 -11.04
C TYR A 306 16.76 18.74 -9.84
N PRO A 307 17.03 20.00 -9.43
CA PRO A 307 16.27 20.64 -8.36
C PRO A 307 14.80 20.74 -8.73
N TYR A 308 13.92 20.79 -7.73
CA TYR A 308 12.49 20.74 -7.97
C TYR A 308 12.03 21.91 -8.85
N GLY A 309 11.55 21.57 -10.06
CA GLY A 309 11.18 22.54 -11.07
C GLY A 309 12.21 22.79 -12.18
N VAL A 310 13.26 21.98 -12.27
CA VAL A 310 14.14 21.89 -13.44
C VAL A 310 14.05 20.48 -14.03
N ALA A 311 14.13 20.38 -15.35
CA ALA A 311 14.21 19.12 -16.08
C ALA A 311 15.26 19.24 -17.20
N GLU A 312 15.55 18.13 -17.89
CA GLU A 312 16.47 18.14 -19.02
C GLU A 312 15.96 19.08 -20.13
N GLY A 313 16.68 20.19 -20.35
CA GLY A 313 16.41 21.15 -21.42
C GLY A 313 15.39 22.27 -21.11
N PHE A 314 14.72 22.27 -19.95
CA PHE A 314 13.77 23.34 -19.57
C PHE A 314 13.53 23.44 -18.05
N ALA A 315 13.02 24.59 -17.60
CA ALA A 315 12.50 24.78 -16.25
C ALA A 315 10.96 24.70 -16.26
N PHE A 316 10.31 24.25 -15.19
CA PHE A 316 8.85 24.16 -15.11
C PHE A 316 8.30 24.81 -13.83
N GLN A 317 7.02 25.17 -13.81
CA GLN A 317 6.38 25.75 -12.62
C GLN A 317 6.26 24.70 -11.52
N THR A 318 6.66 25.03 -10.30
CA THR A 318 6.50 24.11 -9.17
C THR A 318 5.07 24.14 -8.64
N PHE A 319 4.64 23.03 -8.06
CA PHE A 319 3.31 22.88 -7.49
C PHE A 319 3.31 22.02 -6.23
N TYR A 320 2.31 22.22 -5.37
CA TYR A 320 2.05 21.37 -4.19
C TYR A 320 0.61 20.89 -4.17
N THR A 321 0.33 19.86 -3.36
CA THR A 321 -1.04 19.42 -3.12
C THR A 321 -1.75 20.35 -2.12
N GLY A 322 -3.01 20.71 -2.41
CA GLY A 322 -3.69 21.86 -1.78
C GLY A 322 -3.95 21.79 -0.28
N SER A 323 -3.99 20.61 0.36
CA SER A 323 -4.34 20.49 1.79
C SER A 323 -3.14 20.50 2.75
N GLU A 324 -1.95 20.13 2.28
CA GLU A 324 -0.77 19.93 3.14
C GLU A 324 0.48 20.66 2.63
N PHE A 325 0.40 21.40 1.52
CA PHE A 325 1.57 21.96 0.82
C PHE A 325 2.68 20.90 0.60
N SER A 326 2.27 19.65 0.39
CA SER A 326 3.18 18.51 0.26
C SER A 326 3.39 18.14 -1.21
N ARG A 327 4.59 17.65 -1.51
CA ARG A 327 4.96 17.02 -2.79
C ARG A 327 4.28 15.65 -2.92
N GLY A 328 4.33 15.07 -4.12
CA GLY A 328 3.94 13.66 -4.31
C GLY A 328 4.82 12.72 -3.49
N THR A 329 4.43 11.44 -3.42
CA THR A 329 5.25 10.38 -2.78
C THR A 329 5.41 9.21 -3.74
N VAL A 330 6.45 8.39 -3.59
CA VAL A 330 6.66 7.17 -4.40
C VAL A 330 5.42 6.26 -4.38
N ALA A 331 4.72 6.20 -3.25
CA ALA A 331 3.48 5.43 -3.12
C ALA A 331 2.27 6.08 -3.81
N ASN A 332 2.21 7.41 -3.85
CA ASN A 332 1.12 8.18 -4.45
C ASN A 332 1.68 9.37 -5.26
N PRO A 333 2.22 9.13 -6.47
CA PRO A 333 2.76 10.19 -7.28
C PRO A 333 1.64 11.12 -7.78
N VAL A 334 1.98 12.39 -7.99
CA VAL A 334 1.07 13.45 -8.43
C VAL A 334 1.48 13.93 -9.81
N THR A 335 0.57 13.80 -10.77
CA THR A 335 0.75 14.30 -12.13
C THR A 335 -0.01 15.60 -12.34
N ALA A 336 0.64 16.67 -12.78
CA ALA A 336 0.02 17.94 -13.14
C ALA A 336 0.52 18.44 -14.50
N THR A 337 -0.32 19.21 -15.21
CA THR A 337 0.10 19.90 -16.44
C THR A 337 0.42 21.35 -16.10
N VAL A 338 1.67 21.75 -16.29
CA VAL A 338 2.21 23.05 -15.88
C VAL A 338 2.93 23.73 -17.03
N ASP A 339 3.27 25.02 -16.88
CA ASP A 339 4.11 25.70 -17.88
C ASP A 339 5.59 25.30 -17.72
N GLY A 340 6.22 24.95 -18.84
CA GLY A 340 7.65 24.76 -18.99
C GLY A 340 8.26 25.87 -19.82
N LEU A 341 9.30 26.53 -19.30
CA LEU A 341 10.11 27.54 -19.96
C LEU A 341 11.35 26.90 -20.58
N PHE A 342 11.46 27.02 -21.90
CA PHE A 342 12.56 26.53 -22.70
C PHE A 342 13.44 27.69 -23.15
N LEU A 343 14.76 27.46 -23.15
CA LEU A 343 15.75 28.37 -23.72
C LEU A 343 16.52 27.66 -24.82
N GLY A 344 16.77 28.36 -25.92
CA GLY A 344 17.63 27.90 -26.99
C GLY A 344 18.38 29.04 -27.64
N THR A 345 19.37 28.70 -28.47
CA THR A 345 20.15 29.69 -29.21
C THR A 345 20.29 29.25 -30.66
N GLN A 346 19.94 30.15 -31.58
CA GLN A 346 20.11 29.93 -33.02
C GLN A 346 21.28 30.78 -33.51
N CYS A 347 22.20 30.17 -34.25
CA CYS A 347 23.43 30.81 -34.66
C CYS A 347 23.62 30.76 -36.18
N VAL A 348 24.22 31.82 -36.73
CA VAL A 348 24.65 31.94 -38.12
C VAL A 348 26.17 31.98 -38.17
N ARG A 349 26.73 31.17 -39.07
CA ARG A 349 28.18 30.99 -39.24
C ARG A 349 28.81 32.02 -40.17
N LEU A 350 30.09 32.30 -39.96
CA LEU A 350 30.93 33.08 -40.86
C LEU A 350 31.12 32.36 -42.21
N ASN A 351 30.90 33.08 -43.30
CA ASN A 351 31.09 32.62 -44.68
C ASN A 351 32.45 33.02 -45.23
N SER A 352 32.81 34.31 -45.12
CA SER A 352 34.08 34.86 -45.60
C SER A 352 34.53 36.05 -44.76
N TYR A 353 35.81 36.40 -44.84
CA TYR A 353 36.40 37.55 -44.13
C TYR A 353 37.37 38.32 -45.02
N ALA A 354 37.51 39.62 -44.75
CA ALA A 354 38.52 40.49 -45.36
C ALA A 354 39.18 41.37 -44.29
N ILE A 355 40.48 41.63 -44.41
CA ILE A 355 41.22 42.52 -43.52
C ILE A 355 41.34 43.88 -44.23
N LEU A 356 40.72 44.92 -43.67
CA LEU A 356 40.61 46.24 -44.30
C LEU A 356 41.84 47.12 -43.99
N GLU A 357 42.31 47.12 -42.74
CA GLU A 357 43.48 47.92 -42.31
C GLU A 357 44.30 47.19 -41.24
N GLN A 358 45.63 47.38 -41.23
CA GLN A 358 46.55 46.88 -40.20
C GLN A 358 47.58 47.96 -39.83
N HIS A 359 47.57 48.41 -38.57
CA HIS A 359 48.47 49.42 -38.03
C HIS A 359 49.31 48.85 -36.87
N ASN A 360 50.64 48.97 -36.97
CA ASN A 360 51.56 48.61 -35.90
C ASN A 360 51.86 49.86 -35.06
N ILE A 361 51.47 49.86 -33.79
CA ILE A 361 51.79 50.90 -32.82
C ILE A 361 53.02 50.43 -32.04
N ALA A 362 54.19 50.97 -32.40
CA ALA A 362 55.42 50.71 -31.67
C ALA A 362 55.41 51.50 -30.33
N ASN A 363 55.52 50.78 -29.22
CA ASN A 363 55.91 51.29 -27.91
C ASN A 363 54.90 52.25 -27.23
N TYR A 364 53.67 51.79 -27.03
CA TYR A 364 52.68 52.52 -26.23
C TYR A 364 53.07 52.47 -24.74
N GLN A 365 53.31 53.64 -24.13
CA GLN A 365 53.66 53.81 -22.71
C GLN A 365 54.81 52.93 -22.17
N GLY A 366 55.76 52.53 -23.02
CA GLY A 366 56.93 51.72 -22.60
C GLY A 366 56.61 50.26 -22.25
N ARG A 367 55.42 49.76 -22.60
CA ARG A 367 54.99 48.37 -22.37
C ARG A 367 54.69 47.63 -23.69
N GLY A 368 55.54 47.83 -24.70
CA GLY A 368 55.69 46.96 -25.89
C GLY A 368 54.81 47.24 -27.13
N LEU A 369 54.69 46.24 -28.03
CA LEU A 369 54.20 46.34 -29.42
C LEU A 369 52.67 46.11 -29.51
N TYR A 370 51.90 47.10 -29.95
CA TYR A 370 50.46 46.99 -30.12
C TYR A 370 50.11 46.86 -31.62
N MET A 371 49.24 45.93 -31.96
CA MET A 371 48.72 45.80 -33.34
C MET A 371 47.25 46.13 -33.33
N ASN A 372 46.82 46.93 -34.30
CA ASN A 372 45.43 47.28 -34.49
C ASN A 372 44.99 46.94 -35.91
N PHE A 373 43.86 46.26 -36.06
CA PHE A 373 43.37 45.82 -37.36
C PHE A 373 41.86 45.99 -37.44
N THR A 374 41.36 46.22 -38.65
CA THR A 374 39.94 46.27 -38.95
C THR A 374 39.58 45.07 -39.82
N VAL A 375 38.61 44.26 -39.39
CA VAL A 375 38.16 43.07 -40.10
C VAL A 375 36.72 43.24 -40.55
N GLU A 376 36.47 42.88 -41.80
CA GLU A 376 35.16 42.73 -42.40
C GLU A 376 34.75 41.25 -42.37
N LEU A 377 33.61 40.96 -41.75
CA LEU A 377 33.09 39.60 -41.52
C LEU A 377 31.75 39.43 -42.25
N GLN A 378 31.70 38.50 -43.21
CA GLN A 378 30.49 38.17 -43.97
C GLN A 378 29.89 36.86 -43.48
N PHE A 379 28.62 36.89 -43.09
CA PHE A 379 27.89 35.76 -42.50
C PHE A 379 26.88 35.14 -43.48
N ASP A 380 26.52 33.88 -43.26
CA ASP A 380 25.55 33.15 -44.09
C ASP A 380 24.14 33.75 -43.98
N GLY A 381 23.57 34.20 -45.10
CA GLY A 381 22.20 34.75 -45.12
C GLY A 381 22.06 36.17 -44.56
N CYS A 382 23.18 36.89 -44.35
CA CYS A 382 23.18 38.32 -44.03
C CYS A 382 23.55 39.14 -45.29
N GLU A 383 22.81 40.21 -45.59
CA GLU A 383 23.03 40.99 -46.83
C GLU A 383 24.26 41.92 -46.79
N GLU A 384 24.62 42.45 -45.61
CA GLU A 384 25.76 43.37 -45.44
C GLU A 384 26.82 42.80 -44.48
N PRO A 385 28.13 42.94 -44.79
CA PRO A 385 29.22 42.46 -43.94
C PRO A 385 29.41 43.33 -42.68
N VAL A 386 29.68 42.69 -41.55
CA VAL A 386 29.90 43.36 -40.26
C VAL A 386 31.35 43.81 -40.15
N ILE A 387 31.57 45.10 -39.93
CA ILE A 387 32.91 45.69 -39.79
C ILE A 387 33.23 45.84 -38.29
N VAL A 388 34.34 45.25 -37.86
CA VAL A 388 34.86 45.36 -36.49
C VAL A 388 36.09 46.28 -36.51
N PRO A 389 35.96 47.56 -36.09
CA PRO A 389 36.91 48.64 -36.39
C PRO A 389 38.12 48.76 -35.44
N HIS A 390 38.25 47.90 -34.41
CA HIS A 390 39.38 47.96 -33.49
C HIS A 390 39.65 46.61 -32.86
N PHE A 391 40.88 46.11 -33.02
CA PHE A 391 41.37 44.94 -32.31
C PHE A 391 42.68 45.33 -31.61
N ASP A 392 42.61 45.80 -30.36
CA ASP A 392 43.81 46.21 -29.60
C ASP A 392 44.53 45.00 -28.98
N ALA A 393 45.58 44.49 -29.63
CA ALA A 393 46.43 43.46 -29.03
C ALA A 393 47.54 44.06 -28.15
N TRP A 394 47.72 43.56 -26.92
CA TRP A 394 48.84 43.92 -26.00
C TRP A 394 50.18 43.28 -26.41
N SER A 395 51.29 43.79 -25.85
CA SER A 395 52.68 43.52 -26.30
C SER A 395 53.29 42.11 -26.12
N SER A 396 53.88 41.60 -27.23
CA SER A 396 55.15 40.81 -27.46
C SER A 396 55.69 39.85 -26.37
N PRO A 397 56.24 38.63 -26.64
CA PRO A 397 56.41 37.84 -27.89
C PRO A 397 56.04 36.35 -27.66
N ARG A 398 54.75 35.99 -27.67
CA ARG A 398 54.36 34.57 -27.65
C ARG A 398 53.93 34.18 -29.06
N LEU A 399 54.65 33.25 -29.68
CA LEU A 399 54.14 32.53 -30.87
C LEU A 399 52.71 32.05 -30.54
N ASN A 400 51.77 32.17 -31.48
CA ASN A 400 50.39 31.70 -31.35
C ASN A 400 49.53 32.47 -30.33
N ALA A 401 49.65 33.80 -30.27
CA ALA A 401 48.75 34.61 -29.45
C ALA A 401 47.29 34.54 -29.98
N THR A 402 46.38 34.05 -29.14
CA THR A 402 44.93 34.03 -29.41
C THR A 402 44.26 35.23 -28.76
N PHE A 403 43.35 35.89 -29.49
CA PHE A 403 42.53 36.97 -28.97
C PHE A 403 41.05 36.65 -29.16
N TRP A 404 40.23 37.22 -28.29
CA TRP A 404 38.80 36.98 -28.21
C TRP A 404 38.06 38.31 -28.19
N GLY A 405 36.81 38.32 -28.66
CA GLY A 405 35.95 39.47 -28.46
C GLY A 405 34.47 39.12 -28.60
N LEU A 406 33.69 39.91 -27.87
CA LEU A 406 32.23 39.88 -27.82
C LEU A 406 31.72 41.28 -28.15
N GLN A 407 30.87 41.37 -29.17
CA GLN A 407 30.24 42.62 -29.57
C GLN A 407 28.72 42.54 -29.42
N THR A 408 28.14 43.54 -28.75
CA THR A 408 26.71 43.61 -28.41
C THR A 408 25.90 44.43 -29.43
N ASP A 409 24.58 44.28 -29.33
CA ASP A 409 23.51 44.61 -30.29
C ASP A 409 23.62 45.96 -31.05
N SER A 410 24.09 47.03 -30.40
CA SER A 410 24.13 48.40 -30.99
C SER A 410 24.93 48.52 -32.30
N LYS A 411 25.79 47.55 -32.62
CA LYS A 411 26.62 47.51 -33.84
C LYS A 411 26.36 46.30 -34.75
N VAL A 412 25.51 45.35 -34.34
CA VAL A 412 25.27 44.05 -35.02
C VAL A 412 23.87 43.95 -35.63
N ALA A 413 22.93 44.83 -35.24
CA ALA A 413 21.52 44.83 -35.68
C ALA A 413 21.33 44.91 -37.21
N ARG A 414 21.37 43.76 -37.88
CA ARG A 414 21.04 43.58 -39.30
C ARG A 414 20.25 42.27 -39.49
N PRO A 415 19.20 42.26 -40.33
CA PRO A 415 18.38 41.07 -40.53
C PRO A 415 19.16 40.00 -41.32
N CYS A 416 19.55 38.92 -40.64
CA CYS A 416 20.05 37.71 -41.27
C CYS A 416 18.89 36.71 -41.41
N SER A 417 18.68 36.12 -42.60
CA SER A 417 17.55 35.23 -42.87
C SER A 417 17.55 33.92 -42.06
N GLY A 418 18.66 33.60 -41.40
CA GLY A 418 18.84 32.41 -40.56
C GLY A 418 18.57 32.61 -39.07
N LEU A 419 18.16 33.81 -38.64
CA LEU A 419 17.90 34.16 -37.24
C LEU A 419 16.40 34.44 -37.00
N PRO A 420 15.85 34.12 -35.82
CA PRO A 420 14.43 34.31 -35.51
C PRO A 420 13.98 35.78 -35.40
N LEU A 421 14.91 36.73 -35.20
CA LEU A 421 14.67 38.18 -35.07
C LEU A 421 13.68 38.55 -33.96
N GLN A 422 13.65 37.75 -32.90
CA GLN A 422 12.83 37.92 -31.70
C GLN A 422 13.62 38.49 -30.52
N ALA A 423 14.95 38.47 -30.54
CA ALA A 423 15.82 38.95 -29.46
C ALA A 423 17.10 39.58 -30.03
N PRO A 424 17.85 40.38 -29.23
CA PRO A 424 19.12 40.94 -29.70
C PRO A 424 20.15 39.84 -30.03
N ALA A 425 20.85 40.00 -31.14
CA ALA A 425 21.86 39.06 -31.60
C ALA A 425 23.27 39.47 -31.13
N PHE A 426 24.11 38.48 -30.85
CA PHE A 426 25.46 38.67 -30.32
C PHE A 426 26.50 38.13 -31.29
N LEU A 427 27.55 38.93 -31.53
CA LEU A 427 28.68 38.53 -32.35
C LEU A 427 29.82 38.05 -31.46
N TYR A 428 30.17 36.77 -31.58
CA TYR A 428 31.37 36.18 -30.99
C TYR A 428 32.43 36.00 -32.06
N TYR A 429 33.66 36.41 -31.77
CA TYR A 429 34.77 36.18 -32.68
C TYR A 429 36.07 35.82 -31.96
N ASN A 430 36.93 35.09 -32.67
CA ASN A 430 38.26 34.71 -32.26
C ASN A 430 39.24 34.91 -33.43
N GLY A 431 40.47 35.28 -33.11
CA GLY A 431 41.57 35.18 -34.06
C GLY A 431 42.87 34.77 -33.40
N VAL A 432 43.78 34.23 -34.22
CA VAL A 432 45.07 33.70 -33.78
C VAL A 432 46.17 34.24 -34.68
N PHE A 433 47.22 34.79 -34.08
CA PHE A 433 48.41 35.19 -34.82
C PHE A 433 49.37 34.03 -34.97
N LYS A 434 49.74 33.70 -36.21
CA LYS A 434 50.76 32.70 -36.52
C LYS A 434 51.95 33.34 -37.21
N LEU A 435 53.14 32.79 -37.00
CA LEU A 435 54.30 33.18 -37.80
C LEU A 435 54.21 32.53 -39.18
N ARG A 436 54.54 33.31 -40.20
CA ARG A 436 54.79 32.80 -41.56
C ARG A 436 56.01 31.87 -41.51
N SER A 437 56.09 30.88 -42.42
CA SER A 437 57.12 29.82 -42.37
C SER A 437 58.57 30.32 -42.48
N ASP A 438 58.77 31.58 -42.84
CA ASP A 438 60.06 32.26 -42.96
C ASP A 438 60.46 33.04 -41.68
N ASN A 439 59.66 32.94 -40.61
CA ASN A 439 59.84 33.68 -39.34
C ASN A 439 59.93 35.21 -39.50
N SER A 440 59.50 35.76 -40.65
CA SER A 440 59.72 37.16 -41.01
C SER A 440 58.57 38.09 -40.61
N SER A 441 57.36 37.55 -40.52
CA SER A 441 56.12 38.31 -40.26
C SER A 441 55.04 37.45 -39.61
N GLU A 442 54.32 38.04 -38.67
CA GLU A 442 53.09 37.47 -38.08
C GLU A 442 51.92 37.72 -39.04
N TYR A 443 51.09 36.70 -39.27
CA TYR A 443 49.85 36.83 -40.02
C TYR A 443 48.67 36.36 -39.17
N LEU A 444 47.51 36.98 -39.39
CA LEU A 444 46.26 36.54 -38.78
C LEU A 444 45.78 35.26 -39.48
N HIS A 445 45.72 34.16 -38.73
CA HIS A 445 45.05 32.93 -39.18
C HIS A 445 43.56 33.22 -39.40
N PRO A 446 42.86 32.54 -40.35
CA PRO A 446 41.43 32.72 -40.57
C PRO A 446 40.64 32.88 -39.27
N PRO A 447 39.95 34.03 -39.06
CA PRO A 447 39.19 34.27 -37.85
C PRO A 447 37.96 33.35 -37.82
N ALA A 448 37.58 32.93 -36.62
CA ALA A 448 36.35 32.22 -36.39
C ALA A 448 35.32 33.20 -35.82
N ALA A 449 34.11 33.23 -36.37
CA ALA A 449 33.06 34.13 -35.87
C ALA A 449 31.67 33.53 -36.05
N VAL A 450 30.77 33.87 -35.12
CA VAL A 450 29.38 33.41 -35.13
C VAL A 450 28.46 34.52 -34.61
N ILE A 451 27.30 34.69 -35.26
CA ILE A 451 26.22 35.54 -34.74
C ILE A 451 25.16 34.63 -34.13
N CYS A 452 24.89 34.78 -32.83
CA CYS A 452 23.93 33.94 -32.12
C CYS A 452 22.79 34.78 -31.52
N GLU A 453 21.56 34.33 -31.72
CA GLU A 453 20.35 34.90 -31.13
C GLU A 453 19.76 33.91 -30.11
N PRO A 454 19.76 34.24 -28.81
CA PRO A 454 19.06 33.46 -27.80
C PRO A 454 17.55 33.74 -27.86
N HIS A 455 16.73 32.72 -27.67
CA HIS A 455 15.28 32.83 -27.66
C HIS A 455 14.67 31.95 -26.56
N ALA A 456 13.53 32.41 -26.02
CA ALA A 456 12.80 31.75 -24.95
C ALA A 456 11.36 31.46 -25.39
N TRP A 457 10.80 30.33 -24.98
CA TRP A 457 9.38 30.06 -25.18
C TRP A 457 8.80 29.22 -24.05
N VAL A 458 7.52 29.42 -23.79
CA VAL A 458 6.74 28.64 -22.83
C VAL A 458 5.92 27.60 -23.59
N SER A 459 5.90 26.36 -23.09
CA SER A 459 5.07 25.26 -23.58
C SER A 459 4.53 24.46 -22.40
N LYS A 460 3.33 23.88 -22.53
CA LYS A 460 2.79 23.00 -21.48
C LYS A 460 3.62 21.72 -21.35
N VAL A 461 3.84 21.28 -20.12
CA VAL A 461 4.56 20.04 -19.79
C VAL A 461 3.79 19.24 -18.76
N GLN A 462 3.77 17.92 -18.90
CA GLN A 462 3.17 17.02 -17.93
C GLN A 462 4.25 16.54 -16.96
N VAL A 463 4.13 16.94 -15.69
CA VAL A 463 5.09 16.62 -14.63
C VAL A 463 4.43 15.62 -13.69
N THR A 464 5.07 14.48 -13.46
CA THR A 464 4.70 13.51 -12.43
C THR A 464 5.72 13.58 -11.30
N ASP A 465 5.31 14.19 -10.20
CA ASP A 465 6.09 14.34 -8.98
C ASP A 465 5.86 13.17 -8.03
N ASP A 466 6.91 12.45 -7.69
CA ASP A 466 6.93 11.35 -6.71
C ASP A 466 7.60 11.75 -5.39
N GLY A 467 7.93 13.03 -5.21
CA GLY A 467 8.58 13.58 -4.02
C GLY A 467 10.10 13.46 -4.03
N VAL A 468 10.67 12.62 -4.90
CA VAL A 468 12.11 12.40 -5.01
C VAL A 468 12.59 12.96 -6.35
N LYS A 469 12.22 12.33 -7.46
CA LYS A 469 12.67 12.67 -8.82
C LYS A 469 11.47 12.86 -9.75
N PRO A 470 11.07 14.12 -10.03
CA PRO A 470 9.93 14.37 -10.90
C PRO A 470 10.22 13.88 -12.32
N THR A 471 9.33 13.05 -12.85
CA THR A 471 9.39 12.60 -14.25
C THR A 471 8.58 13.54 -15.12
N VAL A 472 9.16 14.01 -16.22
CA VAL A 472 8.52 15.03 -17.06
C VAL A 472 8.38 14.54 -18.49
N MET A 473 7.19 14.73 -19.05
CA MET A 473 6.88 14.49 -20.45
C MET A 473 6.49 15.81 -21.10
N ALA A 474 7.25 16.24 -22.11
CA ALA A 474 6.93 17.46 -22.85
C ALA A 474 5.67 17.25 -23.71
N VAL A 475 4.68 18.15 -23.57
CA VAL A 475 3.45 18.15 -24.36
C VAL A 475 3.53 19.35 -25.32
N TYR A 476 3.99 19.11 -26.55
CA TYR A 476 4.28 20.16 -27.54
C TYR A 476 3.02 20.68 -28.26
N ASP A 477 1.98 21.08 -27.54
CA ASP A 477 0.72 21.53 -28.15
C ASP A 477 0.70 23.04 -28.45
N GLU A 478 1.17 23.87 -27.52
CA GLU A 478 1.10 25.34 -27.64
C GLU A 478 2.45 25.98 -27.28
N ARG A 479 3.19 26.48 -28.28
CA ARG A 479 4.42 27.26 -28.07
C ARG A 479 4.09 28.75 -28.04
N ARG A 480 4.29 29.39 -26.89
CA ARG A 480 4.19 30.83 -26.72
C ARG A 480 5.60 31.44 -26.61
N PRO A 481 6.08 32.22 -27.59
CA PRO A 481 7.37 32.88 -27.48
C PRO A 481 7.38 33.88 -26.32
N LEU A 482 8.47 33.93 -25.57
CA LEU A 482 8.70 34.89 -24.49
C LEU A 482 9.79 35.86 -24.96
N PHE A 483 9.48 37.16 -24.98
CA PHE A 483 10.47 38.18 -25.33
C PHE A 483 11.31 38.55 -24.11
N THR A 484 12.57 38.12 -24.05
CA THR A 484 13.50 38.47 -22.98
C THR A 484 14.71 39.18 -23.57
N PRO A 485 14.76 40.52 -23.53
CA PRO A 485 15.80 41.29 -24.22
C PRO A 485 17.22 41.04 -23.66
N ASN A 486 17.34 40.42 -22.49
CA ASN A 486 18.59 40.36 -21.71
C ASN A 486 19.00 38.93 -21.28
N ILE A 487 18.70 37.91 -22.10
CA ILE A 487 19.12 36.51 -21.82
C ILE A 487 20.64 36.40 -21.63
N MET A 488 21.43 37.19 -22.38
CA MET A 488 22.88 37.09 -22.32
C MET A 488 23.49 37.68 -21.05
N THR A 489 22.94 38.79 -20.54
CA THR A 489 23.38 39.36 -19.25
C THR A 489 23.02 38.41 -18.12
N MET A 490 21.87 37.74 -18.20
CA MET A 490 21.50 36.66 -17.27
C MET A 490 22.55 35.55 -17.30
N PHE A 491 22.89 35.01 -18.49
CA PHE A 491 23.93 33.99 -18.59
C PHE A 491 25.28 34.47 -18.06
N ASN A 492 25.69 35.70 -18.37
CA ASN A 492 26.96 36.26 -17.89
C ASN A 492 27.00 36.38 -16.36
N ASN A 493 25.88 36.78 -15.74
CA ASN A 493 25.73 36.87 -14.29
C ASN A 493 25.59 35.49 -13.62
N SER A 494 25.32 34.43 -14.37
CA SER A 494 25.29 33.04 -13.90
C SER A 494 26.68 32.39 -13.85
N LEU A 495 27.72 33.03 -14.41
CA LEU A 495 29.08 32.49 -14.50
C LEU A 495 29.96 32.87 -13.29
N PRO A 496 30.96 32.05 -12.94
CA PRO A 496 31.98 32.42 -11.95
C PRO A 496 32.75 33.69 -12.36
N PRO A 497 33.27 34.49 -11.40
CA PRO A 497 33.97 35.75 -11.68
C PRO A 497 35.09 35.67 -12.73
N LYS A 498 35.84 34.56 -12.77
CA LYS A 498 36.91 34.30 -13.75
C LYS A 498 36.41 33.99 -15.17
N ASP A 499 35.13 33.72 -15.32
CA ASP A 499 34.48 33.29 -16.56
C ASP A 499 33.50 34.33 -17.11
N ILE A 500 33.26 35.43 -16.38
CA ILE A 500 32.45 36.57 -16.81
C ILE A 500 33.09 37.20 -18.07
N TRP A 501 32.24 37.49 -19.06
CA TRP A 501 32.62 38.12 -20.30
C TRP A 501 32.53 39.64 -20.16
N HIS A 502 33.61 40.34 -20.52
CA HIS A 502 33.62 41.79 -20.60
C HIS A 502 33.54 42.20 -22.07
N ALA A 503 32.65 43.14 -22.39
CA ALA A 503 32.73 43.86 -23.66
C ALA A 503 34.09 44.58 -23.69
N ASP A 504 34.81 44.47 -24.80
CA ASP A 504 36.07 45.19 -25.07
C ASP A 504 37.38 44.57 -24.52
N THR A 505 37.38 43.37 -23.93
CA THR A 505 38.64 42.69 -23.56
C THR A 505 39.22 41.86 -24.70
N VAL A 506 40.43 42.21 -25.16
CA VAL A 506 41.11 41.57 -26.32
C VAL A 506 42.13 40.49 -25.90
N SER A 507 42.31 40.22 -24.60
CA SER A 507 43.29 39.23 -24.12
C SER A 507 42.71 38.21 -23.13
N GLY A 508 43.03 36.93 -23.35
CA GLY A 508 42.60 35.79 -22.52
C GLY A 508 41.50 34.93 -23.15
N TRP A 509 41.43 33.65 -22.76
CA TRP A 509 40.37 32.72 -23.15
C TRP A 509 39.07 33.08 -22.43
N THR A 510 38.33 34.04 -22.99
CA THR A 510 37.04 34.53 -22.48
C THR A 510 35.98 34.40 -23.58
N GLY A 511 34.83 33.81 -23.25
CA GLY A 511 33.76 33.52 -24.20
C GLY A 511 33.13 32.13 -24.05
N PRO A 512 32.14 31.79 -24.89
CA PRO A 512 31.38 30.54 -24.77
C PRO A 512 32.27 29.30 -24.96
N LEU A 513 33.27 29.32 -25.86
CA LEU A 513 34.15 28.16 -26.02
C LEU A 513 34.97 27.87 -24.75
N SER A 514 35.56 28.89 -24.13
CA SER A 514 36.36 28.70 -22.92
C SER A 514 35.52 28.24 -21.73
N VAL A 515 34.30 28.76 -21.60
CA VAL A 515 33.35 28.33 -20.55
C VAL A 515 32.94 26.88 -20.77
N ASP A 516 32.61 26.49 -22.01
CA ASP A 516 32.20 25.11 -22.33
C ASP A 516 33.33 24.12 -22.09
N LEU A 517 34.57 24.48 -22.45
CA LEU A 517 35.75 23.64 -22.18
C LEU A 517 36.01 23.49 -20.68
N ARG A 518 35.98 24.58 -19.88
CA ARG A 518 36.16 24.50 -18.41
C ARG A 518 35.01 23.75 -17.73
N PHE A 519 33.78 23.95 -18.20
CA PHE A 519 32.60 23.23 -17.72
C PHE A 519 32.76 21.72 -17.91
N ARG A 520 33.43 21.29 -18.99
CA ARG A 520 33.78 19.88 -19.26
C ARG A 520 35.04 19.40 -18.53
N GLY A 521 35.65 20.22 -17.68
CA GLY A 521 36.86 19.88 -16.92
C GLY A 521 38.17 20.00 -17.69
N HIS A 522 38.21 20.64 -18.87
CA HIS A 522 39.47 20.85 -19.59
C HIS A 522 40.31 21.94 -18.95
N ALA A 523 41.61 21.65 -18.74
CA ALA A 523 42.57 22.64 -18.31
C ALA A 523 42.91 23.63 -19.45
N THR A 524 43.34 24.85 -19.10
CA THR A 524 43.68 25.89 -20.09
C THR A 524 44.81 25.49 -21.05
N THR A 525 45.68 24.55 -20.65
CA THR A 525 46.72 23.95 -21.50
C THR A 525 46.20 23.00 -22.56
N GLU A 526 44.99 22.45 -22.37
CA GLU A 526 44.32 21.55 -23.32
C GLU A 526 43.48 22.31 -24.35
N PHE A 527 43.41 23.63 -24.23
CA PHE A 527 42.62 24.45 -25.14
C PHE A 527 43.23 24.42 -26.54
N PRO A 528 42.39 24.40 -27.60
CA PRO A 528 42.85 24.26 -28.97
C PRO A 528 43.68 25.47 -29.41
N GLU A 529 44.83 25.28 -30.05
CA GLU A 529 45.64 26.41 -30.56
C GLU A 529 44.93 27.20 -31.67
N VAL A 530 44.01 26.57 -32.40
CA VAL A 530 43.21 27.18 -33.48
C VAL A 530 41.74 26.90 -33.23
N VAL A 531 40.94 27.97 -33.18
CA VAL A 531 39.49 27.89 -33.04
C VAL A 531 38.84 27.89 -34.42
N THR A 532 37.81 27.06 -34.58
CA THR A 532 36.99 27.02 -35.80
C THR A 532 35.61 27.59 -35.53
N THR A 533 34.92 28.06 -36.58
CA THR A 533 33.55 28.57 -36.48
C THR A 533 32.58 27.51 -35.93
N ASP A 534 32.75 26.25 -36.32
CA ASP A 534 31.91 25.14 -35.85
C ASP A 534 32.04 24.95 -34.34
N MET A 535 33.27 25.02 -33.80
CA MET A 535 33.49 24.93 -32.35
C MET A 535 32.81 26.07 -31.59
N LEU A 536 32.83 27.29 -32.13
CA LEU A 536 32.17 28.43 -31.51
C LEU A 536 30.65 28.31 -31.53
N GLN A 537 30.10 27.84 -32.64
CA GLN A 537 28.68 27.59 -32.77
C GLN A 537 28.22 26.50 -31.79
N ASP A 538 28.90 25.36 -31.78
CA ASP A 538 28.57 24.23 -30.92
C ASP A 538 28.67 24.61 -29.44
N SER A 539 29.73 25.29 -29.02
CA SER A 539 29.89 25.70 -27.61
C SER A 539 28.85 26.72 -27.17
N SER A 540 28.48 27.67 -28.04
CA SER A 540 27.42 28.65 -27.75
C SER A 540 26.06 27.97 -27.53
N GLN A 541 25.75 26.97 -28.36
CA GLN A 541 24.52 26.19 -28.23
C GLN A 541 24.54 25.26 -27.00
N ASN A 542 25.65 24.55 -26.77
CA ASN A 542 25.81 23.63 -25.65
C ASN A 542 25.69 24.32 -24.29
N ILE A 543 26.30 25.50 -24.13
CA ILE A 543 26.17 26.27 -22.88
C ILE A 543 24.73 26.69 -22.66
N THR A 544 24.06 27.20 -23.69
CA THR A 544 22.65 27.62 -23.56
C THR A 544 21.78 26.43 -23.15
N GLN A 545 22.00 25.26 -23.74
CA GLN A 545 21.23 24.05 -23.42
C GLN A 545 21.49 23.54 -21.99
N ARG A 546 22.73 23.64 -21.50
CA ARG A 546 23.13 23.15 -20.16
C ARG A 546 22.78 24.13 -19.04
N LEU A 547 23.09 25.42 -19.22
CA LEU A 547 22.84 26.46 -18.21
C LEU A 547 21.41 27.00 -18.27
N GLY A 548 20.76 26.98 -19.43
CA GLY A 548 19.45 27.58 -19.65
C GLY A 548 18.38 27.13 -18.67
N PRO A 549 18.19 25.82 -18.42
CA PRO A 549 17.19 25.35 -17.47
C PRO A 549 17.42 25.88 -16.04
N PHE A 550 18.68 25.87 -15.58
CA PHE A 550 19.04 26.37 -14.25
C PHE A 550 18.90 27.90 -14.16
N ALA A 551 19.39 28.63 -15.16
CA ALA A 551 19.25 30.07 -15.22
C ALA A 551 17.78 30.51 -15.26
N SER A 552 16.94 29.76 -15.99
CA SER A 552 15.48 29.97 -16.02
C SER A 552 14.84 29.78 -14.65
N HIS A 553 15.27 28.75 -13.92
CA HIS A 553 14.79 28.45 -12.59
C HIS A 553 15.19 29.50 -11.55
N TYR A 554 16.44 29.95 -11.56
CA TYR A 554 16.97 30.87 -10.54
C TYR A 554 16.69 32.35 -10.85
N HIS A 555 16.67 32.75 -12.13
CA HIS A 555 16.55 34.17 -12.50
C HIS A 555 15.19 34.57 -13.11
N LEU A 556 14.48 33.64 -13.76
CA LEU A 556 13.24 33.97 -14.52
C LEU A 556 11.95 33.52 -13.82
N ARG A 557 12.06 32.67 -12.79
CA ARG A 557 10.92 32.20 -12.01
C ARG A 557 10.43 33.26 -11.03
N GLN A 558 9.13 33.55 -11.05
CA GLN A 558 8.50 34.50 -10.12
C GLN A 558 7.52 33.79 -9.20
N LYS A 559 7.65 34.01 -7.89
CA LYS A 559 6.74 33.45 -6.88
C LYS A 559 5.35 34.08 -7.03
N GLN A 560 4.39 33.30 -7.52
CA GLN A 560 3.00 33.69 -7.68
C GLN A 560 2.10 32.46 -7.58
N SER A 561 1.34 32.35 -6.50
CA SER A 561 0.50 31.18 -6.27
C SER A 561 -0.80 31.22 -7.09
N SER A 562 -1.14 30.12 -7.75
CA SER A 562 -2.40 29.96 -8.50
C SER A 562 -2.95 28.54 -8.40
N GLY A 563 -4.28 28.39 -8.50
CA GLY A 563 -4.92 27.08 -8.46
C GLY A 563 -4.80 26.33 -9.79
N GLY A 564 -4.49 25.04 -9.72
CA GLY A 564 -4.43 24.12 -10.85
C GLY A 564 -5.13 22.80 -10.54
N SER A 565 -5.27 21.95 -11.57
CA SER A 565 -5.81 20.60 -11.42
C SER A 565 -4.75 19.57 -11.80
N GLY A 566 -4.61 18.53 -10.98
CA GLY A 566 -3.72 17.41 -11.21
C GLY A 566 -4.43 16.09 -10.95
N THR A 567 -3.71 15.00 -11.11
CA THR A 567 -4.17 13.65 -10.80
C THR A 567 -3.17 12.93 -9.91
N SER A 568 -3.64 12.30 -8.84
CA SER A 568 -2.81 11.45 -7.99
C SER A 568 -3.12 9.98 -8.27
N LEU A 569 -2.08 9.16 -8.41
CA LEU A 569 -2.21 7.72 -8.52
C LEU A 569 -2.31 7.14 -7.11
N GLN A 570 -3.51 6.72 -6.69
CA GLN A 570 -3.73 6.14 -5.38
C GLN A 570 -3.78 4.62 -5.45
N ARG A 571 -3.04 3.96 -4.55
CA ARG A 571 -3.16 2.51 -4.36
C ARG A 571 -4.40 2.21 -3.52
N ILE A 572 -5.39 1.58 -4.15
CA ILE A 572 -6.65 1.21 -3.48
C ILE A 572 -6.74 -0.31 -3.43
N VAL A 573 -6.92 -0.85 -2.23
CA VAL A 573 -7.28 -2.27 -2.06
C VAL A 573 -8.78 -2.40 -2.27
N ARG A 574 -9.21 -3.15 -3.27
CA ARG A 574 -10.63 -3.45 -3.53
C ARG A 574 -10.96 -4.90 -3.25
N LEU A 575 -12.19 -5.14 -2.78
CA LEU A 575 -12.73 -6.49 -2.62
C LEU A 575 -13.25 -7.00 -3.97
N THR A 576 -12.74 -8.13 -4.45
CA THR A 576 -13.15 -8.79 -5.69
C THR A 576 -13.80 -10.13 -5.39
N ILE A 577 -14.71 -10.58 -6.27
CA ILE A 577 -15.33 -11.91 -6.15
C ILE A 577 -14.53 -12.94 -6.94
N ASN A 578 -14.27 -14.10 -6.33
CA ASN A 578 -13.71 -15.24 -7.03
C ASN A 578 -14.78 -15.84 -7.97
N PRO A 579 -14.60 -15.74 -9.31
CA PRO A 579 -15.64 -16.12 -10.26
C PRO A 579 -15.95 -17.62 -10.21
N LYS A 580 -14.95 -18.47 -9.95
CA LYS A 580 -15.12 -19.93 -9.92
C LYS A 580 -16.01 -20.36 -8.75
N ILE A 581 -15.78 -19.78 -7.58
CA ILE A 581 -16.56 -20.07 -6.37
C ILE A 581 -17.96 -19.48 -6.48
N CYS A 582 -18.08 -18.25 -6.98
CA CYS A 582 -19.37 -17.59 -7.16
C CYS A 582 -20.28 -18.38 -8.11
N LEU A 583 -19.78 -18.80 -9.27
CA LEU A 583 -20.54 -19.62 -10.23
C LEU A 583 -20.96 -20.97 -9.64
N ALA A 584 -20.08 -21.63 -8.87
CA ALA A 584 -20.44 -22.86 -8.18
C ALA A 584 -21.56 -22.64 -7.15
N MET A 585 -21.49 -21.57 -6.34
CA MET A 585 -22.53 -21.24 -5.36
C MET A 585 -23.86 -20.92 -6.04
N ILE A 586 -23.86 -20.15 -7.14
CA ILE A 586 -25.05 -19.86 -7.95
C ILE A 586 -25.70 -21.16 -8.45
N ALA A 587 -24.91 -22.06 -9.03
CA ALA A 587 -25.41 -23.35 -9.51
C ALA A 587 -26.07 -24.17 -8.39
N LEU A 588 -25.45 -24.19 -7.20
CA LEU A 588 -26.00 -24.88 -6.03
C LEU A 588 -27.31 -24.24 -5.53
N PHE A 589 -27.44 -22.91 -5.55
CA PHE A 589 -28.69 -22.23 -5.18
C PHE A 589 -29.82 -22.49 -6.18
N ILE A 590 -29.52 -22.45 -7.49
CA ILE A 590 -30.48 -22.79 -8.54
C ILE A 590 -30.96 -24.23 -8.36
N PHE A 591 -30.06 -25.16 -8.06
CA PHE A 591 -30.42 -26.55 -7.81
C PHE A 591 -31.29 -26.71 -6.55
N ASN A 592 -30.98 -26.00 -5.46
CA ASN A 592 -31.83 -25.96 -4.26
C ASN A 592 -33.22 -25.36 -4.54
N ALA A 593 -33.30 -24.28 -5.32
CA ALA A 593 -34.56 -23.68 -5.76
C ALA A 593 -35.38 -24.64 -6.64
N GLY A 594 -34.72 -25.37 -7.53
CA GLY A 594 -35.34 -26.40 -8.38
C GLY A 594 -35.92 -27.55 -7.56
N ILE A 595 -35.14 -28.10 -6.62
CA ILE A 595 -35.61 -29.19 -5.73
C ILE A 595 -36.78 -28.71 -4.86
N THR A 596 -36.69 -27.53 -4.25
CA THR A 596 -37.77 -27.00 -3.40
C THR A 596 -39.05 -26.74 -4.17
N THR A 597 -38.95 -26.20 -5.39
CA THR A 597 -40.11 -26.00 -6.28
C THR A 597 -40.71 -27.34 -6.70
N PHE A 598 -39.89 -28.33 -7.00
CA PHE A 598 -40.34 -29.69 -7.29
C PHE A 598 -41.05 -30.33 -6.09
N LEU A 599 -40.52 -30.18 -4.88
CA LEU A 599 -41.16 -30.65 -3.65
C LEU A 599 -42.52 -29.98 -3.43
N LEU A 600 -42.59 -28.66 -3.63
CA LEU A 600 -43.82 -27.88 -3.52
C LEU A 600 -44.87 -28.35 -4.51
N TRP A 601 -44.48 -28.61 -5.77
CA TRP A 601 -45.41 -29.08 -6.81
C TRP A 601 -45.85 -30.54 -6.59
N ARG A 602 -44.90 -31.45 -6.30
CA ARG A 602 -45.16 -32.89 -6.25
C ARG A 602 -45.87 -33.36 -4.99
N TYR A 603 -45.63 -32.73 -3.84
CA TYR A 603 -46.10 -33.16 -2.52
C TYR A 603 -47.12 -32.19 -1.87
N TYR A 604 -47.67 -31.24 -2.64
CA TYR A 604 -48.67 -30.27 -2.17
C TYR A 604 -49.90 -30.90 -1.51
N HIS A 605 -50.39 -32.01 -2.09
CA HIS A 605 -51.58 -32.75 -1.66
C HIS A 605 -51.28 -33.86 -0.65
N ASP A 606 -50.09 -34.45 -0.70
CA ASP A 606 -49.72 -35.63 0.12
C ASP A 606 -49.43 -35.26 1.60
N THR A 607 -49.15 -33.99 1.89
CA THR A 607 -48.71 -33.51 3.22
C THR A 607 -49.85 -33.05 4.14
N SER A 608 -51.12 -33.10 3.71
CA SER A 608 -52.20 -32.30 4.32
C SER A 608 -53.37 -33.01 4.94
N VAL A 609 -53.17 -34.20 5.48
CA VAL A 609 -54.26 -35.16 5.48
C VAL A 609 -54.71 -35.64 6.87
N TRP A 610 -54.09 -35.19 7.96
CA TRP A 610 -54.42 -35.64 9.32
C TRP A 610 -55.29 -34.62 10.08
N HIS A 611 -56.05 -35.07 11.07
CA HIS A 611 -56.83 -34.18 11.95
C HIS A 611 -55.99 -33.64 13.12
N ARG A 612 -54.97 -34.40 13.54
CA ARG A 612 -53.98 -34.04 14.55
C ARG A 612 -52.58 -34.48 14.14
N ASP A 613 -51.58 -34.02 14.87
CA ASP A 613 -50.19 -34.46 14.73
C ASP A 613 -50.08 -35.96 15.11
N PRO A 614 -49.82 -36.88 14.18
CA PRO A 614 -49.70 -38.29 14.51
C PRO A 614 -48.35 -38.63 15.16
N ALA A 615 -47.37 -37.74 15.14
CA ALA A 615 -46.02 -38.02 15.62
C ALA A 615 -45.81 -37.71 17.13
N THR A 616 -46.73 -37.01 17.80
CA THR A 616 -46.67 -36.80 19.25
C THR A 616 -47.10 -38.07 20.01
N LEU A 617 -46.69 -38.22 21.27
CA LEU A 617 -47.08 -39.39 22.08
C LEU A 617 -48.60 -39.44 22.29
N LEU A 618 -49.23 -38.27 22.51
CA LEU A 618 -50.68 -38.16 22.62
C LEU A 618 -51.34 -38.44 21.26
N GLY A 619 -50.83 -37.87 20.17
CA GLY A 619 -51.26 -38.07 18.79
C GLY A 619 -51.27 -39.53 18.37
N ASN A 620 -50.15 -40.23 18.61
CA ASN A 620 -50.02 -41.66 18.42
C ASN A 620 -51.10 -42.44 19.17
N SER A 621 -51.35 -42.10 20.44
CA SER A 621 -52.37 -42.78 21.26
C SER A 621 -53.78 -42.59 20.73
N MET A 622 -54.12 -41.38 20.25
CA MET A 622 -55.41 -41.10 19.63
C MET A 622 -55.58 -41.86 18.31
N PHE A 623 -54.59 -41.78 17.42
CA PHE A 623 -54.63 -42.44 16.12
C PHE A 623 -54.75 -43.97 16.25
N LEU A 624 -53.93 -44.58 17.09
CA LEU A 624 -53.91 -46.03 17.28
C LEU A 624 -55.15 -46.56 18.01
N SER A 625 -55.77 -45.76 18.89
CA SER A 625 -57.03 -46.14 19.55
C SER A 625 -58.21 -46.25 18.57
N ASN A 626 -58.21 -45.43 17.51
CA ASN A 626 -59.25 -45.43 16.49
C ASN A 626 -58.98 -46.44 15.35
N HIS A 627 -57.76 -46.97 15.24
CA HIS A 627 -57.34 -47.91 14.18
C HIS A 627 -56.81 -49.24 14.76
N PRO A 628 -57.70 -50.11 15.29
CA PRO A 628 -57.34 -51.38 15.92
C PRO A 628 -56.71 -52.39 14.95
N ASP A 629 -57.01 -52.27 13.65
CA ASP A 629 -56.47 -53.10 12.56
C ASP A 629 -54.96 -52.91 12.40
N ILE A 630 -54.49 -51.66 12.48
CA ILE A 630 -53.07 -51.32 12.42
C ILE A 630 -52.34 -51.81 13.67
N THR A 631 -52.94 -51.64 14.85
CA THR A 631 -52.37 -52.13 16.12
C THR A 631 -52.20 -53.65 16.09
N ASN A 632 -53.18 -54.39 15.57
CA ASN A 632 -53.10 -55.85 15.44
C ASN A 632 -52.00 -56.29 14.45
N ARG A 633 -51.89 -55.64 13.26
CA ARG A 633 -50.79 -55.92 12.31
C ARG A 633 -49.41 -55.62 12.92
N THR A 634 -49.27 -54.53 13.67
CA THR A 634 -48.00 -54.22 14.35
C THR A 634 -47.67 -55.21 15.48
N ALA A 635 -48.69 -55.80 16.11
CA ALA A 635 -48.52 -56.83 17.13
C ALA A 635 -48.03 -58.16 16.54
N GLU A 636 -48.43 -58.50 15.31
CA GLU A 636 -47.89 -59.66 14.57
C GLU A 636 -46.42 -59.45 14.20
N ILE A 637 -46.03 -58.22 13.80
CA ILE A 637 -44.67 -57.88 13.38
C ILE A 637 -43.65 -57.89 14.55
N LYS A 638 -44.06 -57.45 15.75
CA LYS A 638 -43.15 -57.31 16.91
C LYS A 638 -43.44 -58.25 18.10
N GLY A 639 -44.50 -59.06 18.06
CA GLY A 639 -44.97 -59.86 19.21
C GLY A 639 -45.32 -59.01 20.45
N PRO A 640 -45.81 -59.61 21.56
CA PRO A 640 -46.05 -58.92 22.83
C PRO A 640 -44.74 -58.50 23.58
N SER A 641 -43.97 -57.61 22.93
CA SER A 641 -42.79 -56.82 23.32
C SER A 641 -41.86 -57.36 24.43
N PRO A 642 -40.73 -58.00 24.06
CA PRO A 642 -39.49 -58.11 24.84
C PRO A 642 -38.60 -56.85 24.77
N ASP A 643 -38.77 -55.96 23.79
CA ASP A 643 -37.80 -54.87 23.48
C ASP A 643 -37.89 -53.67 24.42
N TRP A 644 -39.09 -53.15 24.70
CA TRP A 644 -39.27 -52.12 25.75
C TRP A 644 -38.96 -52.67 27.16
N LYS A 645 -39.07 -54.00 27.33
CA LYS A 645 -38.77 -54.71 28.60
C LYS A 645 -37.26 -54.90 28.81
N SER A 646 -36.51 -55.30 27.78
CA SER A 646 -35.10 -55.75 27.87
C SER A 646 -34.08 -54.85 27.19
N GLY A 647 -34.49 -53.87 26.36
CA GLY A 647 -33.62 -53.07 25.52
C GLY A 647 -32.52 -52.30 26.26
N ALA A 648 -31.27 -52.48 25.82
CA ALA A 648 -30.08 -51.74 26.25
C ALA A 648 -29.67 -50.64 25.23
N PHE A 649 -30.60 -50.24 24.37
CA PHE A 649 -30.36 -49.30 23.29
C PHE A 649 -29.86 -47.95 23.82
N THR A 650 -28.88 -47.40 23.10
CA THR A 650 -28.32 -46.07 23.27
C THR A 650 -28.01 -45.53 21.88
N PRO A 651 -28.46 -44.30 21.53
CA PRO A 651 -28.08 -43.68 20.27
C PRO A 651 -26.56 -43.72 20.10
N LEU A 652 -26.08 -44.02 18.88
CA LEU A 652 -24.66 -44.20 18.60
C LEU A 652 -23.81 -43.03 19.14
N VAL A 653 -24.29 -41.81 18.93
CA VAL A 653 -23.62 -40.56 19.31
C VAL A 653 -23.56 -40.34 20.82
N LEU A 654 -24.45 -40.99 21.59
CA LEU A 654 -24.45 -40.95 23.05
C LEU A 654 -23.68 -42.13 23.69
N LYS A 655 -23.18 -43.09 22.89
CA LYS A 655 -22.36 -44.20 23.43
C LYS A 655 -21.05 -43.69 24.01
N THR A 656 -20.59 -44.32 25.09
CA THR A 656 -19.33 -43.98 25.76
C THR A 656 -18.14 -44.07 24.80
N THR A 657 -18.10 -45.08 23.92
CA THR A 657 -17.02 -45.25 22.94
C THR A 657 -16.95 -44.09 21.95
N SER A 658 -18.09 -43.67 21.39
CA SER A 658 -18.16 -42.55 20.45
C SER A 658 -17.74 -41.23 21.11
N ARG A 659 -18.12 -41.00 22.37
CA ARG A 659 -17.70 -39.83 23.16
C ARG A 659 -16.21 -39.82 23.45
N VAL A 660 -15.61 -40.96 23.79
CA VAL A 660 -14.16 -41.07 24.00
C VAL A 660 -13.41 -40.75 22.72
N VAL A 661 -13.79 -41.37 21.60
CA VAL A 661 -13.15 -41.13 20.29
C VAL A 661 -13.27 -39.66 19.88
N PHE A 662 -14.46 -39.07 20.02
CA PHE A 662 -14.68 -37.67 19.67
C PHE A 662 -13.94 -36.71 20.61
N CYS A 663 -13.89 -37.00 21.92
CA CYS A 663 -13.15 -36.19 22.88
C CYS A 663 -11.65 -36.17 22.56
N ILE A 664 -11.06 -37.34 22.25
CA ILE A 664 -9.66 -37.45 21.81
C ILE A 664 -9.44 -36.64 20.54
N PHE A 665 -10.33 -36.77 19.54
CA PHE A 665 -10.26 -36.00 18.30
C PHE A 665 -10.27 -34.48 18.56
N THR A 666 -11.18 -33.99 19.41
CA THR A 666 -11.25 -32.54 19.73
C THR A 666 -10.05 -32.04 20.52
N ILE A 667 -9.46 -32.85 21.40
CA ILE A 667 -8.22 -32.50 22.11
C ILE A 667 -7.06 -32.38 21.12
N LEU A 668 -6.89 -33.37 20.24
CA LEU A 668 -5.86 -33.34 19.19
C LEU A 668 -6.02 -32.12 18.28
N LEU A 669 -7.26 -31.78 17.91
CA LEU A 669 -7.54 -30.58 17.11
C LEU A 669 -7.14 -29.30 17.85
N ALA A 670 -7.56 -29.12 19.11
CA ALA A 670 -7.21 -27.94 19.90
C ALA A 670 -5.69 -27.83 20.11
N SER A 671 -5.01 -28.94 20.40
CA SER A 671 -3.55 -28.98 20.51
C SER A 671 -2.88 -28.63 19.18
N SER A 672 -3.38 -29.14 18.05
CA SER A 672 -2.82 -28.82 16.72
C SER A 672 -2.92 -27.34 16.38
N LEU A 673 -4.02 -26.67 16.75
CA LEU A 673 -4.22 -25.24 16.55
C LEU A 673 -3.26 -24.38 17.39
N ILE A 674 -2.94 -24.82 18.61
CA ILE A 674 -1.98 -24.13 19.48
C ILE A 674 -0.55 -24.33 18.97
N VAL A 675 -0.21 -25.56 18.53
CA VAL A 675 1.11 -25.87 17.98
C VAL A 675 1.35 -25.10 16.68
N THR A 676 0.36 -25.04 15.79
CA THR A 676 0.43 -24.25 14.55
C THR A 676 0.52 -22.75 14.83
N LEU A 677 -0.22 -22.23 15.81
CA LEU A 677 -0.08 -20.82 16.21
C LEU A 677 1.33 -20.53 16.71
N ARG A 678 1.85 -21.36 17.63
CA ARG A 678 3.22 -21.20 18.13
C ARG A 678 4.25 -21.28 17.00
N HIS A 679 4.06 -22.19 16.05
CA HIS A 679 4.94 -22.29 14.89
C HIS A 679 4.87 -21.04 14.01
N SER A 680 3.66 -20.52 13.74
CA SER A 680 3.44 -19.28 13.01
C SER A 680 4.12 -18.08 13.68
N GLU A 681 4.08 -18.00 15.02
CA GLU A 681 4.75 -16.93 15.79
C GLU A 681 6.28 -17.08 15.78
N THR A 682 6.81 -18.31 15.87
CA THR A 682 8.26 -18.55 15.91
C THR A 682 8.95 -18.48 14.54
N SER A 683 8.21 -18.65 13.46
CA SER A 683 8.74 -18.74 12.10
C SER A 683 8.26 -17.62 11.20
N ASP A 684 7.62 -16.59 11.76
CA ASP A 684 7.04 -15.46 11.02
C ASP A 684 6.13 -15.93 9.86
N GLY A 685 5.20 -16.82 10.20
CA GLY A 685 4.24 -17.45 9.29
C GLY A 685 4.46 -18.94 9.06
N LEU A 686 3.45 -19.59 8.46
CA LEU A 686 3.40 -21.03 8.23
C LEU A 686 3.94 -21.43 6.85
N ALA A 687 3.64 -20.65 5.82
CA ALA A 687 4.01 -20.97 4.44
C ALA A 687 4.21 -19.69 3.61
N THR A 688 5.10 -19.74 2.63
CA THR A 688 5.24 -18.71 1.59
C THR A 688 4.21 -18.93 0.49
N ILE A 689 3.59 -17.84 0.02
CA ILE A 689 2.59 -17.90 -1.05
C ILE A 689 3.19 -17.25 -2.29
N ASP A 690 3.64 -18.08 -3.22
CA ASP A 690 4.14 -17.64 -4.52
C ASP A 690 2.95 -17.45 -5.49
N GLY A 691 2.53 -16.20 -5.69
CA GLY A 691 1.47 -15.79 -6.62
C GLY A 691 0.04 -16.23 -6.27
N ASP A 692 -0.93 -15.92 -7.15
CA ASP A 692 -2.37 -16.21 -7.02
C ASP A 692 -2.70 -17.71 -7.17
N GLY A 693 -2.06 -18.55 -6.34
CA GLY A 693 -2.16 -20.00 -6.39
C GLY A 693 -3.37 -20.58 -5.66
N TYR A 694 -3.87 -21.70 -6.20
CA TYR A 694 -4.94 -22.56 -5.63
C TYR A 694 -4.66 -23.05 -4.20
N LEU A 695 -3.43 -22.95 -3.71
CA LEU A 695 -3.03 -23.33 -2.35
C LEU A 695 -3.81 -22.57 -1.27
N HIS A 696 -4.15 -21.30 -1.47
CA HIS A 696 -4.95 -20.52 -0.52
C HIS A 696 -6.33 -21.16 -0.25
N LEU A 697 -6.90 -21.82 -1.26
CA LEU A 697 -8.20 -22.51 -1.17
C LEU A 697 -8.12 -23.77 -0.32
N MET A 698 -6.99 -24.50 -0.34
CA MET A 698 -6.81 -25.67 0.51
C MET A 698 -6.68 -25.29 2.00
N TRP A 699 -5.91 -24.24 2.29
CA TRP A 699 -5.68 -23.78 3.67
C TRP A 699 -6.91 -23.16 4.34
N THR A 700 -7.84 -22.60 3.56
CA THR A 700 -9.10 -22.03 4.10
C THR A 700 -10.23 -23.07 4.20
N SER A 701 -10.31 -24.02 3.27
CA SER A 701 -11.39 -25.01 3.24
C SER A 701 -11.16 -26.18 4.22
N PHE A 702 -9.93 -26.66 4.36
CA PHE A 702 -9.63 -27.83 5.20
C PHE A 702 -9.99 -27.62 6.70
N PRO A 703 -9.59 -26.51 7.36
CA PRO A 703 -10.01 -26.24 8.73
C PRO A 703 -11.54 -26.11 8.87
N ALA A 704 -12.19 -25.46 7.91
CA ALA A 704 -13.65 -25.30 7.91
C ALA A 704 -14.38 -26.65 7.84
N THR A 705 -13.86 -27.63 7.08
CA THR A 705 -14.43 -28.97 7.02
C THR A 705 -14.30 -29.73 8.35
N ILE A 706 -13.16 -29.59 9.04
CA ILE A 706 -12.94 -30.19 10.36
C ILE A 706 -13.89 -29.57 11.40
N ALA A 707 -14.02 -28.23 11.39
CA ALA A 707 -14.95 -27.48 12.22
C ALA A 707 -16.39 -27.93 12.02
N LEU A 708 -16.79 -28.15 10.76
CA LEU A 708 -18.11 -28.62 10.41
C LEU A 708 -18.35 -30.02 10.98
N GLY A 709 -17.35 -30.91 10.93
CA GLY A 709 -17.41 -32.23 11.57
C GLY A 709 -17.71 -32.14 13.08
N VAL A 710 -17.02 -31.23 13.79
CA VAL A 710 -17.27 -30.98 15.22
C VAL A 710 -18.69 -30.47 15.45
N SER A 711 -19.12 -29.49 14.67
CA SER A 711 -20.45 -28.88 14.76
C SER A 711 -21.58 -29.91 14.50
N LEU A 712 -21.39 -30.78 13.50
CA LEU A 712 -22.35 -31.84 13.17
C LEU A 712 -22.47 -32.89 14.28
N TYR A 713 -21.35 -33.30 14.88
CA TYR A 713 -21.38 -34.25 16.00
C TYR A 713 -22.13 -33.68 17.20
N ILE A 714 -21.83 -32.43 17.60
CA ILE A 714 -22.51 -31.77 18.72
C ILE A 714 -24.00 -31.54 18.43
N SER A 715 -24.34 -31.13 17.21
CA SER A 715 -25.74 -31.01 16.80
C SER A 715 -26.47 -32.35 16.83
N SER A 716 -25.78 -33.45 16.49
CA SER A 716 -26.34 -34.81 16.59
C SER A 716 -26.51 -35.30 18.02
N CYS A 717 -25.59 -34.93 18.94
CA CYS A 717 -25.76 -35.13 20.38
C CYS A 717 -27.02 -34.40 20.86
N ASP A 718 -27.15 -33.11 20.53
CA ASP A 718 -28.28 -32.27 20.93
C ASP A 718 -29.61 -32.85 20.44
N TRP A 719 -29.65 -33.25 19.17
CA TRP A 719 -30.80 -33.93 18.59
C TRP A 719 -31.20 -35.16 19.41
N SER A 720 -30.25 -36.06 19.69
CA SER A 720 -30.49 -37.28 20.46
C SER A 720 -30.95 -36.98 21.90
N TYR A 721 -30.47 -35.90 22.51
CA TYR A 721 -30.89 -35.48 23.85
C TYR A 721 -32.32 -34.94 23.85
N ARG A 722 -32.66 -34.07 22.91
CA ARG A 722 -34.00 -33.49 22.76
C ARG A 722 -35.04 -34.54 22.39
N ASP A 723 -34.62 -35.51 21.59
CA ASP A 723 -35.44 -36.62 21.15
C ASP A 723 -35.91 -37.51 22.31
N LEU A 724 -35.00 -37.85 23.23
CA LEU A 724 -35.28 -38.66 24.41
C LEU A 724 -35.83 -37.87 25.60
N ALA A 725 -35.86 -36.54 25.53
CA ALA A 725 -36.17 -35.67 26.67
C ALA A 725 -37.60 -35.87 27.22
N THR A 726 -38.59 -36.07 26.34
CA THR A 726 -40.00 -36.26 26.72
C THR A 726 -40.18 -37.59 27.46
N LEU A 727 -39.61 -38.68 26.94
CA LEU A 727 -39.60 -40.00 27.60
C LEU A 727 -38.84 -39.98 28.93
N TYR A 728 -37.73 -39.24 28.99
CA TYR A 728 -36.96 -39.09 30.22
C TYR A 728 -37.79 -38.37 31.30
N HIS A 729 -38.48 -37.30 30.93
CA HIS A 729 -39.37 -36.57 31.82
C HIS A 729 -40.51 -37.45 32.33
N LEU A 730 -41.20 -38.18 31.43
CA LEU A 730 -42.27 -39.15 31.74
C LEU A 730 -41.82 -40.30 32.65
N SER A 731 -40.56 -40.70 32.59
CA SER A 731 -40.03 -41.76 33.46
C SER A 731 -39.80 -41.26 34.90
N ARG A 732 -39.52 -39.97 35.06
CA ARG A 732 -39.07 -39.37 36.33
C ARG A 732 -40.18 -38.67 37.10
N ALA A 733 -41.10 -37.99 36.41
CA ALA A 733 -42.21 -37.22 36.97
C ALA A 733 -43.55 -37.56 36.28
N ALA A 734 -44.66 -37.28 36.96
CA ALA A 734 -45.98 -37.32 36.34
C ALA A 734 -46.14 -36.15 35.37
N CYS A 735 -46.77 -36.39 34.22
CA CYS A 735 -46.94 -35.43 33.14
C CYS A 735 -48.41 -35.23 32.81
N ASN A 736 -48.78 -34.02 32.41
CA ASN A 736 -50.14 -33.73 31.95
C ASN A 736 -50.29 -34.04 30.46
N SER A 737 -51.54 -34.12 29.98
CA SER A 737 -51.86 -34.26 28.55
C SER A 737 -51.13 -33.23 27.66
N CYS A 738 -50.98 -31.99 28.14
CA CYS A 738 -50.24 -30.92 27.45
C CYS A 738 -48.76 -31.23 27.22
N ASP A 739 -48.13 -31.98 28.12
CA ASP A 739 -46.71 -32.31 28.03
C ASP A 739 -46.47 -33.50 27.07
N LEU A 740 -47.48 -34.37 26.87
CA LEU A 740 -47.41 -35.47 25.89
C LEU A 740 -47.60 -35.01 24.44
N ASP A 741 -48.29 -33.88 24.24
CA ASP A 741 -48.47 -33.27 22.90
C ASP A 741 -47.31 -32.31 22.53
N ARG A 742 -46.37 -32.05 23.45
CA ARG A 742 -45.20 -31.20 23.22
C ARG A 742 -43.96 -32.02 22.83
N SER A 743 -43.52 -31.88 21.59
CA SER A 743 -42.23 -32.42 21.14
C SER A 743 -41.11 -31.37 21.27
N LEU A 744 -40.15 -31.58 22.18
CA LEU A 744 -38.93 -30.76 22.26
C LEU A 744 -38.07 -30.87 21.00
N LEU A 745 -38.20 -31.97 20.26
CA LEU A 745 -37.55 -32.18 18.97
C LEU A 745 -38.16 -31.24 17.90
N ASP A 746 -39.49 -31.04 17.91
CA ASP A 746 -40.20 -30.17 16.96
C ASP A 746 -40.18 -28.66 17.28
N MET A 747 -39.54 -28.25 18.38
CA MET A 747 -39.31 -26.82 18.69
C MET A 747 -38.07 -26.21 17.99
N LEU A 748 -38.10 -24.90 17.70
CA LEU A 748 -36.91 -24.13 17.33
C LEU A 748 -35.89 -24.11 18.48
N GLY A 749 -34.59 -24.09 18.18
CA GLY A 749 -33.52 -24.27 19.19
C GLY A 749 -33.59 -23.30 20.39
N LEU A 750 -33.87 -22.01 20.16
CA LEU A 750 -34.03 -21.02 21.24
C LEU A 750 -35.24 -21.30 22.13
N ARG A 751 -36.36 -21.75 21.53
CA ARG A 751 -37.56 -22.13 22.27
C ARG A 751 -37.33 -23.41 23.07
N ALA A 752 -36.63 -24.39 22.48
CA ALA A 752 -36.23 -25.62 23.16
C ALA A 752 -35.26 -25.33 24.33
N LEU A 753 -34.32 -24.38 24.16
CA LEU A 753 -33.41 -23.92 25.23
C LEU A 753 -34.20 -23.30 26.40
N TYR A 754 -35.15 -22.42 26.10
CA TYR A 754 -36.01 -21.81 27.12
C TYR A 754 -36.80 -22.85 27.92
N TYR A 755 -37.48 -23.79 27.26
CA TYR A 755 -38.27 -24.80 27.95
C TYR A 755 -37.40 -25.84 28.67
N SER A 756 -36.29 -26.29 28.08
CA SER A 756 -35.39 -27.23 28.75
C SER A 756 -34.80 -26.64 30.03
N PHE A 757 -34.49 -25.34 30.03
CA PHE A 757 -34.05 -24.63 31.24
C PHE A 757 -35.17 -24.53 32.26
N ARG A 758 -36.37 -24.15 31.83
CA ARG A 758 -37.56 -24.04 32.69
C ARG A 758 -37.95 -25.37 33.36
N TYR A 759 -37.82 -26.49 32.63
CA TYR A 759 -38.08 -27.85 33.11
C TYR A 759 -36.86 -28.49 33.80
N ARG A 760 -35.75 -27.76 33.99
CA ARG A 760 -34.50 -28.24 34.61
C ARG A 760 -33.91 -29.49 33.93
N LEU A 761 -34.11 -29.62 32.62
CA LEU A 761 -33.54 -30.66 31.77
C LEU A 761 -32.11 -30.26 31.36
N TRP A 762 -31.20 -30.27 32.32
CA TRP A 762 -29.88 -29.66 32.17
C TRP A 762 -29.03 -30.23 31.01
N SER A 763 -29.12 -31.54 30.72
CA SER A 763 -28.39 -32.14 29.58
C SER A 763 -28.80 -31.53 28.25
N VAL A 764 -30.11 -31.27 28.08
CA VAL A 764 -30.67 -30.63 26.89
C VAL A 764 -30.28 -29.16 26.83
N THR A 765 -30.26 -28.46 27.98
CA THR A 765 -29.84 -27.04 28.00
C THR A 765 -28.39 -26.85 27.57
N VAL A 766 -27.49 -27.70 28.06
CA VAL A 766 -26.06 -27.60 27.77
C VAL A 766 -25.78 -28.06 26.35
N SER A 767 -26.40 -29.15 25.88
CA SER A 767 -26.25 -29.59 24.48
C SER A 767 -26.76 -28.54 23.49
N GLN A 768 -27.91 -27.93 23.77
CA GLN A 768 -28.51 -26.93 22.88
C GLN A 768 -27.71 -25.63 22.87
N SER A 769 -27.16 -25.21 24.01
CA SER A 769 -26.27 -24.04 24.09
C SER A 769 -24.98 -24.29 23.30
N LEU A 770 -24.38 -25.48 23.47
CA LEU A 770 -23.16 -25.86 22.77
C LEU A 770 -23.39 -25.99 21.26
N ALA A 771 -24.53 -26.52 20.83
CA ALA A 771 -24.90 -26.59 19.41
C ALA A 771 -25.05 -25.19 18.78
N LEU A 772 -25.59 -24.21 19.52
CA LEU A 772 -25.68 -22.82 19.06
C LEU A 772 -24.29 -22.19 18.90
N VAL A 773 -23.41 -22.35 19.89
CA VAL A 773 -22.03 -21.82 19.84
C VAL A 773 -21.20 -22.51 18.73
N CYS A 774 -21.29 -23.84 18.62
CA CYS A 774 -20.63 -24.61 17.56
C CYS A 774 -21.19 -24.35 16.16
N GLY A 775 -22.38 -23.75 16.03
CA GLY A 775 -22.88 -23.26 14.74
C GLY A 775 -21.98 -22.18 14.14
N ILE A 776 -21.41 -21.32 14.99
CA ILE A 776 -20.55 -20.18 14.61
C ILE A 776 -19.09 -20.62 14.40
N LEU A 777 -18.69 -21.76 14.98
CA LEU A 777 -17.32 -22.31 14.91
C LEU A 777 -16.79 -22.45 13.47
N THR A 778 -17.63 -22.91 12.55
CA THR A 778 -17.28 -23.06 11.12
C THR A 778 -16.95 -21.72 10.45
N SER A 779 -17.63 -20.65 10.86
CA SER A 779 -17.43 -19.31 10.33
C SER A 779 -16.12 -18.71 10.87
N LEU A 780 -15.83 -18.87 12.16
CA LEU A 780 -14.61 -18.34 12.79
C LEU A 780 -13.34 -19.00 12.25
N ILE A 781 -13.35 -20.33 12.08
CA ILE A 781 -12.18 -21.09 11.62
C ILE A 781 -11.76 -20.71 10.20
N SER A 782 -12.67 -20.22 9.36
CA SER A 782 -12.35 -19.80 7.99
C SER A 782 -11.46 -18.55 7.90
N ILE A 783 -11.37 -17.77 8.98
CA ILE A 783 -10.61 -16.50 9.06
C ILE A 783 -9.34 -16.68 9.90
N ILE A 784 -9.04 -17.90 10.35
CA ILE A 784 -7.90 -18.15 11.24
C ILE A 784 -6.56 -17.94 10.54
N PHE A 785 -6.51 -18.09 9.21
CA PHE A 785 -5.32 -17.87 8.40
C PHE A 785 -5.47 -16.62 7.53
N THR A 786 -4.55 -15.67 7.70
CA THR A 786 -4.46 -14.42 6.93
C THR A 786 -3.17 -14.41 6.11
N VAL A 787 -3.13 -13.61 5.04
CA VAL A 787 -1.92 -13.42 4.24
C VAL A 787 -1.35 -12.05 4.59
N GLU A 788 -0.12 -12.02 5.09
CA GLU A 788 0.59 -10.81 5.50
C GLU A 788 1.94 -10.75 4.77
N ILE A 789 2.42 -9.52 4.49
CA ILE A 789 3.74 -9.31 3.89
C ILE A 789 4.73 -9.23 5.05
N ILE A 790 5.61 -10.22 5.15
CA ILE A 790 6.65 -10.27 6.18
C ILE A 790 8.00 -10.41 5.46
N PRO A 791 8.91 -9.45 5.62
CA PRO A 791 10.19 -9.46 4.93
C PRO A 791 11.01 -10.68 5.33
N GLY A 792 11.53 -11.42 4.34
CA GLY A 792 12.42 -12.55 4.60
C GLY A 792 13.88 -12.11 4.60
N SER A 793 14.65 -12.41 5.65
CA SER A 793 16.09 -12.12 5.70
C SER A 793 16.92 -13.34 5.29
N THR A 794 17.85 -13.17 4.35
CA THR A 794 18.84 -14.19 3.98
C THR A 794 20.26 -13.61 4.07
N PRO A 795 21.19 -14.23 4.80
CA PRO A 795 22.58 -13.81 4.81
C PRO A 795 23.25 -14.19 3.47
N ILE A 796 23.95 -13.24 2.86
CA ILE A 796 24.66 -13.37 1.57
C ILE A 796 26.04 -12.72 1.72
N GLN A 797 27.02 -13.19 0.94
CA GLN A 797 28.37 -12.64 0.95
C GLN A 797 28.63 -11.71 -0.24
N PHE A 798 29.24 -10.57 0.04
CA PHE A 798 29.67 -9.58 -0.94
C PHE A 798 31.20 -9.55 -1.02
N GLN A 799 31.74 -9.53 -2.24
CA GLN A 799 33.17 -9.41 -2.49
C GLN A 799 33.54 -7.97 -2.80
N GLN A 800 34.53 -7.43 -2.08
CA GLN A 800 35.11 -6.13 -2.37
C GLN A 800 35.90 -6.16 -3.69
N LYS A 801 35.66 -5.20 -4.58
CA LYS A 801 36.34 -5.10 -5.89
C LYS A 801 37.34 -3.98 -5.98
N THR A 802 37.25 -2.97 -5.13
CA THR A 802 38.11 -1.79 -5.21
C THR A 802 38.82 -1.52 -3.89
N TRP A 803 40.00 -0.90 -3.97
CA TRP A 803 40.75 -0.40 -2.83
C TRP A 803 41.23 1.02 -3.12
N PHE A 804 41.68 1.73 -2.09
CA PHE A 804 42.17 3.10 -2.24
C PHE A 804 43.70 3.13 -2.16
N GLN A 805 44.31 3.81 -3.13
CA GLN A 805 45.74 3.99 -3.20
C GLN A 805 46.09 5.47 -3.29
N ILE A 806 47.17 5.85 -2.64
CA ILE A 806 47.76 7.17 -2.80
C ILE A 806 48.23 7.37 -4.26
N ARG A 807 48.08 8.59 -4.78
CA ARG A 807 48.46 8.92 -6.16
C ARG A 807 49.96 8.70 -6.42
N ASP A 808 50.31 8.26 -7.62
CA ASP A 808 51.71 8.19 -8.07
C ASP A 808 52.33 9.60 -8.06
N ASN A 809 53.63 9.70 -7.74
CA ASN A 809 54.36 10.96 -7.58
C ASN A 809 54.58 11.68 -8.94
N VAL A 810 53.50 12.16 -9.53
CA VAL A 810 53.46 12.99 -10.73
C VAL A 810 53.23 14.43 -10.27
N GLY A 811 54.04 15.37 -10.79
CA GLY A 811 53.98 16.79 -10.44
C GLY A 811 52.56 17.36 -10.54
N TYR A 812 52.28 18.44 -9.80
CA TYR A 812 50.97 19.09 -9.77
C TYR A 812 50.61 19.64 -11.17
N GLU A 813 49.98 18.80 -12.00
CA GLU A 813 49.48 19.19 -13.32
C GLU A 813 48.24 20.08 -13.17
N LEU A 814 48.12 21.08 -14.06
CA LEU A 814 46.91 21.91 -14.22
C LEU A 814 45.63 21.07 -14.42
N ASP A 815 45.76 19.82 -14.89
CA ASP A 815 44.69 18.82 -14.99
C ASP A 815 44.12 18.41 -13.61
N TYR A 816 44.97 18.28 -12.58
CA TYR A 816 44.49 17.95 -11.24
C TYR A 816 43.64 19.08 -10.65
N THR A 817 44.02 20.33 -10.88
CA THR A 817 43.23 21.52 -10.51
C THR A 817 41.87 21.52 -11.21
N ALA A 818 41.81 21.20 -12.50
CA ALA A 818 40.55 21.12 -13.24
C ALA A 818 39.61 20.02 -12.68
N LYS A 819 40.16 18.89 -12.22
CA LYS A 819 39.42 17.82 -11.53
C LYS A 819 38.92 18.23 -10.15
N GLN A 820 39.69 19.04 -9.41
CA GLN A 820 39.25 19.58 -8.12
C GLN A 820 38.03 20.50 -8.29
N GLU A 821 38.04 21.33 -9.33
CA GLU A 821 36.96 22.27 -9.63
C GLU A 821 35.64 21.60 -10.05
N MET A 822 35.66 20.32 -10.45
CA MET A 822 34.44 19.55 -10.77
C MET A 822 33.50 19.47 -9.55
N PHE A 823 34.07 19.39 -8.34
CA PHE A 823 33.30 19.21 -7.11
C PHE A 823 32.78 20.53 -6.51
N ASN A 824 33.16 21.69 -7.07
CA ASN A 824 32.69 23.01 -6.62
C ASN A 824 31.16 23.11 -6.67
N GLY A 825 30.53 22.37 -7.60
CA GLY A 825 29.09 22.22 -7.73
C GLY A 825 28.35 21.68 -6.51
N LEU A 826 29.04 20.94 -5.63
CA LEU A 826 28.45 20.27 -4.48
C LEU A 826 28.39 21.14 -3.21
N TRP A 827 28.98 22.34 -3.25
CA TRP A 827 29.06 23.27 -2.11
C TRP A 827 27.87 24.25 -2.05
N THR A 828 27.18 24.49 -3.17
CA THR A 828 26.16 25.54 -3.27
C THR A 828 24.73 24.98 -3.29
N ARG A 829 23.80 25.67 -2.61
CA ARG A 829 22.35 25.50 -2.57
C ARG A 829 21.87 24.12 -2.10
N ARG A 830 22.59 23.48 -1.17
CA ARG A 830 22.41 22.08 -0.75
C ARG A 830 20.97 21.66 -0.45
N GLU A 831 20.16 22.52 0.16
CA GLU A 831 18.79 22.19 0.60
C GLU A 831 17.73 22.10 -0.52
N GLU A 832 18.04 22.54 -1.75
CA GLU A 832 17.05 22.66 -2.84
C GLU A 832 16.74 21.36 -3.59
N GLY A 833 17.35 20.24 -3.19
CA GLY A 833 17.09 18.92 -3.77
C GLY A 833 17.77 17.81 -2.97
N SER A 834 17.25 16.59 -3.07
CA SER A 834 17.96 15.41 -2.55
C SER A 834 19.27 15.25 -3.32
N LEU A 835 20.42 15.47 -2.67
CA LEU A 835 21.69 15.22 -3.33
C LEU A 835 21.84 13.71 -3.54
N THR A 836 21.69 13.30 -4.79
CA THR A 836 22.18 12.02 -5.26
C THR A 836 23.69 12.12 -5.34
N TYR A 837 24.37 11.40 -4.45
CA TYR A 837 25.82 11.32 -4.45
C TYR A 837 26.31 10.39 -5.57
N PRO A 838 27.52 10.60 -6.11
CA PRO A 838 28.15 9.68 -7.03
C PRO A 838 28.20 8.24 -6.50
N GLU A 839 28.24 7.27 -7.41
CA GLU A 839 28.31 5.85 -7.07
C GLU A 839 29.42 5.58 -6.03
N ASN A 840 29.11 4.74 -5.04
CA ASN A 840 29.99 4.33 -3.94
C ASN A 840 30.44 5.48 -3.02
N THR A 841 29.69 6.58 -2.95
CA THR A 841 29.86 7.62 -1.94
C THR A 841 28.50 8.02 -1.36
N PHE A 842 28.49 8.46 -0.11
CA PHE A 842 27.34 9.11 0.49
C PHE A 842 27.84 10.19 1.43
N ASP A 843 27.51 11.44 1.15
CA ASP A 843 27.99 12.58 1.91
C ASP A 843 29.53 12.62 2.02
N ASN A 844 30.07 12.67 3.24
CA ASN A 844 31.51 12.62 3.50
C ASN A 844 32.07 11.18 3.61
N LEU A 845 31.25 10.16 3.36
CA LEU A 845 31.64 8.75 3.43
C LEU A 845 31.98 8.21 2.03
N LEU A 846 33.13 7.56 1.94
CA LEU A 846 33.65 6.90 0.74
C LEU A 846 33.65 5.38 0.94
N PHE A 847 32.85 4.67 0.15
CA PHE A 847 32.68 3.21 0.25
C PHE A 847 33.49 2.48 -0.82
N HIS A 848 33.93 1.26 -0.51
CA HIS A 848 34.43 0.37 -1.56
C HIS A 848 33.29 -0.11 -2.47
N ASP A 849 33.63 -0.51 -3.70
CA ASP A 849 32.71 -1.15 -4.62
C ASP A 849 32.57 -2.64 -4.25
N PHE A 850 31.32 -3.11 -4.12
CA PHE A 850 30.99 -4.45 -3.68
C PHE A 850 30.11 -5.16 -4.70
N GLU A 851 30.46 -6.40 -5.04
CA GLU A 851 29.67 -7.26 -5.91
C GLU A 851 29.15 -8.46 -5.10
N SER A 852 27.86 -8.79 -5.22
CA SER A 852 27.30 -10.00 -4.62
C SER A 852 27.92 -11.24 -5.25
N ILE A 853 28.39 -12.18 -4.43
CA ILE A 853 28.91 -13.47 -4.90
C ILE A 853 27.74 -14.36 -5.38
N ASP A 854 26.58 -14.22 -4.73
CA ASP A 854 25.37 -14.96 -5.07
C ASP A 854 24.51 -14.19 -6.10
N THR A 855 23.81 -14.93 -6.97
CA THR A 855 22.91 -14.34 -7.96
C THR A 855 21.65 -13.78 -7.28
N LEU A 856 21.56 -12.46 -7.20
CA LEU A 856 20.34 -11.76 -6.76
C LEU A 856 19.34 -11.68 -7.92
N ASP A 857 18.06 -11.90 -7.64
CA ASP A 857 16.99 -11.81 -8.62
C ASP A 857 16.43 -10.37 -8.64
N PRO A 858 16.73 -9.56 -9.67
CA PRO A 858 16.30 -8.16 -9.74
C PRO A 858 14.79 -8.00 -9.96
N SER A 859 14.05 -9.08 -10.21
CA SER A 859 12.59 -9.04 -10.33
C SER A 859 11.86 -8.96 -8.98
N LYS A 860 12.57 -9.25 -7.88
CA LYS A 860 12.04 -9.19 -6.51
C LYS A 860 12.33 -7.83 -5.87
N ASN A 861 11.45 -7.40 -4.97
CA ASN A 861 11.66 -6.19 -4.19
C ASN A 861 12.65 -6.46 -3.03
N LEU A 862 13.94 -6.47 -3.36
CA LEU A 862 15.02 -6.78 -2.43
C LEU A 862 15.65 -5.49 -1.87
N SER A 863 15.93 -5.47 -0.57
CA SER A 863 16.83 -4.48 0.06
C SER A 863 17.97 -5.20 0.77
N VAL A 864 19.16 -4.63 0.81
CA VAL A 864 20.36 -5.25 1.38
C VAL A 864 20.87 -4.38 2.52
N ALA A 865 20.98 -4.90 3.74
CA ALA A 865 21.68 -4.23 4.82
C ALA A 865 23.08 -4.84 4.96
N ILE A 866 24.10 -4.00 4.85
CA ILE A 866 25.51 -4.40 4.89
C ILE A 866 26.29 -3.47 5.81
N THR A 867 27.14 -4.04 6.67
CA THR A 867 28.08 -3.25 7.49
C THR A 867 29.43 -3.28 6.81
N THR A 868 29.87 -2.13 6.27
CA THR A 868 31.12 -2.05 5.49
C THR A 868 32.03 -0.94 6.04
N PRO A 869 33.35 -1.08 5.90
CA PRO A 869 34.27 0.01 6.20
C PRO A 869 34.08 1.15 5.19
N ALA A 870 33.81 2.33 5.71
CA ALA A 870 33.75 3.58 4.97
C ALA A 870 34.96 4.45 5.33
N THR A 871 35.57 5.06 4.32
CA THR A 871 36.67 6.00 4.50
C THR A 871 36.11 7.43 4.59
N LYS A 872 36.55 8.23 5.55
CA LYS A 872 36.15 9.65 5.67
C LYS A 872 37.28 10.53 6.17
N VAL A 873 37.18 11.83 5.93
CA VAL A 873 38.08 12.81 6.55
C VAL A 873 37.51 13.19 7.91
N GLU A 874 38.31 13.11 8.95
CA GLU A 874 37.96 13.53 10.32
C GLU A 874 38.70 14.81 10.69
N SER A 875 38.05 15.70 11.44
CA SER A 875 38.65 16.94 11.96
C SER A 875 38.77 16.95 13.47
N GLN A 876 39.97 17.22 13.97
CA GLN A 876 40.21 17.51 15.39
C GLN A 876 40.47 19.01 15.53
N CYS A 877 39.47 19.76 15.98
CA CYS A 877 39.53 21.22 16.10
C CYS A 877 39.61 21.68 17.56
N THR A 878 40.47 22.67 17.83
CA THR A 878 40.61 23.32 19.13
C THR A 878 40.57 24.84 19.00
N GLN A 879 39.81 25.49 19.87
CA GLN A 879 39.79 26.95 19.95
C GLN A 879 41.09 27.47 20.56
N LEU A 880 41.66 28.51 19.96
CA LEU A 880 42.89 29.14 20.45
C LEU A 880 42.58 30.13 21.58
N SER A 881 43.42 30.13 22.62
CA SER A 881 43.33 31.12 23.71
C SER A 881 43.73 32.51 23.21
N GLU A 882 43.14 33.56 23.78
CA GLU A 882 43.45 34.96 23.45
C GLU A 882 44.95 35.30 23.63
N ASP A 883 45.68 34.58 24.48
CA ASP A 883 47.12 34.79 24.66
C ASP A 883 47.98 34.37 23.44
N THR A 884 47.40 33.56 22.54
CA THR A 884 48.13 32.94 21.42
C THR A 884 47.98 33.70 20.11
N TYR A 885 47.05 34.66 20.03
CA TYR A 885 46.84 35.48 18.85
C TYR A 885 46.64 36.96 19.21
N ASP A 886 47.08 37.85 18.33
CA ASP A 886 46.89 39.29 18.44
C ASP A 886 46.13 39.77 17.20
N ILE A 887 45.05 40.52 17.39
CA ILE A 887 44.24 41.08 16.31
C ILE A 887 44.20 42.60 16.42
N SER A 888 44.66 43.27 15.36
CA SER A 888 44.68 44.73 15.26
C SER A 888 43.97 45.19 14.00
N HIS A 889 43.53 46.45 13.95
CA HIS A 889 42.88 47.02 12.77
C HIS A 889 43.66 48.25 12.28
N TYR A 890 43.62 48.49 10.97
CA TYR A 890 44.10 49.72 10.36
C TYR A 890 43.19 50.11 9.19
N ASN A 891 43.16 51.38 8.81
CA ASN A 891 42.35 51.86 7.71
C ASN A 891 43.19 52.54 6.63
N THR A 892 42.73 52.45 5.38
CA THR A 892 43.31 53.19 4.26
C THR A 892 42.23 54.04 3.59
N THR A 893 42.64 55.15 2.99
CA THR A 893 41.74 55.99 2.18
C THR A 893 41.91 55.61 0.72
N THR A 894 40.82 55.22 0.06
CA THR A 894 40.82 54.91 -1.37
C THR A 894 40.93 56.20 -2.20
N THR A 895 41.23 56.06 -3.50
CA THR A 895 41.32 57.19 -4.45
C THR A 895 40.03 58.02 -4.56
N ASN A 896 38.89 57.48 -4.14
CA ASN A 896 37.58 58.13 -4.17
C ASN A 896 37.20 58.78 -2.82
N GLY A 897 38.09 58.76 -1.81
CA GLY A 897 37.84 59.34 -0.49
C GLY A 897 37.06 58.44 0.48
N THR A 898 36.77 57.18 0.12
CA THR A 898 36.15 56.20 1.03
C THR A 898 37.19 55.52 1.91
N VAL A 899 36.82 55.19 3.15
CA VAL A 899 37.70 54.53 4.13
C VAL A 899 37.47 53.02 4.04
N ALA A 900 38.52 52.25 3.72
CA ALA A 900 38.50 50.79 3.79
C ALA A 900 39.23 50.32 5.05
N TYR A 901 38.68 49.30 5.71
CA TYR A 901 39.22 48.76 6.96
C TYR A 901 39.94 47.42 6.71
N TYR A 902 41.01 47.18 7.46
CA TYR A 902 41.78 45.94 7.41
C TYR A 902 41.98 45.40 8.82
N ALA A 903 41.90 44.09 8.98
CA ALA A 903 42.27 43.37 10.19
C ALA A 903 43.61 42.66 10.00
N ALA A 904 44.59 42.96 10.86
CA ALA A 904 45.85 42.27 10.96
C ALA A 904 45.76 41.22 12.08
N VAL A 905 45.67 39.94 11.70
CA VAL A 905 45.65 38.80 12.63
C VAL A 905 47.05 38.21 12.71
N VAL A 906 47.61 38.12 13.91
CA VAL A 906 48.93 37.57 14.19
C VAL A 906 48.79 36.38 15.12
N VAL A 907 49.00 35.17 14.62
CA VAL A 907 48.96 33.94 15.44
C VAL A 907 50.37 33.53 15.80
N THR A 908 50.60 33.23 17.08
CA THR A 908 51.90 32.82 17.62
C THR A 908 51.92 31.31 17.87
N PHE A 909 52.88 30.61 17.28
CA PHE A 909 53.09 29.18 17.49
C PHE A 909 54.38 28.91 18.26
N CYS A 910 54.34 27.94 19.17
CA CYS A 910 55.49 27.47 19.94
C CYS A 910 56.19 26.33 19.20
N ASP A 911 57.46 26.51 18.86
CA ASP A 911 58.31 25.49 18.24
C ASP A 911 58.86 24.53 19.32
N PRO A 912 58.56 23.22 19.28
CA PRO A 912 59.13 22.27 20.22
C PRO A 912 60.56 21.93 19.81
N GLY A 913 61.49 22.76 20.27
CA GLY A 913 62.93 22.59 20.02
C GLY A 913 63.69 23.92 19.96
N ASN A 914 63.00 25.05 19.73
CA ASN A 914 63.57 26.39 19.82
C ASN A 914 62.66 27.28 20.68
N ASP A 915 63.20 27.86 21.76
CA ASP A 915 62.53 28.82 22.66
C ASP A 915 62.08 30.15 22.00
N LYS A 916 62.08 30.25 20.66
CA LYS A 916 61.68 31.47 19.94
C LYS A 916 60.30 31.30 19.32
N PRO A 917 59.27 32.02 19.81
CA PRO A 917 57.94 32.00 19.21
C PRO A 917 57.98 32.53 17.77
N ARG A 918 57.39 31.79 16.83
CA ARG A 918 57.18 32.29 15.45
C ARG A 918 55.78 32.85 15.31
N ARG A 919 55.69 34.02 14.67
CA ARG A 919 54.44 34.75 14.44
C ARG A 919 54.06 34.70 12.97
N ILE A 920 52.84 34.26 12.66
CA ILE A 920 52.26 34.32 11.32
C ILE A 920 51.28 35.48 11.29
N LYS A 921 51.57 36.49 10.46
CA LYS A 921 50.69 37.63 10.23
C LYS A 921 49.87 37.40 8.95
N LYS A 922 48.57 37.65 9.04
CA LYS A 922 47.66 37.73 7.89
C LYS A 922 46.84 39.01 7.97
N ASP A 923 46.83 39.76 6.87
CA ASP A 923 45.99 40.94 6.70
C ASP A 923 44.71 40.53 5.96
N ILE A 924 43.54 40.76 6.57
CA ILE A 924 42.19 40.49 6.02
C ILE A 924 41.56 41.84 5.66
N ASP A 925 41.13 41.99 4.42
CA ASP A 925 40.46 43.21 3.93
C ASP A 925 39.00 43.19 4.39
N LEU A 926 38.64 43.94 5.44
CA LEU A 926 37.28 43.98 5.97
C LEU A 926 36.31 44.68 5.00
N GLY A 927 36.82 45.44 4.03
CA GLY A 927 36.01 46.18 3.08
C GLY A 927 35.59 47.57 3.58
N ILE A 928 34.52 48.08 2.97
CA ILE A 928 33.95 49.41 3.21
C ILE A 928 32.58 49.26 3.86
N THR A 929 32.19 50.19 4.74
CA THR A 929 30.85 50.23 5.35
C THR A 929 29.74 50.38 4.31
N ASP A 930 28.57 49.81 4.60
CA ASP A 930 27.40 49.99 3.74
C ASP A 930 27.01 51.48 3.69
N PRO A 931 26.91 52.10 2.49
CA PRO A 931 26.40 53.46 2.36
C PRO A 931 24.97 53.62 2.90
N ALA A 932 24.16 52.55 2.91
CA ALA A 932 22.78 52.56 3.41
C ALA A 932 22.71 52.37 4.94
N ASP A 933 23.65 51.63 5.53
CA ASP A 933 23.79 51.45 6.98
C ASP A 933 25.25 51.66 7.44
N PRO A 934 25.70 52.91 7.59
CA PRO A 934 27.09 53.22 7.93
C PRO A 934 27.47 52.86 9.38
N LEU A 935 26.50 52.42 10.20
CA LEU A 935 26.70 51.99 11.60
C LEU A 935 26.65 50.47 11.77
N GLY A 936 26.36 49.72 10.70
CA GLY A 936 26.31 48.26 10.73
C GLY A 936 27.67 47.62 11.01
N SER A 937 27.68 46.50 11.74
CA SER A 937 28.90 45.71 11.94
C SER A 937 29.37 45.06 10.63
N ILE A 938 30.68 45.06 10.41
CA ILE A 938 31.32 44.40 9.27
C ILE A 938 31.74 43.00 9.71
N TYR A 939 31.23 41.97 9.04
CA TYR A 939 31.60 40.59 9.30
C TYR A 939 32.82 40.18 8.47
N PHE A 940 33.72 39.41 9.06
CA PHE A 940 34.92 38.96 8.37
C PHE A 940 35.27 37.52 8.69
N SER A 941 35.98 36.89 7.77
CA SER A 941 36.49 35.53 7.92
C SER A 941 37.78 35.34 7.14
N GLY A 942 38.64 34.45 7.61
CA GLY A 942 39.90 34.15 6.97
C GLY A 942 40.52 32.84 7.43
N MET A 943 41.43 32.32 6.60
CA MET A 943 42.11 31.04 6.85
C MET A 943 43.64 31.19 6.78
N LEU A 944 44.34 30.97 7.90
CA LEU A 944 45.80 30.90 7.96
C LEU A 944 46.24 29.45 7.70
N ARG A 945 47.28 29.27 6.88
CA ARG A 945 47.77 27.94 6.47
C ARG A 945 49.04 27.56 7.21
N THR A 946 49.04 26.40 7.86
CA THR A 946 50.26 25.74 8.33
C THR A 946 50.31 24.35 7.69
N GLN A 947 51.28 24.10 6.80
CA GLN A 947 51.39 22.82 6.08
C GLN A 947 52.02 21.71 6.93
N ALA A 948 52.64 22.05 8.06
CA ALA A 948 53.26 21.11 8.98
C ALA A 948 52.64 21.23 10.38
N ASN A 949 52.72 20.16 11.18
CA ASN A 949 52.28 20.17 12.58
C ASN A 949 53.05 21.28 13.32
N PRO A 950 52.39 22.35 13.78
CA PRO A 950 53.07 23.46 14.43
C PRO A 950 53.78 23.03 15.73
N VAL A 951 53.40 21.87 16.28
CA VAL A 951 53.89 21.28 17.54
C VAL A 951 54.96 20.19 17.32
N VAL A 952 55.50 19.95 16.12
CA VAL A 952 56.55 18.91 15.95
C VAL A 952 57.70 19.33 15.04
N ASP A 953 57.44 20.02 13.91
CA ASP A 953 58.43 20.17 12.84
C ASP A 953 58.99 21.58 12.64
N GLY A 954 58.88 22.46 13.64
CA GLY A 954 59.48 23.79 13.59
C GLY A 954 59.18 24.57 12.32
N CYS A 955 57.90 24.82 12.04
CA CYS A 955 57.39 25.75 11.02
C CYS A 955 58.31 25.98 9.81
N MET A 956 58.64 24.92 9.06
CA MET A 956 59.23 25.10 7.74
C MET A 956 58.14 25.68 6.81
N LEU A 957 58.22 27.00 6.54
CA LEU A 957 57.58 27.56 5.34
C LEU A 957 58.44 27.14 4.15
N GLU A 958 58.09 26.02 3.52
CA GLU A 958 58.53 25.82 2.15
C GLU A 958 57.86 26.91 1.30
N SER A 959 58.66 27.61 0.49
CA SER A 959 58.22 28.73 -0.34
C SER A 959 56.98 28.34 -1.17
N GLN A 960 56.20 29.33 -1.62
CA GLN A 960 55.01 29.20 -2.47
C GLN A 960 55.25 28.50 -3.84
N LEU A 961 56.24 27.61 -3.98
CA LEU A 961 56.75 27.06 -5.23
C LEU A 961 57.01 25.54 -5.22
N ALA A 962 56.79 24.80 -4.12
CA ALA A 962 56.87 23.33 -4.18
C ALA A 962 55.61 22.72 -4.81
N HIS A 963 55.59 22.61 -6.14
CA HIS A 963 54.55 21.96 -6.96
C HIS A 963 54.54 20.41 -6.83
N SER A 964 55.04 19.90 -5.71
CA SER A 964 55.15 18.47 -5.40
C SER A 964 55.18 18.32 -3.89
N ASN A 965 54.07 17.94 -3.23
CA ASN A 965 54.10 17.33 -1.90
C ASN A 965 52.73 16.71 -1.62
N LEU A 966 52.66 15.38 -1.62
CA LEU A 966 51.51 14.65 -1.11
C LEU A 966 51.36 14.96 0.39
N THR A 967 50.25 15.57 0.80
CA THR A 967 49.97 15.86 2.21
C THR A 967 48.96 14.88 2.76
N THR A 968 49.33 14.11 3.78
CA THR A 968 48.44 13.13 4.45
C THR A 968 47.68 13.73 5.64
N ALA A 969 48.11 14.90 6.12
CA ALA A 969 47.45 15.67 7.18
C ALA A 969 47.53 17.18 6.88
N LEU A 970 46.49 17.95 7.27
CA LEU A 970 46.46 19.40 7.13
C LEU A 970 46.11 20.09 8.46
N TYR A 971 46.77 21.24 8.70
CA TYR A 971 46.59 22.04 9.90
C TYR A 971 46.13 23.48 9.59
N PRO A 972 44.89 23.70 9.13
CA PRO A 972 44.38 25.05 8.92
C PRO A 972 43.95 25.72 10.21
N THR A 973 44.16 27.04 10.27
CA THR A 973 43.65 27.90 11.32
C THR A 973 42.62 28.85 10.74
N TYR A 974 41.39 28.77 11.22
CA TYR A 974 40.28 29.60 10.82
C TYR A 974 40.11 30.77 11.78
N VAL A 975 39.80 31.95 11.25
CA VAL A 975 39.45 33.13 12.02
C VAL A 975 38.18 33.73 11.43
N TRP A 976 37.24 34.14 12.26
CA TRP A 976 36.10 34.94 11.83
C TRP A 976 35.62 35.82 12.97
N GLY A 977 34.82 36.82 12.64
CA GLY A 977 34.32 37.76 13.64
C GLY A 977 33.49 38.89 13.07
N ALA A 978 33.19 39.85 13.95
CA ALA A 978 32.48 41.07 13.63
C ALA A 978 33.27 42.30 14.11
N PHE A 979 33.32 43.32 13.27
CA PHE A 979 34.00 44.59 13.50
C PHE A 979 32.98 45.73 13.54
N ASP A 980 33.00 46.52 14.60
CA ASP A 980 32.14 47.69 14.75
C ASP A 980 32.88 48.95 14.25
N PRO A 981 32.47 49.53 13.10
CA PRO A 981 33.13 50.70 12.54
C PRO A 981 32.93 51.97 13.38
N ALA A 982 31.87 52.05 14.19
CA ALA A 982 31.59 53.18 15.08
C ALA A 982 32.50 53.16 16.31
N GLN A 983 32.71 51.98 16.91
CA GLN A 983 33.61 51.80 18.05
C GLN A 983 35.08 51.65 17.64
N LYS A 984 35.34 51.39 16.36
CA LYS A 984 36.67 51.04 15.82
C LYS A 984 37.28 49.88 16.59
N ASN A 985 36.48 48.86 16.88
CA ASN A 985 36.94 47.69 17.62
C ASN A 985 36.20 46.43 17.15
N PHE A 986 36.77 45.27 17.43
CA PHE A 986 36.12 43.99 17.16
C PHE A 986 35.08 43.72 18.25
N SER A 987 33.84 43.45 17.85
CA SER A 987 32.77 43.08 18.77
C SER A 987 32.85 41.60 19.16
N PHE A 988 33.33 40.77 18.23
CA PHE A 988 33.48 39.33 18.41
C PHE A 988 34.59 38.79 17.49
N VAL A 989 35.41 37.86 18.00
CA VAL A 989 36.46 37.17 17.24
C VAL A 989 36.56 35.72 17.73
N ALA A 990 36.56 34.78 16.80
CA ALA A 990 36.84 33.37 17.06
C ALA A 990 38.02 32.91 16.22
N VAL A 991 38.96 32.19 16.84
CA VAL A 991 40.11 31.60 16.18
C VAL A 991 40.21 30.12 16.53
N TRP A 992 40.17 29.26 15.51
CA TRP A 992 40.14 27.80 15.64
C TRP A 992 41.26 27.18 14.84
N THR A 993 41.97 26.21 15.42
CA THR A 993 42.97 25.41 14.71
C THR A 993 42.47 23.98 14.58
N CYS A 994 42.55 23.39 13.39
CA CYS A 994 42.02 22.07 13.10
C CYS A 994 43.10 21.16 12.52
N LYS A 995 43.03 19.86 12.83
CA LYS A 995 43.81 18.81 12.18
C LYS A 995 42.86 17.93 11.35
N TYR A 996 43.05 17.91 10.03
CA TYR A 996 42.32 17.01 9.12
C TYR A 996 43.17 15.79 8.78
N SER A 997 42.57 14.60 8.87
CA SER A 997 43.22 13.32 8.50
C SER A 997 42.18 12.29 8.08
N TRP A 998 42.59 11.34 7.23
CA TRP A 998 41.75 10.22 6.81
C TRP A 998 41.60 9.17 7.92
N VAL A 999 40.37 8.72 8.13
CA VAL A 999 40.02 7.62 9.04
C VAL A 999 39.10 6.64 8.31
N GLU A 1000 39.09 5.40 8.78
CA GLU A 1000 38.17 4.36 8.37
C GLU A 1000 37.21 4.08 9.52
N VAL A 1001 35.92 4.00 9.21
CA VAL A 1001 34.83 3.80 10.17
C VAL A 1001 33.86 2.77 9.60
N ASP A 1002 33.44 1.82 10.41
CA ASP A 1002 32.46 0.83 9.96
C ASP A 1002 31.06 1.51 9.93
N ALA A 1003 30.35 1.37 8.81
CA ALA A 1003 29.07 2.02 8.57
C ALA A 1003 27.98 1.01 8.19
N GLU A 1004 26.85 1.08 8.89
CA GLU A 1004 25.64 0.33 8.55
C GLU A 1004 24.98 0.99 7.34
N THR A 1005 24.94 0.28 6.22
CA THR A 1005 24.51 0.79 4.92
C THR A 1005 23.36 -0.04 4.39
N ASN A 1006 22.27 0.62 4.01
CA ASN A 1006 21.16 -0.01 3.31
C ASN A 1006 21.28 0.25 1.82
N LEU A 1007 21.16 -0.80 1.01
CA LEU A 1007 21.19 -0.75 -0.45
C LEU A 1007 19.84 -1.19 -1.01
N ILE A 1008 19.39 -0.53 -2.07
CA ILE A 1008 18.16 -0.84 -2.80
C ILE A 1008 18.48 -1.04 -4.28
N PHE A 1009 17.64 -1.80 -4.99
CA PHE A 1009 17.76 -1.92 -6.43
C PHE A 1009 17.22 -0.67 -7.13
N SER A 1010 18.09 0.05 -7.83
CA SER A 1010 17.74 1.18 -8.71
C SER A 1010 18.32 0.90 -10.10
N ASP A 1011 17.49 0.99 -11.15
CA ASP A 1011 17.87 0.73 -12.56
C ASP A 1011 18.65 -0.58 -12.82
N GLY A 1012 18.34 -1.63 -12.04
CA GLY A 1012 18.97 -2.95 -12.18
C GLY A 1012 20.34 -3.10 -11.50
N ARG A 1013 20.75 -2.14 -10.67
CA ARG A 1013 21.96 -2.19 -9.82
C ARG A 1013 21.63 -1.88 -8.37
N LEU A 1014 22.53 -2.26 -7.45
CA LEU A 1014 22.41 -1.89 -6.03
C LEU A 1014 22.98 -0.47 -5.84
N ALA A 1015 22.18 0.42 -5.28
CA ALA A 1015 22.57 1.77 -4.89
C ALA A 1015 22.27 2.00 -3.41
N ILE A 1016 22.98 2.93 -2.77
CA ILE A 1016 22.72 3.32 -1.38
C ILE A 1016 21.32 3.91 -1.27
N ASP A 1017 20.56 3.46 -0.28
CA ASP A 1017 19.21 3.95 0.02
C ASP A 1017 19.28 5.38 0.58
N PRO A 1018 18.78 6.40 -0.14
CA PRO A 1018 18.78 7.77 0.35
C PRO A 1018 17.77 8.00 1.48
N GLU A 1019 16.72 7.19 1.61
CA GLU A 1019 15.72 7.32 2.70
C GLU A 1019 16.26 6.79 4.02
N ASN A 1020 17.16 5.81 3.98
CA ASN A 1020 17.85 5.25 5.13
C ASN A 1020 19.37 5.47 5.01
N PRO A 1021 19.86 6.70 5.28
CA PRO A 1021 21.25 7.07 5.05
C PRO A 1021 22.21 6.20 5.87
N PRO A 1022 23.42 5.93 5.36
CA PRO A 1022 24.42 5.15 6.07
C PRO A 1022 24.76 5.73 7.45
N ARG A 1023 24.87 4.86 8.45
CA ARG A 1023 25.16 5.26 9.84
C ARG A 1023 26.56 4.83 10.23
N PRO A 1024 27.54 5.75 10.31
CA PRO A 1024 28.89 5.41 10.75
C PRO A 1024 28.94 5.19 12.27
N ASP A 1025 29.54 4.08 12.70
CA ASP A 1025 29.83 3.82 14.11
C ASP A 1025 31.16 4.47 14.50
N MET A 1026 31.10 5.69 15.03
CA MET A 1026 32.28 6.46 15.43
C MET A 1026 33.16 5.73 16.48
N ALA A 1027 32.66 4.72 17.21
CA ALA A 1027 33.46 3.92 18.12
C ALA A 1027 34.42 2.95 17.40
N SER A 1028 34.11 2.58 16.16
CA SER A 1028 34.93 1.69 15.30
C SER A 1028 36.07 2.41 14.56
N THR A 1029 36.19 3.72 14.75
CA THR A 1029 37.12 4.59 13.99
C THR A 1029 38.58 4.15 14.15
N ARG A 1030 39.26 3.91 13.02
CA ARG A 1030 40.68 3.58 12.92
C ARG A 1030 41.41 4.51 11.94
N PRO A 1031 42.69 4.84 12.16
CA PRO A 1031 43.48 5.56 11.15
C PRO A 1031 43.54 4.74 9.85
N LEU A 1032 43.42 5.41 8.70
CA LEU A 1032 43.49 4.76 7.40
C LEU A 1032 44.95 4.38 7.05
N ASP A 1033 45.23 3.11 6.71
CA ASP A 1033 46.55 2.62 6.30
C ASP A 1033 46.43 1.73 5.04
N PRO A 1034 47.04 2.09 3.89
CA PRO A 1034 47.84 3.29 3.63
C PRO A 1034 47.00 4.57 3.55
N THR A 1035 47.53 5.68 4.06
CA THR A 1035 46.85 6.99 4.03
C THR A 1035 46.69 7.54 2.62
N LEU A 1036 45.61 8.29 2.38
CA LEU A 1036 45.37 9.02 1.14
C LEU A 1036 45.90 10.45 1.19
N ASP A 1037 46.14 11.02 0.02
CA ASP A 1037 46.44 12.44 -0.12
C ASP A 1037 45.19 13.28 0.18
N LEU A 1038 45.37 14.31 1.01
CA LEU A 1038 44.37 15.34 1.24
C LEU A 1038 44.55 16.46 0.23
N ASN A 1039 43.42 17.02 -0.20
CA ASN A 1039 43.42 18.12 -1.13
C ASN A 1039 43.89 19.43 -0.48
N THR A 1040 44.70 20.21 -1.19
CA THR A 1040 45.01 21.58 -0.78
C THR A 1040 43.89 22.54 -1.23
N TRP A 1041 43.55 23.50 -0.39
CA TRP A 1041 42.32 24.28 -0.49
C TRP A 1041 42.20 25.24 -1.70
N PHE A 1042 43.22 25.39 -2.55
CA PHE A 1042 43.27 26.53 -3.49
C PHE A 1042 42.27 26.50 -4.67
N ALA A 1043 41.78 25.33 -5.09
CA ALA A 1043 40.91 25.22 -6.28
C ALA A 1043 39.59 24.47 -6.05
N MET A 1044 39.24 24.21 -4.79
CA MET A 1044 38.09 23.37 -4.39
C MET A 1044 36.88 24.18 -3.89
N TYR A 1045 37.07 25.46 -3.54
CA TYR A 1045 35.95 26.31 -3.15
C TYR A 1045 35.35 26.97 -4.38
N PRO A 1046 34.01 26.95 -4.54
CA PRO A 1046 33.36 27.70 -5.61
C PRO A 1046 33.58 29.19 -5.41
N GLU A 1047 33.81 29.90 -6.52
CA GLU A 1047 33.91 31.35 -6.54
C GLU A 1047 32.50 31.93 -6.65
N VAL A 1048 31.94 32.30 -5.50
CA VAL A 1048 30.61 32.89 -5.40
C VAL A 1048 30.69 34.37 -5.01
N ASP A 1049 29.72 35.14 -5.49
CA ASP A 1049 29.53 36.56 -5.16
C ASP A 1049 28.36 36.69 -4.16
N LEU A 1050 28.57 37.38 -3.05
CA LEU A 1050 27.55 37.56 -2.00
C LEU A 1050 26.58 38.72 -2.31
N GLY A 1051 26.69 39.34 -3.49
CA GLY A 1051 25.89 40.49 -3.90
C GLY A 1051 26.45 41.81 -3.35
N GLY A 1052 25.80 42.94 -3.65
CA GLY A 1052 26.24 44.28 -3.20
C GLY A 1052 27.42 44.88 -4.00
N THR A 1053 27.96 46.02 -3.55
CA THR A 1053 29.18 46.56 -4.17
C THR A 1053 30.34 45.66 -3.76
N GLY A 1054 31.14 45.14 -4.68
CA GLY A 1054 32.21 44.16 -4.39
C GLY A 1054 33.24 44.56 -3.34
N ASP A 1055 33.22 45.81 -2.85
CA ASP A 1055 34.00 46.32 -1.72
C ASP A 1055 33.38 46.05 -0.33
N GLN A 1056 32.07 45.75 -0.23
CA GLN A 1056 31.36 45.49 1.04
C GLN A 1056 31.65 44.08 1.60
N PHE A 1057 31.86 43.10 0.73
CA PHE A 1057 32.01 41.68 1.11
C PHE A 1057 33.42 41.13 0.88
N LYS A 1058 34.42 42.01 0.76
CA LYS A 1058 35.84 41.60 0.70
C LYS A 1058 36.32 40.92 1.99
N GLY A 1059 35.67 41.22 3.12
CA GLY A 1059 35.95 40.68 4.46
C GLY A 1059 35.81 39.18 4.61
N VAL A 1060 35.05 38.52 3.73
CA VAL A 1060 34.77 37.08 3.80
C VAL A 1060 35.61 36.34 2.77
N GLU A 1061 36.51 35.48 3.24
CA GLU A 1061 37.34 34.66 2.37
C GLU A 1061 36.58 33.51 1.69
N GLY A 1062 37.13 33.06 0.55
CA GLY A 1062 36.56 32.05 -0.34
C GLY A 1062 35.86 30.84 0.31
N PRO A 1063 36.45 30.11 1.27
CA PRO A 1063 35.80 28.92 1.83
C PRO A 1063 34.56 29.21 2.69
N PHE A 1064 34.39 30.45 3.16
CA PHE A 1064 33.26 30.86 4.00
C PHE A 1064 32.09 31.41 3.18
N ARG A 1065 32.34 31.92 1.97
CA ARG A 1065 31.28 32.50 1.12
C ARG A 1065 30.16 31.52 0.76
N PRO A 1066 30.44 30.24 0.42
CA PRO A 1066 29.39 29.27 0.08
C PRO A 1066 28.53 28.83 1.26
N LEU A 1067 28.92 29.19 2.49
CA LEU A 1067 28.17 28.87 3.71
C LEU A 1067 27.02 29.86 3.93
N ILE A 1068 27.08 31.02 3.28
CA ILE A 1068 26.18 32.14 3.50
C ILE A 1068 25.01 32.07 2.52
N GLN A 1069 23.81 32.40 2.98
CA GLN A 1069 22.63 32.50 2.11
C GLN A 1069 22.87 33.48 0.95
N PRO A 1070 22.39 33.18 -0.27
CA PRO A 1070 21.52 32.06 -0.65
C PRO A 1070 22.27 30.75 -1.00
N TYR A 1071 23.60 30.71 -0.86
CA TYR A 1071 24.42 29.56 -1.25
C TYR A 1071 24.46 28.47 -0.18
N GLY A 1072 24.50 28.86 1.09
CA GLY A 1072 24.46 27.96 2.24
C GLY A 1072 23.27 28.28 3.16
N THR A 1073 23.32 27.77 4.37
CA THR A 1073 22.25 27.85 5.37
C THR A 1073 22.43 29.03 6.34
N LEU A 1074 23.66 29.50 6.53
CA LEU A 1074 24.01 30.49 7.53
C LEU A 1074 23.69 31.91 7.07
N ASP A 1075 23.15 32.72 7.98
CA ASP A 1075 23.07 34.16 7.79
C ASP A 1075 24.44 34.81 8.03
N MET A 1076 24.70 35.95 7.39
CA MET A 1076 25.96 36.68 7.58
C MET A 1076 26.21 37.05 9.07
N SER A 1077 25.14 37.27 9.84
CA SER A 1077 25.23 37.55 11.28
C SER A 1077 25.80 36.40 12.11
N ALA A 1078 25.80 35.16 11.59
CA ALA A 1078 26.34 33.98 12.26
C ALA A 1078 27.81 34.13 12.65
N PHE A 1079 28.60 34.87 11.85
CA PHE A 1079 30.01 35.11 12.14
C PHE A 1079 30.24 36.04 13.34
N GLY A 1080 29.20 36.75 13.81
CA GLY A 1080 29.25 37.60 15.00
C GLY A 1080 28.54 37.02 16.23
N ASP A 1081 27.97 35.82 16.13
CA ASP A 1081 27.19 35.19 17.20
C ASP A 1081 28.01 34.06 17.86
N GLU A 1082 28.18 34.15 19.19
CA GLU A 1082 28.86 33.13 19.98
C GLU A 1082 28.11 31.79 19.94
N GLY A 1083 26.78 31.82 19.85
CA GLY A 1083 25.94 30.61 19.83
C GLY A 1083 26.06 29.78 18.56
N GLN A 1084 26.53 30.36 17.44
CA GLN A 1084 26.58 29.72 16.12
C GLN A 1084 27.99 29.31 15.67
N GLN A 1085 29.00 29.41 16.54
CA GLN A 1085 30.38 29.00 16.22
C GLN A 1085 30.47 27.52 15.81
N ALA A 1086 29.69 26.66 16.45
CA ALA A 1086 29.66 25.23 16.16
C ALA A 1086 29.11 24.95 14.75
N ASP A 1087 28.07 25.69 14.34
CA ASP A 1087 27.43 25.55 13.02
C ASP A 1087 28.39 25.99 11.91
N VAL A 1088 29.07 27.14 12.08
CA VAL A 1088 30.12 27.62 11.16
C VAL A 1088 31.21 26.57 10.98
N MET A 1089 31.70 26.01 12.08
CA MET A 1089 32.76 24.99 12.03
C MET A 1089 32.29 23.68 11.39
N GLN A 1090 31.07 23.24 11.71
CA GLN A 1090 30.49 22.03 11.17
C GLN A 1090 30.31 22.13 9.65
N ASP A 1091 29.82 23.25 9.14
CA ASP A 1091 29.60 23.45 7.71
C ASP A 1091 30.91 23.53 6.91
N ILE A 1092 31.94 24.19 7.45
CA ILE A 1092 33.28 24.21 6.86
C ILE A 1092 33.86 22.80 6.79
N TYR A 1093 33.81 22.07 7.90
CA TYR A 1093 34.29 20.69 7.98
C TYR A 1093 33.56 19.80 6.98
N HIS A 1094 32.22 19.87 6.97
CA HIS A 1094 31.38 19.04 6.12
C HIS A 1094 31.68 19.29 4.64
N ASN A 1095 31.74 20.55 4.19
CA ASN A 1095 32.02 20.88 2.79
C ASN A 1095 33.39 20.35 2.34
N TYR A 1096 34.40 20.52 3.19
CA TYR A 1096 35.74 20.01 2.92
C TYR A 1096 35.81 18.48 2.91
N ALA A 1097 35.18 17.82 3.89
CA ALA A 1097 35.16 16.37 4.00
C ALA A 1097 34.38 15.71 2.86
N LEU A 1098 33.21 16.27 2.51
CA LEU A 1098 32.41 15.89 1.36
C LEU A 1098 33.26 15.91 0.09
N SER A 1099 33.83 17.05 -0.26
CA SER A 1099 34.54 17.16 -1.53
C SER A 1099 35.88 16.40 -1.54
N SER A 1100 36.47 16.15 -0.37
CA SER A 1100 37.63 15.25 -0.25
C SER A 1100 37.25 13.80 -0.53
N ALA A 1101 36.12 13.32 0.01
CA ALA A 1101 35.58 11.99 -0.26
C ALA A 1101 35.26 11.80 -1.74
N GLN A 1102 34.61 12.80 -2.36
CA GLN A 1102 34.26 12.77 -3.77
C GLN A 1102 35.49 12.80 -4.68
N LEU A 1103 36.48 13.64 -4.39
CA LEU A 1103 37.73 13.66 -5.14
C LEU A 1103 38.48 12.32 -5.03
N ALA A 1104 38.59 11.77 -3.81
CA ALA A 1104 39.23 10.48 -3.57
C ALA A 1104 38.54 9.32 -4.33
N ASN A 1105 37.21 9.39 -4.49
CA ASN A 1105 36.46 8.44 -5.29
C ASN A 1105 36.97 8.38 -6.75
N VAL A 1106 37.31 9.53 -7.32
CA VAL A 1106 37.71 9.66 -8.72
C VAL A 1106 39.21 9.42 -8.93
N VAL A 1107 40.05 9.94 -8.02
CA VAL A 1107 41.52 9.94 -8.24
C VAL A 1107 42.26 8.82 -7.50
N ASN A 1108 41.73 8.33 -6.38
CA ASN A 1108 42.41 7.34 -5.52
C ASN A 1108 41.85 5.92 -5.62
N ARG A 1109 40.65 5.72 -6.17
CA ARG A 1109 40.03 4.39 -6.32
C ARG A 1109 40.73 3.55 -7.39
N LYS A 1110 41.11 2.32 -7.05
CA LYS A 1110 41.67 1.31 -7.98
C LYS A 1110 40.93 -0.02 -7.85
N PHE A 1111 40.86 -0.78 -8.94
CA PHE A 1111 40.36 -2.15 -8.90
C PHE A 1111 41.39 -3.10 -8.27
N ILE A 1112 40.92 -4.04 -7.46
CA ILE A 1112 41.72 -5.14 -6.91
C ILE A 1112 42.02 -6.11 -8.05
N THR A 1113 43.30 -6.36 -8.29
CA THR A 1113 43.80 -7.30 -9.31
C THR A 1113 44.78 -8.26 -8.65
N ALA A 1114 45.18 -9.33 -9.36
CA ALA A 1114 46.16 -10.28 -8.82
C ALA A 1114 47.53 -9.65 -8.46
N GLU A 1115 47.83 -8.47 -9.02
CA GLU A 1115 49.11 -7.76 -8.90
C GLU A 1115 49.03 -6.51 -8.00
N SER A 1116 47.82 -6.07 -7.60
CA SER A 1116 47.58 -4.81 -6.89
C SER A 1116 46.36 -4.90 -5.97
N GLY A 1117 46.55 -4.48 -4.71
CA GLY A 1117 45.54 -4.49 -3.65
C GLY A 1117 45.66 -5.67 -2.68
N PRO A 1118 44.78 -5.75 -1.67
CA PRO A 1118 44.76 -6.84 -0.70
C PRO A 1118 44.38 -8.17 -1.39
N ALA A 1119 45.23 -9.20 -1.23
CA ALA A 1119 45.00 -10.54 -1.75
C ALA A 1119 44.95 -11.57 -0.60
N PRO A 1120 43.85 -12.33 -0.43
CA PRO A 1120 42.62 -12.34 -1.24
C PRO A 1120 41.73 -11.12 -1.01
N ALA A 1121 40.84 -10.84 -1.97
CA ALA A 1121 39.88 -9.74 -1.87
C ALA A 1121 38.97 -9.91 -0.64
N PRO A 1122 38.77 -8.86 0.18
CA PRO A 1122 37.90 -8.92 1.35
C PRO A 1122 36.47 -9.32 1.01
N VAL A 1123 35.86 -10.12 1.89
CA VAL A 1123 34.46 -10.56 1.78
C VAL A 1123 33.71 -10.06 3.00
N VAL A 1124 32.54 -9.47 2.78
CA VAL A 1124 31.68 -8.91 3.83
C VAL A 1124 30.35 -9.67 3.84
N GLU A 1125 29.84 -9.96 5.03
CA GLU A 1125 28.52 -10.54 5.22
C GLU A 1125 27.45 -9.45 5.16
N ALA A 1126 26.42 -9.67 4.34
CA ALA A 1126 25.28 -8.79 4.20
C ALA A 1126 23.99 -9.57 4.46
N THR A 1127 22.94 -8.86 4.86
CA THR A 1127 21.59 -9.43 5.01
C THR A 1127 20.69 -8.87 3.93
N VAL A 1128 20.13 -9.76 3.09
CA VAL A 1128 19.17 -9.39 2.06
C VAL A 1128 17.76 -9.62 2.58
N TYR A 1129 16.94 -8.58 2.51
CA TYR A 1129 15.53 -8.59 2.86
C TYR A 1129 14.67 -8.67 1.60
N ASP A 1130 13.85 -9.72 1.49
CA ASP A 1130 12.80 -9.83 0.49
C ASP A 1130 11.51 -9.18 1.00
N ASN A 1131 11.33 -7.91 0.68
CA ASN A 1131 10.19 -7.09 1.12
C ASN A 1131 8.89 -7.45 0.36
N GLY A 1132 8.96 -8.29 -0.67
CA GLY A 1132 7.80 -8.77 -1.43
C GLY A 1132 7.19 -10.08 -0.90
N ARG A 1133 7.81 -10.71 0.10
CA ARG A 1133 7.47 -12.06 0.57
C ARG A 1133 6.12 -12.11 1.29
N ARG A 1134 5.13 -12.77 0.68
CA ARG A 1134 3.80 -13.01 1.27
C ARG A 1134 3.80 -14.30 2.08
N ARG A 1135 3.42 -14.20 3.36
CA ARG A 1135 3.40 -15.30 4.34
C ARG A 1135 1.97 -15.56 4.84
N LEU A 1136 1.63 -16.83 5.00
CA LEU A 1136 0.39 -17.25 5.66
C LEU A 1136 0.58 -17.16 7.18
N VAL A 1137 -0.15 -16.30 7.87
CA VAL A 1137 -0.07 -16.08 9.31
C VAL A 1137 -1.36 -16.55 9.98
N GLN A 1138 -1.24 -17.18 11.15
CA GLN A 1138 -2.40 -17.58 11.93
C GLN A 1138 -2.78 -16.49 12.94
N ASN A 1139 -4.03 -16.03 12.90
CA ASN A 1139 -4.51 -14.96 13.78
C ASN A 1139 -4.64 -15.46 15.24
N PRO A 1140 -3.95 -14.86 16.21
CA PRO A 1140 -3.94 -15.34 17.61
C PRO A 1140 -5.31 -15.17 18.27
N THR A 1141 -5.97 -14.03 18.09
CA THR A 1141 -7.26 -13.72 18.73
C THR A 1141 -8.35 -14.71 18.32
N ILE A 1142 -8.50 -14.95 17.01
CA ILE A 1142 -9.50 -15.90 16.50
C ILE A 1142 -9.16 -17.32 16.95
N THR A 1143 -7.88 -17.69 16.96
CA THR A 1143 -7.43 -19.01 17.43
C THR A 1143 -7.82 -19.26 18.88
N TYR A 1144 -7.60 -18.29 19.79
CA TYR A 1144 -7.99 -18.45 21.18
C TYR A 1144 -9.51 -18.59 21.38
N ILE A 1145 -10.32 -17.85 20.62
CA ILE A 1145 -11.79 -17.98 20.67
C ILE A 1145 -12.21 -19.39 20.23
N VAL A 1146 -11.66 -19.87 19.11
CA VAL A 1146 -11.93 -21.22 18.58
C VAL A 1146 -11.52 -22.30 19.58
N VAL A 1147 -10.32 -22.19 20.16
CA VAL A 1147 -9.83 -23.10 21.20
C VAL A 1147 -10.72 -23.04 22.45
N GLY A 1148 -11.23 -21.86 22.83
CA GLY A 1148 -12.19 -21.72 23.92
C GLY A 1148 -13.50 -22.46 23.68
N ILE A 1149 -14.05 -22.37 22.46
CA ILE A 1149 -15.24 -23.13 22.04
C ILE A 1149 -14.96 -24.63 22.08
N LEU A 1150 -13.83 -25.08 21.52
CA LEU A 1150 -13.41 -26.49 21.57
C LEU A 1150 -13.19 -26.96 23.02
N GLY A 1151 -12.67 -26.11 23.89
CA GLY A 1151 -12.50 -26.37 25.32
C GLY A 1151 -13.84 -26.62 26.03
N ALA A 1152 -14.87 -25.82 25.73
CA ALA A 1152 -16.22 -26.06 26.23
C ALA A 1152 -16.80 -27.40 25.74
N VAL A 1153 -16.54 -27.76 24.47
CA VAL A 1153 -16.92 -29.08 23.90
C VAL A 1153 -16.22 -30.23 24.63
N ILE A 1154 -14.91 -30.10 24.88
CA ILE A 1154 -14.11 -31.10 25.59
C ILE A 1154 -14.65 -31.26 27.02
N LEU A 1155 -14.88 -30.16 27.74
CA LEU A 1155 -15.37 -30.18 29.11
C LEU A 1155 -16.74 -30.85 29.22
N PHE A 1156 -17.66 -30.58 28.28
CA PHE A 1156 -18.96 -31.25 28.22
C PHE A 1156 -18.82 -32.77 28.02
N ASN A 1157 -17.97 -33.22 27.09
CA ASN A 1157 -17.77 -34.65 26.83
C ASN A 1157 -17.08 -35.36 28.00
N ILE A 1158 -16.06 -34.75 28.61
CA ILE A 1158 -15.39 -35.29 29.81
C ILE A 1158 -16.39 -35.41 30.95
N TRP A 1159 -17.19 -34.37 31.21
CA TRP A 1159 -18.22 -34.40 32.25
C TRP A 1159 -19.21 -35.56 32.05
N ALA A 1160 -19.65 -35.76 30.81
CA ALA A 1160 -20.56 -36.84 30.47
C ALA A 1160 -19.94 -38.24 30.64
N LEU A 1161 -18.63 -38.38 30.36
CA LEU A 1161 -17.87 -39.61 30.60
C LEU A 1161 -17.68 -39.89 32.09
N VAL A 1162 -17.31 -38.88 32.87
CA VAL A 1162 -17.16 -38.98 34.34
C VAL A 1162 -18.50 -39.37 34.98
N SER A 1163 -19.60 -38.76 34.53
CA SER A 1163 -20.96 -39.09 35.00
C SER A 1163 -21.34 -40.54 34.72
N ALA A 1164 -20.97 -41.08 33.54
CA ALA A 1164 -21.19 -42.48 33.21
C ALA A 1164 -20.34 -43.44 34.07
N LEU A 1165 -19.09 -43.06 34.38
CA LEU A 1165 -18.16 -43.87 35.17
C LEU A 1165 -18.59 -43.96 36.65
N ILE A 1166 -18.97 -42.85 37.27
CA ILE A 1166 -19.45 -42.81 38.66
C ILE A 1166 -20.67 -43.71 38.88
N ARG A 1167 -21.57 -43.81 37.88
CA ARG A 1167 -22.73 -44.71 37.94
C ARG A 1167 -22.36 -46.19 37.90
N CYS A 1168 -21.33 -46.57 37.13
CA CYS A 1168 -20.85 -47.95 37.10
C CYS A 1168 -20.29 -48.39 38.45
N CYS A 1169 -19.76 -47.46 39.25
CA CYS A 1169 -19.18 -47.72 40.57
C CYS A 1169 -20.21 -47.70 41.72
N GLY A 1170 -21.52 -47.77 41.45
CA GLY A 1170 -22.55 -47.91 42.47
C GLY A 1170 -23.04 -46.59 43.11
N GLY A 1171 -22.65 -45.43 42.57
CA GLY A 1171 -23.15 -44.13 43.02
C GLY A 1171 -24.66 -43.96 42.79
N GLY A 1172 -25.42 -43.78 43.87
CA GLY A 1172 -26.85 -43.47 43.84
C GLY A 1172 -27.12 -41.99 43.56
N ALA A 1173 -28.16 -41.74 42.77
CA ALA A 1173 -28.70 -40.45 42.33
C ALA A 1173 -28.01 -39.75 41.14
N SER A 1174 -28.85 -39.19 40.28
CA SER A 1174 -28.47 -38.42 39.08
C SER A 1174 -27.64 -37.19 39.45
N TRP A 1175 -26.34 -37.24 39.16
CA TRP A 1175 -25.47 -36.06 39.21
C TRP A 1175 -25.87 -35.03 38.14
N LEU A 1176 -25.50 -33.75 38.34
CA LEU A 1176 -25.88 -32.64 37.47
C LEU A 1176 -25.44 -32.92 36.01
N LEU A 1177 -26.29 -32.60 35.03
CA LEU A 1177 -26.04 -32.64 33.57
C LEU A 1177 -26.09 -33.98 32.81
N ASP A 1178 -26.36 -35.15 33.40
CA ASP A 1178 -26.39 -36.42 32.63
C ASP A 1178 -27.77 -37.12 32.60
N MET A 1179 -28.43 -37.11 31.44
CA MET A 1179 -29.67 -37.82 31.14
C MET A 1179 -29.38 -39.30 30.89
N ASP A 1180 -30.03 -40.18 31.65
CA ASP A 1180 -29.86 -41.62 31.50
C ASP A 1180 -30.59 -42.15 30.27
N ALA A 1181 -29.95 -42.00 29.11
CA ALA A 1181 -30.47 -42.46 27.83
C ALA A 1181 -30.43 -43.99 27.67
N ARG A 1182 -29.70 -44.70 28.54
CA ARG A 1182 -29.43 -46.14 28.36
C ARG A 1182 -30.67 -46.97 28.66
N GLY A 1183 -31.25 -47.54 27.61
CA GLY A 1183 -32.49 -48.31 27.70
C GLY A 1183 -33.71 -47.46 28.04
N LEU A 1184 -33.72 -46.17 27.70
CA LEU A 1184 -34.93 -45.36 27.86
C LEU A 1184 -35.98 -45.69 26.77
N ALA A 1185 -35.50 -46.00 25.57
CA ALA A 1185 -36.32 -46.38 24.41
C ALA A 1185 -35.62 -47.52 23.63
N PRO A 1186 -36.35 -48.34 22.84
CA PRO A 1186 -35.78 -49.30 21.91
C PRO A 1186 -35.25 -48.61 20.63
N ASP A 1187 -34.56 -49.36 19.77
CA ASP A 1187 -34.18 -48.86 18.44
C ASP A 1187 -35.43 -48.58 17.59
N GLY A 1188 -35.41 -47.49 16.82
CA GLY A 1188 -36.55 -47.05 16.01
C GLY A 1188 -37.81 -46.70 16.80
N PHE A 1189 -37.69 -46.02 17.94
CA PHE A 1189 -38.83 -45.74 18.85
C PHE A 1189 -39.88 -44.75 18.30
N HIS A 1190 -39.58 -44.04 17.21
CA HIS A 1190 -40.57 -43.23 16.47
C HIS A 1190 -41.30 -44.00 15.38
N SER A 1191 -40.93 -45.26 15.12
CA SER A 1191 -41.67 -46.09 14.18
C SER A 1191 -43.09 -46.35 14.68
N ILE A 1192 -44.05 -46.44 13.76
CA ILE A 1192 -45.45 -46.71 14.08
C ILE A 1192 -45.55 -48.03 14.87
N ALA A 1193 -44.75 -49.04 14.51
CA ALA A 1193 -44.72 -50.33 15.20
C ALA A 1193 -44.18 -50.23 16.65
N SER A 1194 -43.18 -49.39 16.93
CA SER A 1194 -42.66 -49.24 18.30
C SER A 1194 -43.62 -48.45 19.18
N ALA A 1195 -44.24 -47.38 18.67
CA ALA A 1195 -45.28 -46.63 19.37
C ALA A 1195 -46.52 -47.50 19.66
N ALA A 1196 -46.98 -48.28 18.69
CA ALA A 1196 -48.06 -49.23 18.87
C ALA A 1196 -47.73 -50.30 19.92
N SER A 1197 -46.52 -50.86 19.90
CA SER A 1197 -46.09 -51.83 20.91
C SER A 1197 -46.01 -51.26 22.33
N LEU A 1198 -45.69 -49.96 22.47
CA LEU A 1198 -45.67 -49.28 23.76
C LEU A 1198 -47.10 -49.08 24.29
N LEU A 1199 -48.03 -48.69 23.43
CA LEU A 1199 -49.39 -48.28 23.81
C LEU A 1199 -50.42 -49.41 23.82
N GLN A 1200 -50.15 -50.56 23.20
CA GLN A 1200 -51.09 -51.69 23.08
C GLN A 1200 -51.71 -52.15 24.42
N ASN A 1201 -50.93 -52.12 25.50
CA ASN A 1201 -51.36 -52.56 26.83
C ASN A 1201 -51.60 -51.40 27.81
N SER A 1202 -51.65 -50.17 27.31
CA SER A 1202 -51.88 -48.96 28.09
C SER A 1202 -53.36 -48.80 28.46
N ASN A 1203 -53.64 -48.20 29.63
CA ASN A 1203 -54.98 -47.72 29.98
C ASN A 1203 -55.26 -46.30 29.45
N VAL A 1204 -54.33 -45.65 28.74
CA VAL A 1204 -54.55 -44.29 28.21
C VAL A 1204 -55.72 -44.26 27.22
N ALA A 1205 -55.87 -45.30 26.40
CA ALA A 1205 -56.94 -45.38 25.41
C ALA A 1205 -58.35 -45.40 26.02
N THR A 1206 -58.52 -45.93 27.24
CA THR A 1206 -59.82 -45.97 27.93
C THR A 1206 -60.24 -44.63 28.53
N HIS A 1207 -59.29 -43.71 28.71
CA HIS A 1207 -59.52 -42.35 29.23
C HIS A 1207 -59.56 -41.29 28.11
N LEU A 1208 -59.47 -41.70 26.84
CA LEU A 1208 -59.62 -40.80 25.69
C LEU A 1208 -61.10 -40.55 25.40
N PRO A 1209 -61.52 -39.30 25.10
CA PRO A 1209 -62.90 -39.03 24.72
C PRO A 1209 -63.23 -39.68 23.37
N PRO A 1210 -64.48 -40.15 23.16
CA PRO A 1210 -64.90 -40.74 21.88
C PRO A 1210 -64.80 -39.69 20.76
N GLY A 1211 -64.13 -40.05 19.67
CA GLY A 1211 -63.87 -39.11 18.56
C GLY A 1211 -62.75 -38.10 18.83
N SER A 1212 -61.86 -38.37 19.80
CA SER A 1212 -60.70 -37.54 20.18
C SER A 1212 -59.82 -37.06 19.01
N GLU A 1213 -59.72 -37.85 17.93
CA GLU A 1213 -58.97 -37.49 16.73
C GLU A 1213 -59.55 -36.28 15.99
N MET A 1214 -60.87 -36.03 16.09
CA MET A 1214 -61.57 -34.91 15.45
C MET A 1214 -61.73 -33.67 16.35
N MET A 1215 -61.35 -33.77 17.64
CA MET A 1215 -61.52 -32.68 18.63
C MET A 1215 -60.36 -31.69 18.62
N SER A 1216 -60.64 -30.41 18.95
CA SER A 1216 -59.60 -29.38 19.03
C SER A 1216 -58.63 -29.61 20.20
N SER A 1217 -57.40 -29.11 20.09
CA SER A 1217 -56.35 -29.32 21.11
C SER A 1217 -56.84 -28.94 22.50
N ASP A 1218 -57.44 -27.76 22.65
CA ASP A 1218 -57.92 -27.25 23.94
C ASP A 1218 -59.06 -28.11 24.52
N GLU A 1219 -59.94 -28.68 23.69
CA GLU A 1219 -61.02 -29.57 24.13
C GLU A 1219 -60.50 -30.89 24.69
N VAL A 1220 -59.54 -31.54 24.03
CA VAL A 1220 -58.95 -32.80 24.54
C VAL A 1220 -58.13 -32.56 25.79
N HIS A 1221 -57.37 -31.47 25.85
CA HIS A 1221 -56.64 -31.10 27.06
C HIS A 1221 -57.59 -30.79 28.23
N GLY A 1222 -58.73 -30.15 27.95
CA GLY A 1222 -59.79 -29.91 28.93
C GLY A 1222 -60.43 -31.20 29.45
N HIS A 1223 -60.72 -32.17 28.57
CA HIS A 1223 -61.28 -33.46 28.96
C HIS A 1223 -60.29 -34.35 29.73
N MET A 1224 -58.99 -34.22 29.48
CA MET A 1224 -57.94 -34.95 30.18
C MET A 1224 -57.33 -34.14 31.35
N HIS A 1225 -57.98 -33.05 31.77
CA HIS A 1225 -57.48 -32.17 32.82
C HIS A 1225 -57.56 -32.88 34.18
N GLY A 1226 -56.41 -33.00 34.87
CA GLY A 1226 -56.30 -33.69 36.16
C GLY A 1226 -55.85 -35.16 36.08
N LEU A 1227 -55.60 -35.68 34.88
CA LEU A 1227 -55.00 -37.00 34.68
C LEU A 1227 -53.46 -36.89 34.69
N ASP A 1228 -52.83 -37.59 35.62
CA ASP A 1228 -51.38 -37.71 35.71
C ASP A 1228 -50.88 -38.92 34.92
N LEU A 1229 -50.06 -38.70 33.89
CA LEU A 1229 -49.51 -39.76 33.03
C LEU A 1229 -48.05 -40.06 33.40
N ARG A 1230 -47.68 -41.35 33.39
CA ARG A 1230 -46.31 -41.78 33.72
C ARG A 1230 -45.84 -42.97 32.89
N LEU A 1231 -44.54 -43.01 32.55
CA LEU A 1231 -43.89 -44.16 31.91
C LEU A 1231 -43.25 -45.08 32.96
N GLY A 1232 -43.62 -46.36 32.98
CA GLY A 1232 -43.00 -47.35 33.86
C GLY A 1232 -43.68 -48.71 33.85
N TRP A 1233 -43.46 -49.49 34.91
CA TRP A 1233 -44.13 -50.77 35.10
C TRP A 1233 -45.52 -50.55 35.70
N PHE A 1234 -46.53 -51.09 35.05
CA PHE A 1234 -47.90 -51.13 35.53
C PHE A 1234 -48.39 -52.58 35.66
N ARG A 1235 -49.26 -52.83 36.62
CA ARG A 1235 -49.95 -54.11 36.82
C ARG A 1235 -51.42 -53.90 36.53
N ARG A 1236 -51.97 -54.71 35.62
CA ARG A 1236 -53.40 -54.73 35.34
C ARG A 1236 -54.11 -55.66 36.32
N GLU A 1237 -55.21 -55.20 36.93
CA GLU A 1237 -55.83 -55.92 38.04
C GLU A 1237 -56.60 -57.18 37.59
N CYS A 1238 -57.20 -57.14 36.40
CA CYS A 1238 -58.02 -58.24 35.86
C CYS A 1238 -57.18 -59.50 35.53
N ASP A 1239 -55.96 -59.32 35.02
CA ASP A 1239 -55.12 -60.37 34.46
C ASP A 1239 -53.81 -60.55 35.26
N GLN A 1240 -53.54 -59.69 36.26
CA GLN A 1240 -52.32 -59.65 37.09
C GLN A 1240 -51.00 -59.59 36.30
N THR A 1241 -51.08 -59.30 35.00
CA THR A 1241 -49.95 -59.18 34.08
C THR A 1241 -49.22 -57.84 34.27
N ARG A 1242 -47.90 -57.88 34.11
CA ARG A 1242 -47.03 -56.70 34.20
C ARG A 1242 -46.74 -56.15 32.80
N HIS A 1243 -47.07 -54.89 32.58
CA HIS A 1243 -46.84 -54.21 31.32
C HIS A 1243 -45.93 -53.00 31.53
N TYR A 1244 -44.93 -52.83 30.67
CA TYR A 1244 -44.12 -51.62 30.63
C TYR A 1244 -44.71 -50.69 29.56
N THR A 1245 -45.36 -49.62 29.99
CA THR A 1245 -46.15 -48.74 29.11
C THR A 1245 -46.31 -47.35 29.75
N ILE A 1246 -46.95 -46.44 29.02
CA ILE A 1246 -47.44 -45.17 29.56
C ILE A 1246 -48.82 -45.44 30.15
N GLY A 1247 -49.04 -45.09 31.41
CA GLY A 1247 -50.32 -45.30 32.08
C GLY A 1247 -50.80 -44.06 32.81
N VAL A 1248 -52.12 -43.96 32.97
CA VAL A 1248 -52.79 -42.97 33.83
C VAL A 1248 -52.63 -43.41 35.29
N MET A 1249 -52.08 -42.54 36.11
CA MET A 1249 -51.89 -42.74 37.54
C MET A 1249 -53.22 -42.58 38.29
N GLY A 1250 -53.42 -43.38 39.34
CA GLY A 1250 -54.64 -43.32 40.17
C GLY A 1250 -55.82 -44.14 39.64
N ASP A 1251 -55.67 -44.84 38.51
CA ASP A 1251 -56.66 -45.77 37.99
C ASP A 1251 -56.69 -47.07 38.83
N PRO A 1252 -57.83 -47.47 39.43
CA PRO A 1252 -57.93 -48.69 40.23
C PRO A 1252 -57.74 -49.98 39.42
N ALA A 1253 -57.90 -49.94 38.08
CA ALA A 1253 -57.70 -51.12 37.23
C ALA A 1253 -56.23 -51.28 36.76
N PHE A 1254 -55.38 -50.27 36.98
CA PHE A 1254 -54.03 -50.22 36.41
C PHE A 1254 -53.00 -49.58 37.37
N HIS A 1255 -52.43 -50.39 38.26
CA HIS A 1255 -51.56 -49.91 39.34
C HIS A 1255 -50.09 -49.72 38.91
N TYR A 1256 -49.52 -48.57 39.23
CA TYR A 1256 -48.12 -48.26 38.98
C TYR A 1256 -47.19 -48.98 39.97
N MET A 1257 -46.20 -49.71 39.46
CA MET A 1257 -45.26 -50.54 40.22
C MET A 1257 -43.85 -49.95 40.35
N GLY A 1258 -43.55 -48.87 39.62
CA GLY A 1258 -42.27 -48.19 39.67
C GLY A 1258 -41.55 -48.08 38.32
N VAL A 1259 -40.41 -47.39 38.35
CA VAL A 1259 -39.58 -47.13 37.16
C VAL A 1259 -38.79 -48.40 36.79
N ARG A 1260 -38.32 -48.50 35.54
CA ARG A 1260 -37.70 -49.71 34.98
C ARG A 1260 -36.68 -50.44 35.89
N ARG A 1261 -35.85 -49.71 36.66
CA ARG A 1261 -34.80 -50.27 37.54
C ARG A 1261 -35.30 -50.81 38.91
N SER A 1262 -36.48 -50.43 39.40
CA SER A 1262 -36.95 -50.83 40.74
C SER A 1262 -37.48 -52.27 40.83
N SER A 1263 -37.90 -52.87 39.71
CA SER A 1263 -38.55 -54.19 39.71
C SER A 1263 -37.62 -55.39 39.92
N LYS A 1264 -36.29 -55.25 39.78
CA LYS A 1264 -35.36 -56.39 39.99
C LYS A 1264 -35.22 -56.80 41.46
N ARG A 1265 -35.61 -55.95 42.43
CA ARG A 1265 -35.50 -56.26 43.87
C ARG A 1265 -36.71 -57.01 44.44
N ALA A 1266 -37.87 -57.02 43.77
CA ALA A 1266 -39.09 -57.60 44.33
C ALA A 1266 -39.26 -59.12 44.06
N SER A 1267 -38.46 -59.73 43.19
CA SER A 1267 -38.57 -61.17 42.88
C SER A 1267 -37.62 -62.07 43.68
N ALA A 1268 -36.76 -61.51 44.54
CA ALA A 1268 -35.78 -62.27 45.32
C ALA A 1268 -36.16 -62.43 46.81
N GLY A 1269 -37.33 -61.96 47.22
CA GLY A 1269 -37.74 -61.90 48.64
C GLY A 1269 -39.17 -62.34 48.89
N SER A 1270 -39.59 -63.48 48.34
CA SER A 1270 -40.79 -64.20 48.82
C SER A 1270 -40.80 -65.62 48.27
N PHE A 1271 -39.88 -66.46 48.75
CA PHE A 1271 -40.00 -67.93 48.81
C PHE A 1271 -38.85 -68.45 49.69
N ARG A 1272 -39.01 -68.24 51.00
CA ARG A 1272 -38.37 -69.02 52.08
C ARG A 1272 -39.20 -68.80 53.35
N LYS A 1273 -40.23 -69.63 53.50
CA LYS A 1273 -40.47 -70.34 54.76
C LYS A 1273 -39.88 -71.73 54.59
#